data_AF-O88093-F1
#
_entry.id   AF-O88093-F1
#
_cell.length_a   1.000
_cell.length_b   1.000
_cell.length_c   1.000
_cell.angle_alpha   90.00
_cell.angle_beta   90.00
_cell.angle_gamma   90.00
#
_symmetry.space_group_name_H-M   'P 1'
#
loop_
_entity.id
_entity.type
_entity.pdbx_description
1 polymer ?
#
loop_
_entity_poly.entity_id
_entity_poly.type
_entity_poly.pdbx_seq_one_letter_code
_entity_poly.pdbx_strand_id
1 'polypeptide(L)'
;MNRIYSLRYSAVARGFIAVSEFARKCVHKSVRRLCFPVLLLIPVLFSAGSLAGTVNNELGYQLFRDFAENKGMFRPGATNIAIYNKQGEFVGTLDKAAMPDFSAVDSEIGVATLINPQYIASVKHNGGYTNVSFGDGENRYNIVDRNNAPSLDFHAPRLDKLVTEVAPTAVTAQGAVAGAYLDKERYPVFYRLGSGTQYIKDSNGQLTKMGGAYSWLTGGTVGSLSSYQNGEMISTSSGLVFDYKLNGAMPIYGEAGDSGSPLFAFDTVQNKWVLVGVLTAGNGAGGRGNNWAVIPLDFIGQKFNEDNDAPVTFRTSEGGALEWSFNSSTGAGALTQGTTTYAMHGQQGNDLNAGKNLIFQGQNGQINLKDSVSQGAGSLTFRDNYTVTTSNGSTWTGAGIVVDNGVSVNWQVNGVKGDNLHKIGEGTLTVQGTGINEGGLKVGDGKVVLNQQADNKGQVQAFSSVNIASGRPTVVLTDERQVNPDTVSWGYRGGTLDVNGNSLTFHQLKAADYGAVLANNVDKRATITLDYALRADKVALNGWSESGKGTAGNLYKYNNPYTNTTDYFILKQSTYGYFPTDQSSNATWEFVGHSQGDAQKLVADRFNTAGYLFHGQLKGNLNVDNRLPEGVTGALVMDGAADISGTFTQENGRLTLQGHPVIHAYNTQSVADKLAASGDHSVLTQPTSFSQEDWENRSFTFDRLSLKNTDFGLGRNATLNTTIQADNSSVTLGDSRVFIDKNDGQGTAFTLEEGTSVATKDADKSVFNGTVNLDNQSVLNINDIFNGGIQANNSTVNISSDSAVLGNSTLTSTALNLNKGANALASQSFVSDGPVNISDATLSLNSRPDEVSHTLLPVYDYAGSWNLKGDDARLNVGPYSMLSGNINVQDKGTVTLGGEGELSPDLTLQNQMLYSLFNGYRNIWSGSLNAPDATVSMTDTQWSMNGNSTAGNMKLNRTIVGFNGGTSPFTTLTTDNLDAVQSAFVMRTDLNKADKLVINKSATGHDNSIWVNFLKKPSNKDTLDIPLVSAPEATADNLFRASTRVVGFSDVTPILSVRKEDGKKEWVLDGYQVARNDGQGKAAATFMHISYNNFITEVNNLNKRMGDLRDINGEAGTWVRLLNGSGSADGGFTDHYTLLQMGADRKHELGSMDLFTGVMATYTDTDASADLYSGKTKSWGGGFYASGLFRSGAYFDVIAKYIHNENKYDLNFAGAGKQNFRSHSLYAGAEVGYRYHLTDTTFVEPQAELVWGRLQGQTFNWNDSGMDVSMRRNSVNPLVGRTGVVSGKTFSGKDWSLTARAGLHYEFDLTDSADVHLKDAAGEHQINGRKDSRMLYGVGLNARFGDNTRLGLEVERSAFGKYNTDDAINANIRYSF
;
A
#
# COMPACT_ATOMS: atom_id res chain seq x y z
N MET A 1 8.05 14.21 33.88
CA MET A 1 7.84 15.27 34.88
C MET A 1 7.73 16.60 34.15
N ASN A 2 6.62 17.34 34.33
CA ASN A 2 6.46 18.78 34.10
C ASN A 2 4.98 19.10 34.35
N ARG A 3 4.60 19.22 35.64
CA ARG A 3 3.25 19.68 35.99
C ARG A 3 3.23 21.18 35.78
N ILE A 4 2.57 21.63 34.71
CA ILE A 4 2.44 23.04 34.40
C ILE A 4 1.48 23.67 35.43
N TYR A 5 1.99 24.68 36.14
CA TYR A 5 1.22 25.50 37.07
C TYR A 5 1.04 26.88 36.48
N SER A 6 -0.20 27.38 36.47
CA SER A 6 -0.49 28.77 36.12
C SER A 6 -0.65 29.61 37.39
N LEU A 7 0.00 30.77 37.45
CA LEU A 7 -0.25 31.76 38.50
C LEU A 7 -1.59 32.45 38.20
N ARG A 8 -2.62 32.19 39.03
CA ARG A 8 -3.93 32.85 38.91
C ARG A 8 -4.20 33.72 40.12
N TYR A 9 -4.74 34.91 39.89
CA TYR A 9 -5.13 35.83 40.96
C TYR A 9 -6.33 35.27 41.71
N SER A 10 -6.16 34.97 43.00
CA SER A 10 -7.23 34.54 43.90
C SER A 10 -7.81 35.75 44.61
N ALA A 11 -9.08 36.06 44.32
CA ALA A 11 -9.82 37.10 45.03
C ALA A 11 -10.00 36.79 46.53
N VAL A 12 -9.95 35.51 46.92
CA VAL A 12 -10.04 35.06 48.32
C VAL A 12 -8.71 35.28 49.05
N ALA A 13 -7.58 34.96 48.41
CA ALA A 13 -6.25 35.13 49.00
C ALA A 13 -5.66 36.54 48.82
N ARG A 14 -6.30 37.41 48.02
CA ARG A 14 -5.81 38.74 47.62
C ARG A 14 -4.40 38.72 47.01
N GLY A 15 -4.07 37.66 46.26
CA GLY A 15 -2.76 37.47 45.65
C GLY A 15 -2.78 36.40 44.57
N PHE A 16 -1.67 36.26 43.83
CA PHE A 16 -1.50 35.19 42.86
C PHE A 16 -1.14 33.89 43.57
N ILE A 17 -1.82 32.80 43.20
CA ILE A 17 -1.53 31.44 43.66
C ILE A 17 -1.23 30.55 42.46
N ALA A 18 -0.27 29.63 42.62
CA ALA A 18 0.00 28.60 41.63
C ALA A 18 -1.11 27.56 41.67
N VAL A 19 -1.81 27.37 40.55
CA VAL A 19 -2.82 26.33 40.38
C VAL A 19 -2.48 25.45 39.19
N SER A 20 -2.74 24.15 39.34
CA SER A 20 -2.66 23.18 38.23
C SER A 20 -3.43 23.72 37.03
N GLU A 21 -2.85 23.63 35.84
CA GLU A 21 -3.47 24.16 34.61
C GLU A 21 -4.84 23.52 34.31
N PHE A 22 -5.06 22.29 34.80
CA PHE A 22 -6.32 21.54 34.74
C PHE A 22 -7.45 22.08 35.65
N ALA A 23 -7.22 23.11 36.47
CA ALA A 23 -8.25 23.66 37.35
C ALA A 23 -9.28 24.52 36.59
N ARG A 24 -10.38 23.89 36.15
CA ARG A 24 -11.58 24.59 35.63
C ARG A 24 -12.29 25.37 36.75
N LYS A 25 -12.90 26.49 36.34
CA LYS A 25 -13.28 27.61 37.22
C LYS A 25 -14.75 27.51 37.66
N CYS A 26 -15.02 27.08 38.89
CA CYS A 26 -16.34 27.25 39.49
C CYS A 26 -16.64 28.75 39.71
N VAL A 27 -17.53 29.32 38.89
CA VAL A 27 -18.04 30.70 39.08
C VAL A 27 -19.51 30.64 39.46
N HIS A 28 -19.79 30.67 40.76
CA HIS A 28 -21.09 31.14 41.23
C HIS A 28 -21.21 32.64 40.89
N LYS A 29 -22.07 32.98 39.94
CA LYS A 29 -22.61 34.34 39.80
C LYS A 29 -24.11 34.32 40.05
N SER A 30 -24.53 35.08 41.05
CA SER A 30 -25.92 35.32 41.38
C SER A 30 -26.63 36.07 40.25
N VAL A 31 -27.67 35.46 39.68
CA VAL A 31 -28.60 36.17 38.79
C VAL A 31 -29.65 36.87 39.65
N ARG A 32 -29.73 38.20 39.51
CA ARG A 32 -30.75 39.03 40.17
C ARG A 32 -32.14 38.70 39.62
N ARG A 33 -33.14 38.69 40.52
CA ARG A 33 -34.57 38.67 40.16
C ARG A 33 -34.93 39.94 39.37
N LEU A 34 -35.74 39.77 38.33
CA LEU A 34 -36.65 40.80 37.82
C LEU A 34 -37.99 40.13 37.53
N CYS A 35 -39.07 40.76 37.99
CA CYS A 35 -40.43 40.24 37.88
C CYS A 35 -41.20 40.94 36.74
N PHE A 36 -42.00 40.17 36.00
CA PHE A 36 -43.21 40.63 35.30
C PHE A 36 -44.32 39.56 35.50
N PRO A 37 -45.61 39.90 35.40
CA PRO A 37 -46.50 39.63 36.54
C PRO A 37 -47.40 38.41 36.35
N VAL A 38 -47.83 37.88 37.49
CA VAL A 38 -48.86 36.83 37.61
C VAL A 38 -50.23 37.39 37.24
N LEU A 39 -51.02 36.63 36.48
CA LEU A 39 -52.49 36.61 36.63
C LEU A 39 -52.92 35.19 37.05
N LEU A 40 -53.75 35.10 38.10
CA LEU A 40 -54.26 33.87 38.69
C LEU A 40 -55.67 33.53 38.18
N LEU A 41 -56.01 32.23 38.18
CA LEU A 41 -57.30 31.58 38.53
C LEU A 41 -57.16 30.06 38.19
N ILE A 42 -56.85 29.12 39.09
CA ILE A 42 -57.57 28.62 40.30
C ILE A 42 -58.86 27.85 39.92
N PRO A 43 -59.14 26.61 40.41
CA PRO A 43 -58.29 25.41 40.69
C PRO A 43 -59.01 24.07 40.29
N VAL A 44 -58.73 22.93 40.98
CA VAL A 44 -59.58 21.72 41.22
C VAL A 44 -59.23 20.37 40.52
N LEU A 45 -59.16 19.31 41.37
CA LEU A 45 -59.22 17.83 41.15
C LEU A 45 -58.00 17.01 40.63
N PHE A 46 -57.30 16.40 41.61
CA PHE A 46 -56.63 15.08 41.65
C PHE A 46 -56.39 14.26 40.35
N SER A 47 -55.11 13.94 40.08
CA SER A 47 -54.64 12.69 39.46
C SER A 47 -53.15 12.46 39.82
N ALA A 48 -52.67 11.21 39.82
CA ALA A 48 -51.37 10.83 40.41
C ALA A 48 -50.12 11.22 39.56
N GLY A 49 -48.96 11.32 40.22
CA GLY A 49 -47.71 11.83 39.65
C GLY A 49 -46.93 10.89 38.73
N SER A 50 -46.00 11.45 37.95
CA SER A 50 -45.32 10.84 36.80
C SER A 50 -43.81 10.57 36.96
N LEU A 51 -43.33 9.50 36.32
CA LEU A 51 -42.24 8.61 36.77
C LEU A 51 -41.50 7.93 35.55
N ALA A 52 -40.44 7.11 35.68
CA ALA A 52 -39.90 6.28 34.56
C ALA A 52 -39.69 4.82 34.91
N GLY A 53 -39.32 4.04 33.88
CA GLY A 53 -37.92 3.60 33.73
C GLY A 53 -37.12 3.54 35.03
N THR A 54 -37.55 2.65 35.92
CA THR A 54 -36.81 2.26 37.10
C THR A 54 -36.00 1.04 36.72
N VAL A 55 -34.68 1.15 36.88
CA VAL A 55 -33.73 0.03 36.75
C VAL A 55 -33.11 -0.29 38.11
N ASN A 56 -32.51 -1.46 38.25
CA ASN A 56 -31.73 -1.77 39.46
C ASN A 56 -30.44 -0.91 39.50
N ASN A 57 -29.82 -0.83 40.68
CA ASN A 57 -28.55 -0.13 40.85
C ASN A 57 -27.30 -1.05 40.78
N GLU A 58 -27.47 -2.36 40.60
CA GLU A 58 -26.38 -3.34 40.43
C GLU A 58 -25.71 -3.23 39.06
N LEU A 59 -26.49 -2.97 38.01
CA LEU A 59 -25.99 -2.81 36.64
C LEU A 59 -25.48 -1.37 36.41
N GLY A 60 -24.47 -1.23 35.54
CA GLY A 60 -24.01 0.07 35.03
C GLY A 60 -25.10 0.73 34.20
N TYR A 61 -25.51 1.96 34.56
CA TYR A 61 -26.65 2.62 33.93
C TYR A 61 -26.47 2.85 32.42
N GLN A 62 -25.22 3.02 31.97
CA GLN A 62 -24.85 3.14 30.56
C GLN A 62 -25.36 1.96 29.71
N LEU A 63 -25.44 0.75 30.27
CA LEU A 63 -25.98 -0.43 29.57
C LEU A 63 -27.41 -0.19 29.08
N PHE A 64 -28.29 0.36 29.93
CA PHE A 64 -29.68 0.65 29.56
C PHE A 64 -29.83 1.82 28.59
N ARG A 65 -28.80 2.69 28.49
CA ARG A 65 -28.73 3.79 27.52
C ARG A 65 -28.33 3.25 26.14
N ASP A 66 -27.22 2.53 26.05
CA ASP A 66 -26.72 1.94 24.82
C ASP A 66 -27.71 0.90 24.24
N PHE A 67 -28.35 0.11 25.11
CA PHE A 67 -29.45 -0.79 24.73
C PHE A 67 -30.58 -0.07 24.02
N ALA A 68 -31.00 1.09 24.54
CA ALA A 68 -32.15 1.83 24.00
C ALA A 68 -31.85 2.51 22.66
N GLU A 69 -30.62 2.97 22.45
CA GLU A 69 -30.19 3.68 21.24
C GLU A 69 -29.52 2.76 20.21
N ASN A 70 -29.48 1.45 20.45
CA ASN A 70 -28.75 0.46 19.65
C ASN A 70 -27.25 0.79 19.44
N LYS A 71 -26.59 1.28 20.50
CA LYS A 71 -25.20 1.77 20.49
C LYS A 71 -24.24 0.82 21.22
N GLY A 72 -22.94 1.04 21.12
CA GLY A 72 -21.93 0.17 21.75
C GLY A 72 -22.04 -1.31 21.33
N MET A 73 -22.12 -2.20 22.33
CA MET A 73 -22.34 -3.64 22.14
C MET A 73 -23.78 -4.02 21.74
N PHE A 74 -24.72 -3.07 21.74
CA PHE A 74 -26.15 -3.28 21.51
C PHE A 74 -26.62 -2.90 20.09
N ARG A 75 -25.68 -2.82 19.13
CA ARG A 75 -25.97 -2.63 17.69
C ARG A 75 -26.92 -3.73 17.17
N PRO A 76 -27.81 -3.43 16.19
CA PRO A 76 -28.77 -4.42 15.70
C PRO A 76 -28.05 -5.64 15.12
N GLY A 77 -28.56 -6.83 15.41
CA GLY A 77 -27.92 -8.09 15.00
C GLY A 77 -26.85 -8.62 15.95
N ALA A 78 -26.40 -7.87 16.97
CA ALA A 78 -25.49 -8.38 17.99
C ALA A 78 -26.09 -9.59 18.74
N THR A 79 -25.29 -10.60 19.07
CA THR A 79 -25.76 -11.85 19.71
C THR A 79 -24.96 -12.18 20.95
N ASN A 80 -25.56 -12.96 21.87
CA ASN A 80 -24.89 -13.50 23.05
C ASN A 80 -24.23 -12.44 23.94
N ILE A 81 -24.87 -11.26 24.05
CA ILE A 81 -24.33 -10.12 24.83
C ILE A 81 -24.36 -10.48 26.32
N ALA A 82 -23.19 -10.76 26.90
CA ALA A 82 -23.05 -11.08 28.31
C ALA A 82 -23.12 -9.80 29.17
N ILE A 83 -23.98 -9.81 30.18
CA ILE A 83 -24.22 -8.67 31.07
C ILE A 83 -23.60 -8.94 32.43
N TYR A 84 -22.89 -7.94 32.95
CA TYR A 84 -22.18 -7.98 34.23
C TYR A 84 -22.64 -6.85 35.14
N ASN A 85 -22.65 -7.09 36.46
CA ASN A 85 -22.90 -6.05 37.45
C ASN A 85 -21.65 -5.18 37.68
N LYS A 86 -21.80 -4.13 38.48
CA LYS A 86 -20.72 -3.19 38.86
C LYS A 86 -19.56 -3.84 39.62
N GLN A 87 -19.73 -5.06 40.12
CA GLN A 87 -18.71 -5.87 40.79
C GLN A 87 -17.97 -6.80 39.80
N GLY A 88 -18.36 -6.81 38.52
CA GLY A 88 -17.81 -7.69 37.49
C GLY A 88 -18.40 -9.10 37.48
N GLU A 89 -19.48 -9.34 38.24
CA GLU A 89 -20.15 -10.63 38.31
C GLU A 89 -21.18 -10.77 37.18
N PHE A 90 -21.22 -11.94 36.55
CA PHE A 90 -22.15 -12.23 35.46
C PHE A 90 -23.59 -12.36 35.97
N VAL A 91 -24.53 -11.59 35.41
CA VAL A 91 -25.96 -11.67 35.77
C VAL A 91 -26.82 -12.44 34.77
N GLY A 92 -26.38 -12.53 33.50
CA GLY A 92 -27.12 -13.17 32.42
C GLY A 92 -26.64 -12.75 31.03
N THR A 93 -27.21 -13.36 29.99
CA THR A 93 -26.87 -13.09 28.58
C THR A 93 -28.13 -12.74 27.79
N LEU A 94 -28.02 -11.83 26.83
CA LEU A 94 -29.01 -11.64 25.77
C LEU A 94 -28.75 -12.68 24.66
N ASP A 95 -29.29 -13.89 24.84
CA ASP A 95 -28.99 -15.08 24.03
C ASP A 95 -30.20 -15.65 23.25
N LYS A 96 -31.43 -15.22 23.55
CA LYS A 96 -32.66 -15.79 22.98
C LYS A 96 -32.96 -15.33 21.55
N ALA A 97 -32.36 -14.24 21.12
CA ALA A 97 -32.42 -13.68 19.78
C ALA A 97 -31.24 -12.72 19.58
N ALA A 98 -30.91 -12.43 18.33
CA ALA A 98 -30.07 -11.29 18.01
C ALA A 98 -30.76 -9.98 18.41
N MET A 99 -29.98 -8.95 18.74
CA MET A 99 -30.47 -7.65 19.18
C MET A 99 -31.38 -7.02 18.11
N PRO A 100 -32.59 -6.53 18.47
CA PRO A 100 -33.49 -5.89 17.52
C PRO A 100 -32.93 -4.55 17.02
N ASP A 101 -33.50 -4.11 15.90
CA ASP A 101 -33.40 -2.74 15.43
C ASP A 101 -34.57 -1.92 15.99
N PHE A 102 -34.30 -1.00 16.90
CA PHE A 102 -35.28 -0.10 17.49
C PHE A 102 -35.51 1.18 16.68
N SER A 103 -34.89 1.35 15.51
CA SER A 103 -35.00 2.59 14.72
C SER A 103 -36.43 2.97 14.29
N ALA A 104 -37.37 2.02 14.26
CA ALA A 104 -38.80 2.31 14.07
C ALA A 104 -39.44 3.10 15.23
N VAL A 105 -38.80 3.18 16.40
CA VAL A 105 -39.24 3.97 17.56
C VAL A 105 -38.83 5.42 17.37
N ASP A 106 -39.65 6.37 17.86
CA ASP A 106 -39.27 7.79 17.77
C ASP A 106 -37.99 8.07 18.59
N SER A 107 -37.04 8.79 17.97
CA SER A 107 -35.67 8.97 18.47
C SER A 107 -35.57 9.88 19.69
N GLU A 108 -36.51 10.82 19.84
CA GLU A 108 -36.47 11.85 20.88
C GLU A 108 -36.99 11.35 22.23
N ILE A 109 -38.16 10.69 22.24
CA ILE A 109 -38.89 10.38 23.48
C ILE A 109 -39.40 8.94 23.58
N GLY A 110 -39.41 8.17 22.49
CA GLY A 110 -39.78 6.75 22.50
C GLY A 110 -41.18 6.46 23.06
N VAL A 111 -42.14 7.33 22.72
CA VAL A 111 -43.57 7.19 23.05
C VAL A 111 -44.39 6.66 21.87
N ALA A 112 -43.80 6.58 20.68
CA ALA A 112 -44.42 6.17 19.44
C ALA A 112 -43.52 5.22 18.64
N THR A 113 -44.11 4.38 17.79
CA THR A 113 -43.36 3.43 16.96
C THR A 113 -44.02 3.25 15.59
N LEU A 114 -43.24 3.41 14.52
CA LEU A 114 -43.67 3.29 13.13
C LEU A 114 -44.07 1.85 12.79
N ILE A 115 -45.33 1.62 12.43
CA ILE A 115 -45.89 0.29 12.08
C ILE A 115 -46.30 0.18 10.61
N ASN A 116 -46.34 1.31 9.90
CA ASN A 116 -46.48 1.45 8.46
C ASN A 116 -45.71 2.73 8.07
N PRO A 117 -45.16 2.89 6.85
CA PRO A 117 -44.37 4.07 6.51
C PRO A 117 -45.06 5.42 6.72
N GLN A 118 -46.39 5.46 6.90
CA GLN A 118 -47.13 6.68 7.23
C GLN A 118 -47.89 6.64 8.57
N TYR A 119 -47.73 5.60 9.39
CA TYR A 119 -48.50 5.47 10.65
C TYR A 119 -47.65 4.95 11.81
N ILE A 120 -47.81 5.63 12.95
CA ILE A 120 -47.20 5.27 14.23
C ILE A 120 -48.24 4.61 15.16
N ALA A 121 -47.78 3.82 16.12
CA ALA A 121 -48.56 3.25 17.21
C ALA A 121 -48.13 3.86 18.56
N SER A 122 -49.08 4.18 19.42
CA SER A 122 -48.88 4.77 20.76
C SER A 122 -50.20 4.65 21.58
N VAL A 123 -50.26 5.21 22.79
CA VAL A 123 -51.49 5.28 23.61
C VAL A 123 -52.27 6.58 23.42
N LYS A 124 -53.61 6.52 23.42
CA LYS A 124 -54.44 7.70 23.10
C LYS A 124 -54.38 8.79 24.17
N HIS A 125 -54.08 8.45 25.42
CA HIS A 125 -53.92 9.44 26.49
C HIS A 125 -52.68 10.35 26.31
N ASN A 126 -51.72 9.97 25.44
CA ASN A 126 -50.67 10.88 24.96
C ASN A 126 -51.26 11.90 23.97
N GLY A 127 -52.11 12.81 24.46
CA GLY A 127 -52.76 13.82 23.62
C GLY A 127 -51.87 15.00 23.21
N GLY A 128 -50.72 15.20 23.88
CA GLY A 128 -49.92 16.42 23.76
C GLY A 128 -48.95 16.49 22.57
N TYR A 129 -48.35 15.37 22.16
CA TYR A 129 -47.37 15.37 21.07
C TYR A 129 -48.06 15.47 19.69
N THR A 130 -47.46 16.25 18.79
CA THR A 130 -48.00 16.57 17.45
C THR A 130 -47.03 16.22 16.32
N ASN A 131 -45.81 15.81 16.66
CA ASN A 131 -44.75 15.47 15.74
C ASN A 131 -43.84 14.40 16.37
N VAL A 132 -43.12 13.68 15.51
CA VAL A 132 -42.12 12.65 15.84
C VAL A 132 -40.92 12.77 14.90
N SER A 133 -39.78 12.23 15.35
CA SER A 133 -38.53 12.14 14.59
C SER A 133 -37.98 10.72 14.72
N PHE A 134 -37.24 10.25 13.73
CA PHE A 134 -36.70 8.87 13.68
C PHE A 134 -35.18 8.89 13.45
N GLY A 135 -34.50 7.77 13.74
CA GLY A 135 -33.07 7.63 13.46
C GLY A 135 -32.20 8.57 14.31
N ASP A 136 -31.56 9.54 13.66
CA ASP A 136 -30.64 10.54 14.25
C ASP A 136 -31.34 11.79 14.83
N GLY A 137 -32.64 11.95 14.58
CA GLY A 137 -33.41 13.15 14.96
C GLY A 137 -33.39 14.29 13.94
N GLU A 138 -32.60 14.23 12.86
CA GLU A 138 -32.49 15.31 11.85
C GLU A 138 -33.67 15.31 10.83
N ASN A 139 -34.87 15.00 11.32
CA ASN A 139 -36.10 14.90 10.53
C ASN A 139 -37.33 15.18 11.41
N ARG A 140 -38.49 15.36 10.79
CA ARG A 140 -39.74 15.66 11.48
C ARG A 140 -40.94 15.23 10.66
N TYR A 141 -41.84 14.50 11.30
CA TYR A 141 -43.11 14.03 10.75
C TYR A 141 -44.25 14.52 11.65
N ASN A 142 -45.28 15.15 11.09
CA ASN A 142 -46.36 15.76 11.85
C ASN A 142 -47.62 14.87 11.79
N ILE A 143 -48.34 14.79 12.91
CA ILE A 143 -49.61 14.05 12.99
C ILE A 143 -50.71 14.83 12.27
N VAL A 144 -51.36 14.20 11.29
CA VAL A 144 -52.53 14.77 10.58
C VAL A 144 -53.86 14.19 11.08
N ASP A 145 -53.85 12.95 11.57
CA ASP A 145 -54.95 12.37 12.35
C ASP A 145 -54.37 11.58 13.52
N ARG A 146 -54.97 11.70 14.71
CA ARG A 146 -54.54 10.91 15.88
C ARG A 146 -54.99 9.46 15.80
N ASN A 147 -56.10 9.15 15.10
CA ASN A 147 -56.64 7.80 14.99
C ASN A 147 -56.78 7.09 16.36
N ASN A 148 -57.54 7.71 17.27
CA ASN A 148 -57.78 7.19 18.62
C ASN A 148 -58.70 5.96 18.58
N ALA A 149 -58.30 4.86 19.22
CA ALA A 149 -59.18 3.72 19.44
C ALA A 149 -60.31 4.11 20.42
N PRO A 150 -61.59 3.77 20.14
CA PRO A 150 -62.70 4.22 20.97
C PRO A 150 -62.65 3.62 22.37
N SER A 151 -62.52 2.29 22.47
CA SER A 151 -62.57 1.53 23.74
C SER A 151 -61.20 1.24 24.37
N LEU A 152 -60.14 1.06 23.57
CA LEU A 152 -58.79 0.74 24.06
C LEU A 152 -57.95 2.00 24.28
N ASP A 153 -57.00 2.01 25.23
CA ASP A 153 -56.02 3.10 25.37
C ASP A 153 -54.89 2.94 24.33
N PHE A 154 -55.25 3.15 23.07
CA PHE A 154 -54.40 2.96 21.90
C PHE A 154 -54.75 4.00 20.84
N HIS A 155 -53.77 4.43 20.05
CA HIS A 155 -54.02 5.18 18.82
C HIS A 155 -53.02 4.82 17.73
N ALA A 156 -53.40 5.03 16.47
CA ALA A 156 -52.55 4.76 15.30
C ALA A 156 -52.35 6.01 14.41
N PRO A 157 -51.74 7.11 14.90
CA PRO A 157 -51.70 8.38 14.18
C PRO A 157 -51.15 8.28 12.76
N ARG A 158 -51.82 8.95 11.82
CA ARG A 158 -51.38 9.16 10.45
C ARG A 158 -50.42 10.35 10.39
N LEU A 159 -49.34 10.21 9.63
CA LEU A 159 -48.32 11.24 9.40
C LEU A 159 -48.60 12.05 8.13
N ASP A 160 -48.06 13.26 8.05
CA ASP A 160 -48.12 14.15 6.88
C ASP A 160 -47.30 13.64 5.68
N LYS A 161 -46.20 12.93 5.94
CA LYS A 161 -45.26 12.40 4.95
C LYS A 161 -44.92 10.93 5.20
N LEU A 162 -44.46 10.23 4.15
CA LEU A 162 -43.89 8.88 4.26
C LEU A 162 -42.51 8.93 4.94
N VAL A 163 -42.27 8.13 5.97
CA VAL A 163 -40.97 8.09 6.66
C VAL A 163 -39.90 7.44 5.78
N THR A 164 -38.72 8.06 5.71
CA THR A 164 -37.63 7.68 4.80
C THR A 164 -36.43 7.04 5.51
N GLU A 165 -36.13 7.49 6.72
CA GLU A 165 -34.94 7.21 7.49
C GLU A 165 -34.91 5.80 8.08
N VAL A 166 -36.10 5.20 8.29
CA VAL A 166 -36.24 3.93 9.00
C VAL A 166 -37.30 3.06 8.31
N ALA A 167 -37.22 1.75 8.53
CA ALA A 167 -38.28 0.83 8.15
C ALA A 167 -39.33 0.74 9.27
N PRO A 168 -40.63 0.57 8.95
CA PRO A 168 -41.63 0.27 9.97
C PRO A 168 -41.36 -1.10 10.62
N THR A 169 -41.62 -1.24 11.91
CA THR A 169 -41.54 -2.54 12.58
C THR A 169 -42.68 -3.46 12.17
N ALA A 170 -42.42 -4.75 12.10
CA ALA A 170 -43.49 -5.75 12.06
C ALA A 170 -44.28 -5.71 13.38
N VAL A 171 -45.61 -5.83 13.30
CA VAL A 171 -46.50 -6.01 14.46
C VAL A 171 -46.71 -7.50 14.76
N THR A 172 -47.19 -7.82 15.96
CA THR A 172 -47.61 -9.17 16.35
C THR A 172 -48.55 -9.79 15.32
N ALA A 173 -48.29 -11.04 14.91
CA ALA A 173 -49.17 -11.77 14.01
C ALA A 173 -50.43 -12.33 14.70
N GLN A 174 -50.51 -12.28 16.03
CA GLN A 174 -51.66 -12.79 16.80
C GLN A 174 -52.63 -11.69 17.23
N GLY A 175 -52.14 -10.47 17.50
CA GLY A 175 -52.99 -9.44 18.10
C GLY A 175 -53.50 -9.86 19.49
N ALA A 176 -54.75 -9.51 19.80
CA ALA A 176 -55.38 -9.64 21.12
C ALA A 176 -55.78 -11.09 21.50
N VAL A 177 -54.87 -12.07 21.37
CA VAL A 177 -55.10 -13.46 21.76
C VAL A 177 -54.72 -13.68 23.22
N ALA A 178 -55.70 -14.02 24.06
CA ALA A 178 -55.50 -14.25 25.48
C ALA A 178 -54.47 -15.37 25.76
N GLY A 179 -53.42 -15.04 26.52
CA GLY A 179 -52.35 -15.96 26.92
C GLY A 179 -51.20 -16.12 25.91
N ALA A 180 -51.31 -15.56 24.71
CA ALA A 180 -50.29 -15.74 23.65
C ALA A 180 -48.87 -15.33 24.10
N TYR A 181 -48.75 -14.21 24.80
CA TYR A 181 -47.47 -13.62 25.23
C TYR A 181 -46.91 -14.22 26.53
N LEU A 182 -47.53 -15.32 27.01
CA LEU A 182 -47.03 -16.15 28.10
C LEU A 182 -46.28 -17.39 27.57
N ASP A 183 -46.48 -17.76 26.30
CA ASP A 183 -45.79 -18.85 25.62
C ASP A 183 -44.34 -18.47 25.32
N LYS A 184 -43.40 -19.13 26.00
CA LYS A 184 -41.96 -18.95 25.84
C LYS A 184 -41.36 -19.76 24.68
N GLU A 185 -42.05 -20.75 24.14
CA GLU A 185 -41.60 -21.44 22.92
C GLU A 185 -41.77 -20.51 21.72
N ARG A 186 -42.89 -19.77 21.67
CA ARG A 186 -43.12 -18.73 20.66
C ARG A 186 -42.41 -17.40 20.96
N TYR A 187 -42.50 -16.90 22.18
CA TYR A 187 -41.95 -15.60 22.60
C TYR A 187 -40.96 -15.76 23.76
N PRO A 188 -39.73 -16.24 23.51
CA PRO A 188 -38.76 -16.53 24.57
C PRO A 188 -38.23 -15.29 25.29
N VAL A 189 -38.41 -14.09 24.73
CA VAL A 189 -37.85 -12.83 25.24
C VAL A 189 -38.68 -11.61 24.84
N PHE A 190 -38.77 -10.63 25.74
CA PHE A 190 -39.45 -9.35 25.53
C PHE A 190 -38.54 -8.18 25.90
N TYR A 191 -38.41 -7.19 25.00
CA TYR A 191 -37.60 -5.99 25.18
C TYR A 191 -38.46 -4.73 25.09
N ARG A 192 -38.08 -3.67 25.82
CA ARG A 192 -38.70 -2.34 25.75
C ARG A 192 -37.65 -1.23 25.79
N LEU A 193 -38.07 -0.04 25.41
CA LEU A 193 -37.36 1.24 25.58
C LEU A 193 -38.37 2.37 25.73
N GLY A 194 -38.02 3.45 26.42
CA GLY A 194 -38.85 4.66 26.59
C GLY A 194 -38.13 5.75 27.40
N SER A 195 -38.69 6.96 27.48
CA SER A 195 -38.07 8.13 28.14
C SER A 195 -38.84 8.70 29.34
N GLY A 196 -39.40 7.87 30.22
CA GLY A 196 -40.05 8.38 31.43
C GLY A 196 -39.14 9.23 32.36
N THR A 197 -39.66 9.64 33.53
CA THR A 197 -38.89 10.33 34.61
C THR A 197 -37.84 9.48 35.36
N GLN A 198 -36.60 9.41 34.87
CA GLN A 198 -35.64 8.32 35.13
C GLN A 198 -35.30 8.01 36.61
N TYR A 199 -35.22 6.73 37.02
CA TYR A 199 -34.84 6.25 38.38
C TYR A 199 -33.84 5.10 38.40
N ILE A 200 -33.04 5.03 39.48
CA ILE A 200 -32.41 3.79 39.94
C ILE A 200 -33.07 3.34 41.26
N LYS A 201 -33.18 2.02 41.46
CA LYS A 201 -33.74 1.36 42.65
C LYS A 201 -32.68 0.48 43.30
N ASP A 202 -32.49 0.64 44.61
CA ASP A 202 -31.62 -0.25 45.39
C ASP A 202 -32.32 -1.57 45.78
N SER A 203 -31.57 -2.52 46.32
CA SER A 203 -32.09 -3.83 46.75
C SER A 203 -33.05 -3.76 47.93
N ASN A 204 -33.10 -2.63 48.66
CA ASN A 204 -34.10 -2.34 49.70
C ASN A 204 -35.39 -1.73 49.11
N GLY A 205 -35.41 -1.41 47.82
CA GLY A 205 -36.51 -0.75 47.12
C GLY A 205 -36.50 0.77 47.19
N GLN A 206 -35.46 1.40 47.73
CA GLN A 206 -35.30 2.86 47.75
C GLN A 206 -35.04 3.38 46.34
N LEU A 207 -35.79 4.41 45.94
CA LEU A 207 -35.66 5.07 44.65
C LEU A 207 -34.78 6.30 44.74
N THR A 208 -33.89 6.47 43.75
CA THR A 208 -33.14 7.71 43.52
C THR A 208 -33.52 8.27 42.15
N LYS A 209 -34.14 9.46 42.13
CA LYS A 209 -34.56 10.12 40.90
C LYS A 209 -33.35 10.65 40.14
N MET A 210 -33.16 10.21 38.91
CA MET A 210 -32.10 10.67 38.01
C MET A 210 -32.55 11.84 37.14
N GLY A 211 -33.64 11.67 36.38
CA GLY A 211 -34.08 12.61 35.34
C GLY A 211 -35.55 13.04 35.44
N GLY A 212 -35.94 13.97 34.57
CA GLY A 212 -37.35 14.21 34.21
C GLY A 212 -37.80 13.23 33.12
N ALA A 213 -39.09 13.20 32.80
CA ALA A 213 -39.56 12.56 31.57
C ALA A 213 -39.06 13.32 30.34
N TYR A 214 -39.03 12.65 29.20
CA TYR A 214 -38.66 13.22 27.90
C TYR A 214 -37.26 13.84 27.90
N SER A 215 -36.35 13.22 28.68
CA SER A 215 -34.98 13.71 28.88
C SER A 215 -33.92 12.81 28.25
N TRP A 216 -34.13 11.49 28.22
CA TRP A 216 -33.34 10.50 27.48
C TRP A 216 -34.02 9.11 27.51
N LEU A 217 -33.68 8.24 26.56
CA LEU A 217 -34.20 6.88 26.44
C LEU A 217 -33.52 5.89 27.41
N THR A 218 -34.28 4.92 27.92
CA THR A 218 -33.75 3.74 28.63
C THR A 218 -34.51 2.50 28.20
N GLY A 219 -33.79 1.40 28.01
CA GLY A 219 -34.36 0.14 27.53
C GLY A 219 -33.71 -1.07 28.21
N GLY A 220 -34.38 -2.19 28.09
CA GLY A 220 -33.98 -3.44 28.73
C GLY A 220 -35.03 -4.53 28.56
N THR A 221 -34.92 -5.55 29.40
CA THR A 221 -35.70 -6.78 29.35
C THR A 221 -36.92 -6.75 30.26
N VAL A 222 -37.97 -7.47 29.85
CA VAL A 222 -39.24 -7.63 30.56
C VAL A 222 -39.62 -9.12 30.57
N GLY A 223 -40.24 -9.60 31.65
CA GLY A 223 -40.70 -10.98 31.73
C GLY A 223 -41.88 -11.30 30.81
N SER A 224 -42.18 -12.58 30.60
CA SER A 224 -43.38 -13.02 29.87
C SER A 224 -44.66 -12.45 30.49
N LEU A 225 -45.68 -12.23 29.67
CA LEU A 225 -46.85 -11.42 30.05
C LEU A 225 -48.14 -12.22 30.07
N SER A 226 -48.93 -12.06 31.12
CA SER A 226 -50.28 -12.59 31.19
C SER A 226 -51.28 -11.62 30.57
N SER A 227 -52.34 -12.16 29.97
CA SER A 227 -53.41 -11.37 29.37
C SER A 227 -54.57 -11.12 30.33
N TYR A 228 -55.21 -9.97 30.18
CA TYR A 228 -56.53 -9.66 30.74
C TYR A 228 -57.37 -8.92 29.69
N GLN A 229 -58.59 -8.49 30.03
CA GLN A 229 -59.50 -7.79 29.10
C GLN A 229 -59.63 -8.53 27.75
N ASN A 230 -59.97 -9.83 27.81
CA ASN A 230 -60.11 -10.73 26.65
C ASN A 230 -58.88 -10.89 25.74
N GLY A 231 -57.68 -10.44 26.16
CA GLY A 231 -56.47 -10.46 25.35
C GLY A 231 -56.05 -9.09 24.80
N GLU A 232 -56.91 -8.07 24.93
CA GLU A 232 -56.62 -6.69 24.50
C GLU A 232 -55.49 -6.04 25.32
N MET A 233 -55.32 -6.48 26.57
CA MET A 233 -54.35 -5.95 27.51
C MET A 233 -53.44 -7.06 28.05
N ILE A 234 -52.16 -6.74 28.24
CA ILE A 234 -51.16 -7.64 28.83
C ILE A 234 -50.41 -6.98 29.99
N SER A 235 -49.94 -7.77 30.94
CA SER A 235 -49.23 -7.31 32.13
C SER A 235 -48.15 -8.28 32.59
N THR A 236 -47.13 -7.75 33.26
CA THR A 236 -46.15 -8.56 33.99
C THR A 236 -45.53 -7.76 35.14
N SER A 237 -44.87 -8.45 36.08
CA SER A 237 -44.19 -7.84 37.23
C SER A 237 -42.78 -7.34 36.91
N SER A 238 -42.69 -6.45 35.91
CA SER A 238 -41.47 -5.76 35.46
C SER A 238 -40.77 -4.94 36.55
N GLY A 239 -41.49 -4.54 37.61
CA GLY A 239 -40.97 -3.81 38.77
C GLY A 239 -40.08 -4.60 39.72
N LEU A 240 -39.99 -5.92 39.51
CA LEU A 240 -39.03 -6.81 40.18
C LEU A 240 -37.67 -6.74 39.47
N VAL A 241 -37.04 -5.57 39.52
CA VAL A 241 -35.84 -5.24 38.72
C VAL A 241 -34.55 -5.97 39.13
N PHE A 242 -34.59 -6.71 40.23
CA PHE A 242 -33.51 -7.60 40.71
C PHE A 242 -33.76 -9.08 40.39
N ASP A 243 -34.93 -9.43 39.84
CA ASP A 243 -35.24 -10.83 39.46
C ASP A 243 -34.86 -11.08 38.00
N TYR A 244 -33.56 -11.27 37.75
CA TYR A 244 -33.00 -11.55 36.44
C TYR A 244 -33.57 -12.83 35.79
N LYS A 245 -34.03 -13.80 36.60
CA LYS A 245 -34.61 -15.07 36.12
C LYS A 245 -36.04 -14.88 35.60
N LEU A 246 -36.79 -13.95 36.17
CA LEU A 246 -38.14 -13.62 35.75
C LEU A 246 -38.17 -12.58 34.62
N ASN A 247 -37.37 -11.51 34.75
CA ASN A 247 -37.44 -10.34 33.89
C ASN A 247 -36.30 -10.22 32.87
N GLY A 248 -35.37 -11.18 32.81
CA GLY A 248 -34.24 -11.19 31.87
C GLY A 248 -32.99 -10.47 32.40
N ALA A 249 -31.93 -10.41 31.60
CA ALA A 249 -30.60 -9.97 32.04
C ALA A 249 -30.50 -8.46 32.36
N MET A 250 -31.45 -7.62 31.89
CA MET A 250 -31.46 -6.17 32.14
C MET A 250 -32.87 -5.68 32.52
N PRO A 251 -33.43 -6.09 33.67
CA PRO A 251 -34.81 -5.76 34.02
C PRO A 251 -35.08 -4.25 34.08
N ILE A 252 -36.15 -3.80 33.42
CA ILE A 252 -36.58 -2.41 33.45
C ILE A 252 -38.10 -2.29 33.68
N TYR A 253 -38.45 -1.40 34.59
CA TYR A 253 -39.83 -1.06 34.92
C TYR A 253 -40.21 0.25 34.23
N GLY A 254 -41.24 0.28 33.38
CA GLY A 254 -41.70 1.53 32.74
C GLY A 254 -42.63 2.32 33.66
N GLU A 255 -42.66 3.64 33.60
CA GLU A 255 -43.60 4.43 34.40
C GLU A 255 -44.08 5.70 33.65
N ALA A 256 -44.75 6.64 34.31
CA ALA A 256 -45.51 7.68 33.60
C ALA A 256 -44.63 8.73 32.86
N GLY A 257 -44.69 8.66 31.53
CA GLY A 257 -43.75 9.27 30.59
C GLY A 257 -43.24 8.21 29.60
N ASP A 258 -43.11 6.96 30.05
CA ASP A 258 -43.07 5.77 29.19
C ASP A 258 -44.45 5.38 28.64
N SER A 259 -45.51 6.14 28.91
CA SER A 259 -46.81 5.94 28.25
C SER A 259 -46.62 5.99 26.73
N GLY A 260 -47.17 5.01 26.00
CA GLY A 260 -46.97 4.84 24.55
C GLY A 260 -45.74 4.02 24.18
N SER A 261 -44.78 3.86 25.10
CA SER A 261 -43.53 3.17 24.81
C SER A 261 -43.72 1.71 24.38
N PRO A 262 -42.94 1.24 23.39
CA PRO A 262 -43.15 -0.07 22.78
C PRO A 262 -42.73 -1.23 23.69
N LEU A 263 -43.36 -2.38 23.41
CA LEU A 263 -42.93 -3.70 23.86
C LEU A 263 -42.75 -4.59 22.63
N PHE A 264 -41.52 -5.05 22.43
CA PHE A 264 -41.13 -5.97 21.38
C PHE A 264 -40.99 -7.39 21.94
N ALA A 265 -41.31 -8.38 21.12
CA ALA A 265 -41.04 -9.79 21.39
C ALA A 265 -40.37 -10.43 20.17
N PHE A 266 -39.51 -11.43 20.38
CA PHE A 266 -39.03 -12.25 19.26
C PHE A 266 -40.03 -13.37 18.99
N ASP A 267 -40.64 -13.41 17.80
CA ASP A 267 -41.57 -14.46 17.38
C ASP A 267 -40.77 -15.58 16.70
N THR A 268 -40.55 -16.69 17.40
CA THR A 268 -39.76 -17.83 16.87
C THR A 268 -40.41 -18.48 15.66
N VAL A 269 -41.74 -18.38 15.50
CA VAL A 269 -42.48 -18.91 14.34
C VAL A 269 -42.21 -18.09 13.08
N GLN A 270 -41.98 -16.77 13.22
CA GLN A 270 -41.63 -15.87 12.12
C GLN A 270 -40.13 -15.58 12.02
N ASN A 271 -39.33 -16.07 12.98
CA ASN A 271 -37.90 -15.80 13.16
C ASN A 271 -37.53 -14.29 13.11
N LYS A 272 -38.36 -13.44 13.72
CA LYS A 272 -38.14 -11.98 13.73
C LYS A 272 -38.70 -11.31 14.97
N TRP A 273 -38.22 -10.11 15.24
CA TRP A 273 -38.83 -9.22 16.23
C TRP A 273 -40.17 -8.66 15.74
N VAL A 274 -41.13 -8.57 16.66
CA VAL A 274 -42.46 -8.01 16.43
C VAL A 274 -42.86 -7.08 17.59
N LEU A 275 -43.51 -5.97 17.26
CA LEU A 275 -44.15 -5.09 18.24
C LEU A 275 -45.44 -5.75 18.74
N VAL A 276 -45.49 -6.10 20.03
CA VAL A 276 -46.65 -6.77 20.65
C VAL A 276 -47.63 -5.78 21.29
N GLY A 277 -47.16 -4.62 21.76
CA GLY A 277 -48.02 -3.63 22.39
C GLY A 277 -47.31 -2.33 22.80
N VAL A 278 -48.07 -1.42 23.39
CA VAL A 278 -47.63 -0.08 23.84
C VAL A 278 -48.04 0.16 25.30
N LEU A 279 -47.16 0.75 26.12
CA LEU A 279 -47.36 0.86 27.57
C LEU A 279 -48.48 1.85 27.90
N THR A 280 -49.44 1.41 28.71
CA THR A 280 -50.57 2.24 29.18
C THR A 280 -50.39 2.72 30.61
N ALA A 281 -49.88 1.87 31.50
CA ALA A 281 -49.85 2.17 32.94
C ALA A 281 -48.79 1.36 33.72
N GLY A 282 -48.59 1.76 34.97
CA GLY A 282 -47.86 1.02 36.00
C GLY A 282 -48.41 1.30 37.39
N ASN A 283 -48.01 0.50 38.39
CA ASN A 283 -48.40 0.67 39.80
C ASN A 283 -47.69 1.84 40.53
N GLY A 284 -47.32 2.92 39.83
CA GLY A 284 -46.60 4.07 40.39
C GLY A 284 -45.14 3.79 40.75
N ALA A 285 -44.55 4.73 41.51
CA ALA A 285 -43.10 4.87 41.73
C ALA A 285 -42.40 3.57 42.12
N GLY A 286 -41.58 3.02 41.21
CA GLY A 286 -40.85 1.77 41.45
C GLY A 286 -41.76 0.60 41.84
N GLY A 287 -43.01 0.62 41.36
CA GLY A 287 -44.09 -0.30 41.67
C GLY A 287 -43.83 -1.75 41.24
N ARG A 288 -44.88 -2.59 41.20
CA ARG A 288 -44.72 -4.04 40.95
C ARG A 288 -44.69 -4.40 39.47
N GLY A 289 -45.53 -3.78 38.64
CA GLY A 289 -45.72 -4.20 37.25
C GLY A 289 -46.38 -3.15 36.36
N ASN A 290 -46.37 -3.47 35.07
CA ASN A 290 -46.83 -2.62 33.98
C ASN A 290 -47.96 -3.26 33.19
N ASN A 291 -48.68 -2.41 32.46
CA ASN A 291 -49.75 -2.79 31.55
C ASN A 291 -49.43 -2.27 30.15
N TRP A 292 -49.64 -3.08 29.12
CA TRP A 292 -49.56 -2.68 27.72
C TRP A 292 -50.88 -3.00 27.02
N ALA A 293 -51.32 -2.10 26.13
CA ALA A 293 -52.35 -2.40 25.14
C ALA A 293 -51.69 -3.21 24.01
N VAL A 294 -52.25 -4.39 23.72
CA VAL A 294 -51.80 -5.23 22.61
C VAL A 294 -52.18 -4.54 21.29
N ILE A 295 -51.31 -4.61 20.26
CA ILE A 295 -51.59 -3.95 18.98
C ILE A 295 -52.91 -4.50 18.38
N PRO A 296 -53.96 -3.65 18.21
CA PRO A 296 -55.27 -4.10 17.75
C PRO A 296 -55.29 -4.20 16.22
N LEU A 297 -55.01 -5.41 15.70
CA LEU A 297 -54.81 -5.67 14.27
C LEU A 297 -55.98 -5.19 13.38
N ASP A 298 -57.22 -5.47 13.77
CA ASP A 298 -58.40 -5.04 13.02
C ASP A 298 -58.54 -3.51 12.99
N PHE A 299 -58.20 -2.84 14.10
CA PHE A 299 -58.26 -1.38 14.18
C PHE A 299 -57.20 -0.72 13.29
N ILE A 300 -55.93 -1.16 13.37
CA ILE A 300 -54.88 -0.59 12.50
C ILE A 300 -55.18 -0.88 11.02
N GLY A 301 -55.72 -2.06 10.69
CA GLY A 301 -56.15 -2.41 9.35
C GLY A 301 -57.29 -1.52 8.84
N GLN A 302 -58.25 -1.14 9.70
CA GLN A 302 -59.28 -0.15 9.36
C GLN A 302 -58.67 1.23 9.10
N LYS A 303 -57.77 1.70 9.97
CA LYS A 303 -57.10 3.02 9.82
C LYS A 303 -56.29 3.12 8.53
N PHE A 304 -55.61 2.05 8.10
CA PHE A 304 -54.87 2.07 6.83
C PHE A 304 -55.79 2.04 5.60
N ASN A 305 -56.92 1.33 5.67
CA ASN A 305 -57.82 1.16 4.55
C ASN A 305 -58.75 2.36 4.30
N GLU A 306 -59.19 3.06 5.35
CA GLU A 306 -60.06 4.25 5.21
C GLU A 306 -59.35 5.47 4.57
N ASP A 307 -58.03 5.41 4.48
CA ASP A 307 -57.19 6.43 3.84
C ASP A 307 -56.86 6.15 2.38
N ASN A 308 -57.28 5.01 1.83
CA ASN A 308 -57.12 4.69 0.40
C ASN A 308 -58.40 5.02 -0.37
N ASP A 309 -58.27 5.74 -1.49
CA ASP A 309 -59.29 5.76 -2.53
C ASP A 309 -59.32 4.40 -3.27
N ALA A 310 -60.37 4.17 -4.08
CA ALA A 310 -60.49 2.93 -4.84
C ALA A 310 -59.28 2.73 -5.80
N PRO A 311 -58.70 1.52 -5.91
CA PRO A 311 -57.49 1.29 -6.69
C PRO A 311 -57.71 1.59 -8.18
N VAL A 312 -56.77 2.34 -8.76
CA VAL A 312 -56.81 2.85 -10.13
C VAL A 312 -56.12 1.85 -11.04
N THR A 313 -56.88 1.26 -11.98
CA THR A 313 -56.37 0.27 -12.93
C THR A 313 -56.28 0.88 -14.32
N PHE A 314 -55.07 1.09 -14.83
CA PHE A 314 -54.87 1.43 -16.24
C PHE A 314 -55.15 0.22 -17.13
N ARG A 315 -55.88 0.44 -18.23
CA ARG A 315 -56.17 -0.58 -19.23
C ARG A 315 -55.46 -0.23 -20.53
N THR A 316 -54.38 -0.95 -20.84
CA THR A 316 -53.61 -0.78 -22.08
C THR A 316 -54.50 -0.94 -23.33
N SER A 317 -55.57 -1.73 -23.25
CA SER A 317 -56.55 -1.94 -24.33
C SER A 317 -57.47 -0.74 -24.61
N GLU A 318 -57.65 0.19 -23.67
CA GLU A 318 -58.43 1.42 -23.91
C GLU A 318 -57.58 2.52 -24.55
N GLY A 319 -56.25 2.39 -24.51
CA GLY A 319 -55.30 3.39 -24.99
C GLY A 319 -55.36 4.69 -24.17
N GLY A 320 -54.75 5.74 -24.72
CA GLY A 320 -54.69 7.06 -24.09
C GLY A 320 -53.93 7.06 -22.76
N ALA A 321 -54.32 7.97 -21.87
CA ALA A 321 -53.82 8.11 -20.51
C ALA A 321 -54.98 8.24 -19.52
N LEU A 322 -54.69 8.05 -18.23
CA LEU A 322 -55.51 8.54 -17.13
C LEU A 322 -55.32 10.06 -17.03
N GLU A 323 -56.31 10.80 -17.53
CA GLU A 323 -56.34 12.26 -17.44
C GLU A 323 -56.71 12.68 -16.02
N TRP A 324 -55.76 13.29 -15.30
CA TRP A 324 -55.91 13.65 -13.90
C TRP A 324 -56.24 15.14 -13.76
N SER A 325 -57.47 15.42 -13.30
CA SER A 325 -57.95 16.77 -12.97
C SER A 325 -58.14 16.94 -11.47
N PHE A 326 -57.98 18.17 -10.96
CA PHE A 326 -58.08 18.49 -9.54
C PHE A 326 -58.54 19.92 -9.27
N ASN A 327 -59.53 20.08 -8.41
CA ASN A 327 -60.00 21.36 -7.92
C ASN A 327 -59.41 21.67 -6.54
N SER A 328 -58.38 22.52 -6.51
CA SER A 328 -57.68 22.96 -5.30
C SER A 328 -58.55 23.70 -4.29
N SER A 329 -59.71 24.25 -4.69
CA SER A 329 -60.64 24.89 -3.76
C SER A 329 -61.54 23.91 -3.00
N THR A 330 -61.74 22.70 -3.53
CA THR A 330 -62.58 21.65 -2.91
C THR A 330 -61.81 20.42 -2.45
N GLY A 331 -60.50 20.33 -2.77
CA GLY A 331 -59.68 19.15 -2.51
C GLY A 331 -60.18 17.89 -3.21
N ALA A 332 -60.90 18.03 -4.33
CA ALA A 332 -61.50 16.92 -5.06
C ALA A 332 -60.94 16.85 -6.48
N GLY A 333 -60.61 15.63 -6.93
CA GLY A 333 -60.09 15.36 -8.25
C GLY A 333 -60.67 14.08 -8.86
N ALA A 334 -60.31 13.84 -10.11
CA ALA A 334 -60.73 12.67 -10.86
C ALA A 334 -59.64 12.23 -11.84
N LEU A 335 -59.47 10.91 -11.98
CA LEU A 335 -58.63 10.29 -13.00
C LEU A 335 -59.51 9.55 -13.99
N THR A 336 -59.57 10.02 -15.23
CA THR A 336 -60.44 9.46 -16.27
C THR A 336 -59.63 8.80 -17.38
N GLN A 337 -59.90 7.52 -17.64
CA GLN A 337 -59.45 6.81 -18.85
C GLN A 337 -60.69 6.36 -19.62
N GLY A 338 -60.84 6.84 -20.87
CA GLY A 338 -61.99 6.50 -21.71
C GLY A 338 -63.33 6.85 -21.04
N THR A 339 -64.12 5.82 -20.71
CA THR A 339 -65.39 5.93 -19.98
C THR A 339 -65.26 5.67 -18.48
N THR A 340 -64.12 5.17 -18.01
CA THR A 340 -63.88 4.85 -16.59
C THR A 340 -63.33 6.09 -15.89
N THR A 341 -63.92 6.45 -14.75
CA THR A 341 -63.42 7.56 -13.90
C THR A 341 -63.25 7.08 -12.47
N TYR A 342 -62.09 7.37 -11.91
CA TYR A 342 -61.73 7.10 -10.52
C TYR A 342 -61.77 8.42 -9.73
N ALA A 343 -62.31 8.37 -8.51
CA ALA A 343 -62.27 9.50 -7.59
C ALA A 343 -60.85 9.70 -7.03
N MET A 344 -60.53 10.92 -6.65
CA MET A 344 -59.31 11.29 -5.94
C MET A 344 -59.62 12.39 -4.93
N HIS A 345 -59.13 12.25 -3.71
CA HIS A 345 -59.23 13.29 -2.67
C HIS A 345 -57.84 13.82 -2.28
N GLY A 346 -57.72 15.14 -2.21
CA GLY A 346 -56.52 15.87 -1.81
C GLY A 346 -56.76 16.81 -0.62
N GLN A 347 -55.82 17.71 -0.39
CA GLN A 347 -55.86 18.69 0.69
C GLN A 347 -57.06 19.65 0.57
N GLN A 348 -57.70 19.95 1.71
CA GLN A 348 -58.78 20.92 1.80
C GLN A 348 -58.37 22.09 2.71
N GLY A 349 -57.97 23.22 2.11
CA GLY A 349 -57.42 24.35 2.86
C GLY A 349 -56.13 23.96 3.58
N ASN A 350 -56.16 23.93 4.92
CA ASN A 350 -55.03 23.47 5.74
C ASN A 350 -55.17 22.01 6.22
N ASP A 351 -56.27 21.34 5.90
CA ASP A 351 -56.48 19.94 6.27
C ASP A 351 -55.75 19.01 5.28
N LEU A 352 -54.63 18.44 5.73
CA LEU A 352 -53.86 17.44 5.00
C LEU A 352 -54.55 16.06 5.02
N ASN A 353 -55.31 15.74 6.07
CA ASN A 353 -55.93 14.41 6.26
C ASN A 353 -57.11 14.15 5.32
N ALA A 354 -57.75 15.22 4.82
CA ALA A 354 -58.70 15.15 3.71
C ALA A 354 -58.13 14.45 2.46
N GLY A 355 -56.80 14.46 2.30
CA GLY A 355 -56.08 13.75 1.26
C GLY A 355 -56.11 12.23 1.42
N LYS A 356 -56.42 11.51 0.34
CA LYS A 356 -56.47 10.05 0.29
C LYS A 356 -55.40 9.50 -0.65
N ASN A 357 -54.94 8.29 -0.35
CA ASN A 357 -53.90 7.60 -1.08
C ASN A 357 -54.47 7.01 -2.38
N LEU A 358 -53.66 6.97 -3.44
CA LEU A 358 -53.98 6.29 -4.70
C LEU A 358 -53.06 5.09 -4.90
N ILE A 359 -53.66 3.95 -5.26
CA ILE A 359 -52.93 2.73 -5.61
C ILE A 359 -53.10 2.49 -7.11
N PHE A 360 -52.00 2.57 -7.86
CA PHE A 360 -51.92 2.41 -9.30
C PHE A 360 -51.48 0.99 -9.67
N GLN A 361 -52.21 0.38 -10.59
CA GLN A 361 -51.95 -0.95 -11.14
C GLN A 361 -52.35 -1.02 -12.62
N GLY A 362 -51.98 -2.09 -13.32
CA GLY A 362 -52.14 -2.24 -14.77
C GLY A 362 -50.85 -1.88 -15.52
N GLN A 363 -50.41 -2.79 -16.39
CA GLN A 363 -49.12 -2.71 -17.06
C GLN A 363 -48.98 -1.51 -18.00
N ASN A 364 -47.80 -0.88 -17.98
CA ASN A 364 -47.42 0.25 -18.81
C ASN A 364 -48.37 1.45 -18.70
N GLY A 365 -48.78 1.75 -17.47
CA GLY A 365 -49.72 2.82 -17.14
C GLY A 365 -49.26 4.20 -17.64
N GLN A 366 -50.22 5.01 -18.07
CA GLN A 366 -50.00 6.38 -18.51
C GLN A 366 -50.92 7.32 -17.73
N ILE A 367 -50.35 8.40 -17.18
CA ILE A 367 -51.07 9.45 -16.46
C ILE A 367 -50.65 10.81 -17.02
N ASN A 368 -51.60 11.73 -17.23
CA ASN A 368 -51.34 13.13 -17.59
C ASN A 368 -52.03 14.06 -16.59
N LEU A 369 -51.26 14.89 -15.88
CA LEU A 369 -51.78 15.90 -14.96
C LEU A 369 -52.23 17.14 -15.74
N LYS A 370 -53.52 17.45 -15.61
CA LYS A 370 -54.18 18.62 -16.19
C LYS A 370 -54.25 19.81 -15.23
N ASP A 371 -54.20 19.55 -13.93
CA ASP A 371 -54.18 20.56 -12.87
C ASP A 371 -53.04 20.25 -11.89
N SER A 372 -52.52 21.27 -11.19
CA SER A 372 -51.56 21.04 -10.11
C SER A 372 -52.25 20.39 -8.92
N VAL A 373 -51.71 19.27 -8.46
CA VAL A 373 -52.30 18.42 -7.42
C VAL A 373 -51.63 18.65 -6.07
N SER A 374 -52.45 19.00 -5.07
CA SER A 374 -52.07 18.98 -3.65
C SER A 374 -52.81 17.84 -2.97
N GLN A 375 -52.17 16.67 -2.92
CA GLN A 375 -52.74 15.43 -2.38
C GLN A 375 -52.83 15.43 -0.85
N GLY A 376 -52.28 16.44 -0.17
CA GLY A 376 -52.21 16.50 1.30
C GLY A 376 -51.40 15.33 1.86
N ALA A 377 -51.97 14.60 2.83
CA ALA A 377 -51.40 13.38 3.36
C ALA A 377 -51.69 12.13 2.48
N GLY A 378 -52.27 12.27 1.29
CA GLY A 378 -52.40 11.15 0.37
C GLY A 378 -51.06 10.78 -0.27
N SER A 379 -50.71 9.49 -0.26
CA SER A 379 -49.55 8.90 -0.94
C SER A 379 -49.94 8.26 -2.28
N LEU A 380 -48.96 8.05 -3.16
CA LEU A 380 -49.14 7.28 -4.40
C LEU A 380 -48.36 5.97 -4.33
N THR A 381 -49.00 4.83 -4.58
CA THR A 381 -48.34 3.52 -4.62
C THR A 381 -48.44 2.93 -6.02
N PHE A 382 -47.31 2.59 -6.64
CA PHE A 382 -47.25 2.00 -7.97
C PHE A 382 -46.89 0.52 -7.90
N ARG A 383 -47.85 -0.33 -8.29
CA ARG A 383 -47.74 -1.80 -8.31
C ARG A 383 -47.35 -2.38 -9.67
N ASP A 384 -47.36 -1.54 -10.71
CA ASP A 384 -47.00 -1.83 -12.09
C ASP A 384 -46.21 -0.66 -12.68
N ASN A 385 -45.51 -0.88 -13.80
CA ASN A 385 -44.74 0.17 -14.47
C ASN A 385 -45.66 1.28 -15.01
N TYR A 386 -45.31 2.54 -14.75
CA TYR A 386 -46.10 3.72 -15.14
C TYR A 386 -45.22 4.84 -15.71
N THR A 387 -45.82 5.71 -16.53
CA THR A 387 -45.29 7.03 -16.90
C THR A 387 -46.30 8.09 -16.48
N VAL A 388 -45.82 9.13 -15.78
CA VAL A 388 -46.63 10.24 -15.26
C VAL A 388 -46.11 11.53 -15.87
N THR A 389 -46.98 12.26 -16.56
CA THR A 389 -46.63 13.42 -17.39
C THR A 389 -47.46 14.64 -17.03
N THR A 390 -47.04 15.81 -17.51
CA THR A 390 -47.89 17.00 -17.59
C THR A 390 -47.62 17.74 -18.90
N SER A 391 -48.68 18.25 -19.51
CA SER A 391 -48.63 19.01 -20.76
C SER A 391 -48.70 20.53 -20.53
N ASN A 392 -48.91 20.97 -19.29
CA ASN A 392 -49.10 22.39 -18.93
C ASN A 392 -48.25 22.87 -17.74
N GLY A 393 -47.27 22.06 -17.30
CA GLY A 393 -46.41 22.40 -16.16
C GLY A 393 -47.10 22.23 -14.80
N SER A 394 -48.16 21.41 -14.72
CA SER A 394 -48.78 21.05 -13.45
C SER A 394 -47.78 20.37 -12.51
N THR A 395 -47.86 20.71 -11.22
CA THR A 395 -47.02 20.13 -10.17
C THR A 395 -47.78 19.08 -9.36
N TRP A 396 -47.07 18.24 -8.61
CA TRP A 396 -47.69 17.34 -7.63
C TRP A 396 -46.97 17.45 -6.28
N THR A 397 -47.76 17.44 -5.20
CA THR A 397 -47.31 17.36 -3.80
C THR A 397 -48.22 16.43 -3.03
N GLY A 398 -47.68 15.68 -2.08
CA GLY A 398 -48.43 14.72 -1.26
C GLY A 398 -47.55 14.09 -0.18
N ALA A 399 -48.03 13.01 0.45
CA ALA A 399 -47.26 12.31 1.49
C ALA A 399 -45.97 11.67 0.94
N GLY A 400 -46.01 11.20 -0.30
CA GLY A 400 -44.88 10.61 -1.01
C GLY A 400 -45.28 9.58 -2.06
N ILE A 401 -44.29 8.96 -2.69
CA ILE A 401 -44.42 7.90 -3.69
C ILE A 401 -43.79 6.61 -3.18
N VAL A 402 -44.55 5.52 -3.23
CA VAL A 402 -44.09 4.14 -3.05
C VAL A 402 -43.98 3.50 -4.44
N VAL A 403 -42.82 2.94 -4.77
CA VAL A 403 -42.64 2.13 -5.98
C VAL A 403 -42.33 0.70 -5.56
N ASP A 404 -43.25 -0.24 -5.81
CA ASP A 404 -43.12 -1.64 -5.38
C ASP A 404 -41.86 -2.30 -5.97
N ASN A 405 -41.39 -3.40 -5.34
CA ASN A 405 -40.24 -4.15 -5.84
C ASN A 405 -40.40 -4.56 -7.32
N GLY A 406 -39.35 -4.38 -8.12
CA GLY A 406 -39.36 -4.68 -9.55
C GLY A 406 -40.10 -3.67 -10.43
N VAL A 407 -40.83 -2.71 -9.86
CA VAL A 407 -41.57 -1.68 -10.60
C VAL A 407 -40.65 -0.51 -10.99
N SER A 408 -40.91 0.09 -12.15
CA SER A 408 -40.27 1.31 -12.63
C SER A 408 -41.31 2.37 -13.02
N VAL A 409 -41.19 3.57 -12.45
CA VAL A 409 -42.05 4.72 -12.73
C VAL A 409 -41.21 5.82 -13.38
N ASN A 410 -41.61 6.30 -14.55
CA ASN A 410 -41.05 7.50 -15.17
C ASN A 410 -41.91 8.71 -14.81
N TRP A 411 -41.33 9.68 -14.10
CA TRP A 411 -42.03 10.77 -13.43
C TRP A 411 -41.57 12.11 -13.98
N GLN A 412 -42.43 12.72 -14.82
CA GLN A 412 -42.14 13.93 -15.58
C GLN A 412 -42.87 15.17 -15.01
N VAL A 413 -43.19 15.14 -13.72
CA VAL A 413 -43.96 16.17 -13.00
C VAL A 413 -43.07 16.82 -11.95
N ASN A 414 -42.98 18.16 -11.97
CA ASN A 414 -42.19 18.90 -10.98
C ASN A 414 -42.92 18.98 -9.61
N GLY A 415 -42.15 19.17 -8.54
CA GLY A 415 -42.67 19.46 -7.20
C GLY A 415 -42.91 20.96 -6.97
N VAL A 416 -43.04 21.36 -5.70
CA VAL A 416 -43.30 22.75 -5.29
C VAL A 416 -42.23 23.22 -4.31
N LYS A 417 -41.84 24.49 -4.41
CA LYS A 417 -40.87 25.13 -3.52
C LYS A 417 -41.24 24.98 -2.05
N GLY A 418 -40.33 24.46 -1.23
CA GLY A 418 -40.55 24.23 0.20
C GLY A 418 -41.27 22.93 0.54
N ASP A 419 -41.71 22.16 -0.47
CA ASP A 419 -42.12 20.76 -0.29
C ASP A 419 -40.97 19.81 -0.64
N ASN A 420 -40.97 18.64 0.00
CA ASN A 420 -40.11 17.52 -0.36
C ASN A 420 -40.96 16.37 -0.92
N LEU A 421 -40.56 15.84 -2.07
CA LEU A 421 -41.01 14.53 -2.53
C LEU A 421 -40.37 13.46 -1.65
N HIS A 422 -41.16 12.64 -0.99
CA HIS A 422 -40.66 11.46 -0.27
C HIS A 422 -40.79 10.23 -1.16
N LYS A 423 -39.70 9.49 -1.39
CA LYS A 423 -39.69 8.26 -2.20
C LYS A 423 -39.25 7.07 -1.34
N ILE A 424 -40.10 6.04 -1.30
CA ILE A 424 -39.80 4.72 -0.72
C ILE A 424 -40.25 3.59 -1.66
N GLY A 425 -40.24 2.34 -1.17
CA GLY A 425 -40.43 1.13 -1.96
C GLY A 425 -39.18 0.77 -2.78
N GLU A 426 -38.92 -0.53 -2.92
CA GLU A 426 -37.68 -1.08 -3.47
C GLU A 426 -37.51 -0.83 -4.99
N GLY A 427 -38.56 -0.41 -5.69
CA GLY A 427 -38.54 -0.15 -7.13
C GLY A 427 -37.79 1.12 -7.55
N THR A 428 -37.86 1.46 -8.84
CA THR A 428 -37.14 2.59 -9.45
C THR A 428 -38.07 3.76 -9.78
N LEU A 429 -37.73 4.97 -9.32
CA LEU A 429 -38.34 6.23 -9.79
C LEU A 429 -37.36 6.97 -10.70
N THR A 430 -37.65 7.09 -11.99
CA THR A 430 -36.89 7.94 -12.91
C THR A 430 -37.53 9.31 -12.95
N VAL A 431 -36.83 10.34 -12.46
CA VAL A 431 -37.32 11.73 -12.44
C VAL A 431 -36.87 12.42 -13.72
N GLN A 432 -37.82 12.80 -14.55
CA GLN A 432 -37.61 13.31 -15.91
C GLN A 432 -38.57 14.48 -16.20
N GLY A 433 -38.75 15.38 -15.23
CA GLY A 433 -39.46 16.63 -15.43
C GLY A 433 -38.69 17.57 -16.38
N THR A 434 -39.29 18.71 -16.69
CA THR A 434 -38.67 19.74 -17.55
C THR A 434 -38.43 21.01 -16.76
N GLY A 435 -37.25 21.62 -16.93
CA GLY A 435 -36.88 22.88 -16.29
C GLY A 435 -36.39 22.71 -14.85
N ILE A 436 -36.50 23.79 -14.07
CA ILE A 436 -36.13 23.83 -12.66
C ILE A 436 -37.29 23.31 -11.81
N ASN A 437 -37.10 22.19 -11.13
CA ASN A 437 -37.93 21.79 -10.01
C ASN A 437 -37.43 22.48 -8.72
N GLU A 438 -38.27 23.33 -8.11
CA GLU A 438 -37.92 24.02 -6.85
C GLU A 438 -38.15 23.15 -5.59
N GLY A 439 -38.85 22.02 -5.70
CA GLY A 439 -39.03 21.06 -4.61
C GLY A 439 -37.77 20.23 -4.32
N GLY A 440 -37.67 19.70 -3.11
CA GLY A 440 -36.61 18.77 -2.71
C GLY A 440 -37.01 17.30 -2.83
N LEU A 441 -36.05 16.41 -2.58
CA LEU A 441 -36.24 14.95 -2.52
C LEU A 441 -35.73 14.41 -1.19
N LYS A 442 -36.54 13.57 -0.53
CA LYS A 442 -36.10 12.65 0.51
C LYS A 442 -36.30 11.23 0.01
N VAL A 443 -35.24 10.43 -0.05
CA VAL A 443 -35.31 9.04 -0.49
C VAL A 443 -34.91 8.10 0.64
N GLY A 444 -35.77 7.10 0.86
CA GLY A 444 -35.60 6.10 1.91
C GLY A 444 -35.54 4.66 1.41
N ASP A 445 -35.80 4.39 0.13
CA ASP A 445 -35.74 3.01 -0.38
C ASP A 445 -35.57 2.93 -1.91
N GLY A 446 -35.14 1.77 -2.41
CA GLY A 446 -35.00 1.44 -3.82
C GLY A 446 -34.10 2.40 -4.59
N LYS A 447 -34.42 2.66 -5.88
CA LYS A 447 -33.62 3.52 -6.74
C LYS A 447 -34.34 4.80 -7.17
N VAL A 448 -33.61 5.91 -7.26
CA VAL A 448 -34.04 7.13 -7.94
C VAL A 448 -33.01 7.48 -9.01
N VAL A 449 -33.46 7.69 -10.25
CA VAL A 449 -32.60 8.12 -11.37
C VAL A 449 -32.97 9.56 -11.69
N LEU A 450 -32.05 10.49 -11.44
CA LEU A 450 -32.23 11.91 -11.77
C LEU A 450 -31.87 12.13 -13.23
N ASN A 451 -32.88 12.44 -14.05
CA ASN A 451 -32.79 12.61 -15.49
C ASN A 451 -33.69 13.77 -15.97
N GLN A 452 -33.75 14.85 -15.19
CA GLN A 452 -34.47 16.08 -15.50
C GLN A 452 -33.96 16.66 -16.83
N GLN A 453 -34.88 17.13 -17.66
CA GLN A 453 -34.60 17.72 -18.96
C GLN A 453 -34.58 19.24 -18.87
N ALA A 454 -33.80 19.87 -19.75
CA ALA A 454 -33.72 21.33 -19.81
C ALA A 454 -35.00 21.95 -20.39
N ASP A 455 -35.40 23.10 -19.86
CA ASP A 455 -36.46 23.92 -20.46
C ASP A 455 -35.99 24.62 -21.76
N ASN A 456 -36.90 25.40 -22.36
CA ASN A 456 -36.60 26.19 -23.56
C ASN A 456 -35.62 27.37 -23.33
N LYS A 457 -35.14 27.57 -22.11
CA LYS A 457 -34.06 28.52 -21.73
C LYS A 457 -32.75 27.79 -21.40
N GLY A 458 -32.70 26.46 -21.51
CA GLY A 458 -31.55 25.64 -21.15
C GLY A 458 -31.40 25.39 -19.64
N GLN A 459 -32.36 25.79 -18.82
CA GLN A 459 -32.33 25.60 -17.37
C GLN A 459 -32.79 24.19 -17.01
N VAL A 460 -32.09 23.54 -16.08
CA VAL A 460 -32.40 22.19 -15.60
C VAL A 460 -32.05 22.11 -14.11
N GLN A 461 -32.92 21.49 -13.31
CA GLN A 461 -32.65 21.09 -11.93
C GLN A 461 -33.69 20.03 -11.54
N ALA A 462 -33.26 18.83 -11.18
CA ALA A 462 -34.15 17.74 -10.78
C ALA A 462 -34.78 17.98 -9.40
N PHE A 463 -34.02 18.51 -8.44
CA PHE A 463 -34.47 18.91 -7.11
C PHE A 463 -33.59 20.04 -6.54
N SER A 464 -34.13 20.83 -5.62
CA SER A 464 -33.40 21.89 -4.90
C SER A 464 -32.52 21.36 -3.77
N SER A 465 -32.77 20.13 -3.30
CA SER A 465 -31.92 19.36 -2.38
C SER A 465 -32.28 17.88 -2.44
N VAL A 466 -31.34 17.01 -2.10
CA VAL A 466 -31.55 15.55 -2.01
C VAL A 466 -31.07 15.05 -0.64
N ASN A 467 -31.92 14.32 0.08
CA ASN A 467 -31.55 13.62 1.30
C ASN A 467 -31.71 12.10 1.10
N ILE A 468 -30.66 11.36 1.43
CA ILE A 468 -30.54 9.91 1.26
C ILE A 468 -30.42 9.29 2.66
N ALA A 469 -31.38 8.44 3.05
CA ALA A 469 -31.40 7.87 4.41
C ALA A 469 -31.85 6.40 4.45
N SER A 470 -31.65 5.77 5.62
CA SER A 470 -31.88 4.35 5.97
C SER A 470 -30.89 3.30 5.44
N GLY A 471 -29.96 3.68 4.56
CA GLY A 471 -28.98 2.75 3.95
C GLY A 471 -29.52 1.87 2.82
N ARG A 472 -30.84 1.83 2.63
CA ARG A 472 -31.52 1.12 1.53
C ARG A 472 -31.40 1.79 0.14
N PRO A 473 -31.46 3.13 -0.01
CA PRO A 473 -31.64 3.73 -1.32
C PRO A 473 -30.36 3.96 -2.13
N THR A 474 -30.53 4.08 -3.45
CA THR A 474 -29.52 4.59 -4.39
C THR A 474 -30.08 5.71 -5.25
N VAL A 475 -29.37 6.84 -5.33
CA VAL A 475 -29.64 7.96 -6.25
C VAL A 475 -28.60 7.92 -7.37
N VAL A 476 -29.03 7.97 -8.63
CA VAL A 476 -28.16 7.93 -9.81
C VAL A 476 -28.28 9.24 -10.58
N LEU A 477 -27.15 9.86 -10.94
CA LEU A 477 -27.10 11.08 -11.74
C LEU A 477 -26.89 10.74 -13.22
N THR A 478 -27.79 11.13 -14.14
CA THR A 478 -27.53 10.94 -15.58
C THR A 478 -26.53 11.96 -16.14
N ASP A 479 -26.52 13.18 -15.61
CA ASP A 479 -25.50 14.20 -15.88
C ASP A 479 -25.18 15.05 -14.62
N GLU A 480 -24.18 15.93 -14.76
CA GLU A 480 -23.71 16.85 -13.71
C GLU A 480 -24.67 18.01 -13.36
N ARG A 481 -25.80 18.16 -14.09
CA ARG A 481 -26.71 19.31 -13.97
C ARG A 481 -27.98 19.00 -13.16
N GLN A 482 -28.11 17.78 -12.67
CA GLN A 482 -29.31 17.28 -12.01
C GLN A 482 -29.56 17.93 -10.64
N VAL A 483 -28.51 18.16 -9.86
CA VAL A 483 -28.58 18.69 -8.50
C VAL A 483 -27.27 19.42 -8.18
N ASN A 484 -27.33 20.48 -7.38
CA ASN A 484 -26.11 21.07 -6.82
C ASN A 484 -25.51 20.08 -5.80
N PRO A 485 -24.26 19.61 -5.97
CA PRO A 485 -23.65 18.63 -5.05
C PRO A 485 -23.72 19.01 -3.57
N ASP A 486 -23.56 20.29 -3.23
CA ASP A 486 -23.63 20.79 -1.85
C ASP A 486 -25.03 20.69 -1.22
N THR A 487 -26.06 20.43 -2.01
CA THR A 487 -27.45 20.23 -1.57
C THR A 487 -27.82 18.75 -1.44
N VAL A 488 -26.88 17.84 -1.72
CA VAL A 488 -27.01 16.42 -1.38
C VAL A 488 -26.59 16.22 0.08
N SER A 489 -27.34 15.39 0.79
CA SER A 489 -27.12 15.03 2.18
C SER A 489 -27.44 13.55 2.38
N TRP A 490 -26.74 12.94 3.34
CA TRP A 490 -27.00 11.59 3.81
C TRP A 490 -27.38 11.68 5.29
N GLY A 491 -28.65 11.42 5.60
CA GLY A 491 -29.13 11.34 7.00
C GLY A 491 -28.85 9.96 7.59
N TYR A 492 -29.49 9.64 8.72
CA TYR A 492 -29.40 8.35 9.41
C TYR A 492 -29.26 7.13 8.49
N ARG A 493 -28.16 6.39 8.63
CA ARG A 493 -27.71 5.22 7.85
C ARG A 493 -27.48 5.46 6.35
N GLY A 494 -27.61 6.69 5.87
CA GLY A 494 -27.28 7.12 4.51
C GLY A 494 -27.90 6.29 3.39
N GLY A 495 -27.05 5.79 2.50
CA GLY A 495 -27.39 5.20 1.21
C GLY A 495 -26.40 5.68 0.14
N THR A 496 -26.62 5.31 -1.12
CA THR A 496 -25.65 5.56 -2.20
C THR A 496 -26.03 6.73 -3.11
N LEU A 497 -25.10 7.67 -3.33
CA LEU A 497 -25.08 8.53 -4.51
C LEU A 497 -24.14 7.93 -5.55
N ASP A 498 -24.68 7.46 -6.67
CA ASP A 498 -23.92 7.02 -7.84
C ASP A 498 -23.77 8.18 -8.82
N VAL A 499 -22.56 8.71 -8.93
CA VAL A 499 -22.24 9.81 -9.85
C VAL A 499 -22.23 9.35 -11.32
N ASN A 500 -22.20 8.03 -11.57
CA ASN A 500 -22.45 7.42 -12.88
C ASN A 500 -21.64 8.09 -14.01
N GLY A 501 -20.33 8.21 -13.77
CA GLY A 501 -19.35 8.77 -14.70
C GLY A 501 -19.34 10.30 -14.82
N ASN A 502 -20.05 11.03 -13.96
CA ASN A 502 -20.02 12.49 -13.90
C ASN A 502 -19.01 12.96 -12.83
N SER A 503 -18.12 13.89 -13.19
CA SER A 503 -17.19 14.50 -12.23
C SER A 503 -17.87 15.65 -11.51
N LEU A 504 -17.72 15.75 -10.19
CA LEU A 504 -18.44 16.69 -9.35
C LEU A 504 -17.48 17.47 -8.45
N THR A 505 -17.90 18.65 -8.01
CA THR A 505 -17.22 19.43 -6.96
C THR A 505 -18.14 19.55 -5.75
N PHE A 506 -17.64 19.20 -4.57
CA PHE A 506 -18.32 19.38 -3.29
C PHE A 506 -17.50 20.35 -2.43
N HIS A 507 -18.15 21.41 -1.96
CA HIS A 507 -17.63 22.29 -0.90
C HIS A 507 -18.05 21.78 0.49
N GLN A 508 -19.06 20.89 0.56
CA GLN A 508 -19.43 20.16 1.76
C GLN A 508 -19.92 18.74 1.42
N LEU A 509 -19.50 17.76 2.22
CA LEU A 509 -20.11 16.43 2.31
C LEU A 509 -20.95 16.39 3.59
N LYS A 510 -22.28 16.50 3.46
CA LYS A 510 -23.23 16.42 4.58
C LYS A 510 -23.62 14.97 4.85
N ALA A 511 -22.77 14.26 5.58
CA ALA A 511 -22.93 12.83 5.86
C ALA A 511 -23.04 12.59 7.38
N ALA A 512 -24.17 12.04 7.82
CA ALA A 512 -24.45 11.81 9.24
C ALA A 512 -23.65 10.64 9.84
N ASP A 513 -23.36 9.61 9.05
CA ASP A 513 -22.67 8.40 9.52
C ASP A 513 -22.03 7.60 8.37
N TYR A 514 -21.43 6.46 8.74
CA TYR A 514 -20.77 5.50 7.85
C TYR A 514 -21.63 4.98 6.69
N GLY A 515 -22.96 5.02 6.81
CA GLY A 515 -23.88 4.60 5.75
C GLY A 515 -23.92 5.55 4.55
N ALA A 516 -23.33 6.74 4.64
CA ALA A 516 -23.22 7.68 3.51
C ALA A 516 -22.22 7.18 2.46
N VAL A 517 -22.68 6.74 1.29
CA VAL A 517 -21.81 6.25 0.20
C VAL A 517 -21.82 7.21 -0.99
N LEU A 518 -20.63 7.64 -1.41
CA LEU A 518 -20.38 8.35 -2.67
C LEU A 518 -19.63 7.40 -3.62
N ALA A 519 -20.27 7.02 -4.72
CA ALA A 519 -19.80 5.96 -5.61
C ALA A 519 -19.78 6.37 -7.09
N ASN A 520 -18.99 5.64 -7.88
CA ASN A 520 -19.14 5.58 -9.33
C ASN A 520 -19.15 4.12 -9.80
N ASN A 521 -20.31 3.62 -10.23
CA ASN A 521 -20.49 2.22 -10.60
C ASN A 521 -20.30 1.93 -12.09
N VAL A 522 -19.85 2.90 -12.90
CA VAL A 522 -19.55 2.72 -14.34
C VAL A 522 -18.05 2.82 -14.66
N ASP A 523 -17.67 2.28 -15.82
CA ASP A 523 -16.29 2.23 -16.33
C ASP A 523 -15.74 3.60 -16.79
N LYS A 524 -16.63 4.56 -17.14
CA LYS A 524 -16.27 5.98 -17.28
C LYS A 524 -15.86 6.53 -15.92
N ARG A 525 -14.56 6.78 -15.74
CA ARG A 525 -14.01 7.36 -14.49
C ARG A 525 -14.57 8.76 -14.23
N ALA A 526 -14.90 9.02 -12.97
CA ALA A 526 -15.28 10.33 -12.46
C ALA A 526 -14.23 10.84 -11.48
N THR A 527 -14.11 12.16 -11.34
CA THR A 527 -13.27 12.80 -10.31
C THR A 527 -14.17 13.58 -9.35
N ILE A 528 -14.00 13.34 -8.05
CA ILE A 528 -14.64 14.12 -6.99
C ILE A 528 -13.63 15.18 -6.53
N THR A 529 -13.94 16.45 -6.75
CA THR A 529 -13.15 17.57 -6.22
C THR A 529 -13.73 18.00 -4.88
N LEU A 530 -12.90 18.02 -3.84
CA LEU A 530 -13.23 18.54 -2.51
C LEU A 530 -12.62 19.94 -2.37
N ASP A 531 -13.47 20.97 -2.21
CA ASP A 531 -13.05 22.38 -2.08
C ASP A 531 -13.77 23.01 -0.88
N TYR A 532 -13.64 22.37 0.30
CA TYR A 532 -14.26 22.83 1.56
C TYR A 532 -13.53 24.04 2.19
N ALA A 533 -12.36 24.41 1.66
CA ALA A 533 -11.55 25.48 2.22
C ALA A 533 -12.15 26.85 1.95
N LEU A 534 -12.28 27.67 3.00
CA LEU A 534 -12.68 29.06 2.85
C LEU A 534 -11.54 29.84 2.20
N ARG A 535 -11.77 30.35 0.98
CA ARG A 535 -10.82 31.22 0.27
C ARG A 535 -11.03 32.68 0.68
N ALA A 536 -9.95 33.47 0.71
CA ALA A 536 -10.00 34.87 1.16
C ALA A 536 -11.04 35.71 0.39
N ASP A 537 -11.13 35.56 -0.93
CA ASP A 537 -12.10 36.28 -1.76
C ASP A 537 -13.57 35.92 -1.46
N LYS A 538 -13.83 34.78 -0.79
CA LYS A 538 -15.16 34.33 -0.37
C LYS A 538 -15.54 34.75 1.05
N VAL A 539 -14.62 35.33 1.83
CA VAL A 539 -14.92 35.85 3.17
C VAL A 539 -15.86 37.04 3.08
N ALA A 540 -17.10 36.87 3.55
CA ALA A 540 -18.11 37.91 3.55
C ALA A 540 -17.68 39.14 4.37
N LEU A 541 -17.84 40.33 3.77
CA LEU A 541 -17.61 41.61 4.42
C LEU A 541 -18.92 42.14 5.00
N ASN A 542 -19.14 41.89 6.28
CA ASN A 542 -20.37 42.26 6.95
C ASN A 542 -20.39 43.76 7.27
N GLY A 543 -21.57 44.37 7.16
CA GLY A 543 -21.84 45.70 7.70
C GLY A 543 -22.27 45.60 9.16
N TRP A 544 -21.93 46.60 9.97
CA TRP A 544 -22.45 46.71 11.33
C TRP A 544 -23.97 46.93 11.31
N SER A 545 -24.70 46.22 12.17
CA SER A 545 -26.15 46.31 12.28
C SER A 545 -26.57 46.78 13.67
N GLU A 546 -27.57 47.66 13.73
CA GLU A 546 -28.24 48.06 14.98
C GLU A 546 -28.88 46.87 15.73
N SER A 547 -29.08 45.73 15.07
CA SER A 547 -29.51 44.49 15.71
C SER A 547 -28.51 43.99 16.77
N GLY A 548 -27.24 44.41 16.69
CA GLY A 548 -26.18 44.00 17.61
C GLY A 548 -25.94 42.49 17.64
N LYS A 549 -26.24 41.78 16.54
CA LYS A 549 -26.14 40.31 16.42
C LYS A 549 -25.31 39.93 15.20
N GLY A 550 -24.54 38.85 15.33
CA GLY A 550 -23.76 38.29 14.23
C GLY A 550 -23.07 36.99 14.64
N THR A 551 -22.39 36.33 13.70
CA THR A 551 -21.66 35.09 13.97
C THR A 551 -20.21 35.40 14.34
N ALA A 552 -19.72 34.82 15.44
CA ALA A 552 -18.31 34.96 15.82
C ALA A 552 -17.40 34.38 14.70
N GLY A 553 -16.23 34.98 14.49
CA GLY A 553 -15.32 34.70 13.38
C GLY A 553 -15.63 35.47 12.10
N ASN A 554 -16.83 36.05 11.93
CA ASN A 554 -17.17 36.82 10.74
C ASN A 554 -16.38 38.14 10.66
N LEU A 555 -16.00 38.52 9.44
CA LEU A 555 -15.32 39.78 9.16
C LEU A 555 -16.33 40.90 8.93
N TYR A 556 -16.05 42.07 9.51
CA TYR A 556 -16.84 43.28 9.36
C TYR A 556 -15.98 44.41 8.79
N LYS A 557 -16.56 45.21 7.89
CA LYS A 557 -15.95 46.41 7.33
C LYS A 557 -16.52 47.65 8.00
N TYR A 558 -15.66 48.47 8.59
CA TYR A 558 -16.00 49.76 9.15
C TYR A 558 -15.33 50.89 8.38
N ASN A 559 -16.12 51.74 7.73
CA ASN A 559 -15.61 53.02 7.23
C ASN A 559 -15.57 53.98 8.44
N ASN A 560 -14.43 54.07 9.12
CA ASN A 560 -14.28 54.79 10.39
C ASN A 560 -14.26 56.31 10.16
N PRO A 561 -15.29 57.07 10.58
CA PRO A 561 -15.37 58.50 10.32
C PRO A 561 -14.48 59.33 11.25
N TYR A 562 -13.99 58.75 12.35
CA TYR A 562 -13.20 59.46 13.36
C TYR A 562 -11.72 59.57 12.97
N THR A 563 -11.22 58.57 12.24
CA THR A 563 -9.83 58.49 11.74
C THR A 563 -9.74 58.55 10.21
N ASN A 564 -10.87 58.53 9.51
CA ASN A 564 -11.00 58.48 8.05
C ASN A 564 -10.26 57.28 7.41
N THR A 565 -10.26 56.15 8.11
CA THR A 565 -9.69 54.87 7.66
C THR A 565 -10.81 53.88 7.30
N THR A 566 -10.47 52.88 6.48
CA THR A 566 -11.28 51.65 6.44
C THR A 566 -10.67 50.67 7.42
N ASP A 567 -11.43 50.26 8.41
CA ASP A 567 -11.01 49.35 9.47
C ASP A 567 -11.72 48.01 9.29
N TYR A 568 -10.98 46.92 9.37
CA TYR A 568 -11.54 45.58 9.34
C TYR A 568 -11.53 44.98 10.75
N PHE A 569 -12.66 44.42 11.17
CA PHE A 569 -12.85 43.83 12.49
C PHE A 569 -13.39 42.41 12.41
N ILE A 570 -12.78 41.47 13.11
CA ILE A 570 -13.36 40.14 13.35
C ILE A 570 -14.27 40.23 14.58
N LEU A 571 -15.48 39.70 14.46
CA LEU A 571 -16.43 39.58 15.56
C LEU A 571 -16.06 38.38 16.46
N LYS A 572 -16.00 38.58 17.78
CA LYS A 572 -15.55 37.56 18.76
C LYS A 572 -16.71 36.93 19.57
N GLN A 573 -17.92 37.43 19.42
CA GLN A 573 -19.10 37.06 20.22
C GLN A 573 -20.36 37.09 19.34
N SER A 574 -21.42 36.38 19.75
CA SER A 574 -22.69 36.36 19.02
C SER A 574 -23.48 37.69 19.07
N THR A 575 -23.03 38.64 19.90
CA THR A 575 -23.62 39.98 20.04
C THR A 575 -22.53 41.04 20.10
N TYR A 576 -22.85 42.26 19.65
CA TYR A 576 -21.92 43.37 19.61
C TYR A 576 -22.55 44.75 19.82
N GLY A 577 -21.74 45.68 20.34
CA GLY A 577 -21.99 47.12 20.28
C GLY A 577 -21.25 47.77 19.12
N TYR A 578 -21.07 49.09 19.17
CA TYR A 578 -20.26 49.84 18.20
C TYR A 578 -18.83 49.29 18.08
N PHE A 579 -18.20 49.51 16.93
CA PHE A 579 -16.77 49.26 16.76
C PHE A 579 -15.94 50.15 17.69
N PRO A 580 -14.74 49.71 18.08
CA PRO A 580 -13.64 50.59 18.47
C PRO A 580 -13.42 51.68 17.41
N THR A 581 -13.16 52.90 17.86
CA THR A 581 -13.02 54.08 16.98
C THR A 581 -11.57 54.48 16.72
N ASP A 582 -10.66 53.78 17.40
CA ASP A 582 -9.23 54.06 17.60
C ASP A 582 -8.35 52.86 17.19
N GLN A 583 -8.87 51.98 16.33
CA GLN A 583 -8.21 50.74 15.88
C GLN A 583 -7.83 49.76 17.02
N SER A 584 -8.37 49.93 18.22
CA SER A 584 -8.13 49.02 19.35
C SER A 584 -8.93 47.72 19.22
N SER A 585 -8.45 46.64 19.85
CA SER A 585 -9.21 45.40 20.03
C SER A 585 -9.82 45.33 21.43
N ASN A 586 -10.99 44.73 21.58
CA ASN A 586 -11.64 44.51 22.87
C ASN A 586 -12.16 43.06 23.04
N ALA A 587 -13.09 42.84 23.98
CA ALA A 587 -13.66 41.51 24.25
C ALA A 587 -14.55 40.98 23.10
N THR A 588 -15.10 41.89 22.28
CA THR A 588 -16.14 41.65 21.27
C THR A 588 -15.62 41.86 19.85
N TRP A 589 -14.74 42.84 19.64
CA TRP A 589 -14.18 43.21 18.34
C TRP A 589 -12.67 43.02 18.33
N GLU A 590 -12.13 42.38 17.31
CA GLU A 590 -10.69 42.28 17.05
C GLU A 590 -10.35 43.08 15.79
N PHE A 591 -9.57 44.16 15.93
CA PHE A 591 -9.05 44.92 14.80
C PHE A 591 -8.00 44.11 14.05
N VAL A 592 -8.14 43.98 12.74
CA VAL A 592 -7.26 43.16 11.88
C VAL A 592 -6.65 43.97 10.71
N GLY A 593 -6.52 45.28 10.89
CA GLY A 593 -5.87 46.18 9.93
C GLY A 593 -6.83 46.88 8.96
N HIS A 594 -6.22 47.56 7.99
CA HIS A 594 -6.92 48.36 6.97
C HIS A 594 -6.93 47.71 5.57
N SER A 595 -6.17 46.63 5.40
CA SER A 595 -6.09 45.87 4.16
C SER A 595 -7.18 44.81 4.11
N GLN A 596 -8.06 44.92 3.11
CA GLN A 596 -9.13 43.95 2.92
C GLN A 596 -8.58 42.54 2.69
N GLY A 597 -7.54 42.42 1.86
CA GLY A 597 -6.94 41.13 1.50
C GLY A 597 -6.34 40.42 2.70
N ASP A 598 -5.60 41.14 3.54
CA ASP A 598 -4.97 40.56 4.74
C ASP A 598 -6.01 40.18 5.79
N ALA A 599 -7.03 41.02 5.99
CA ALA A 599 -8.14 40.75 6.90
C ALA A 599 -8.99 39.54 6.46
N GLN A 600 -9.29 39.45 5.16
CA GLN A 600 -9.98 38.29 4.58
C GLN A 600 -9.11 37.03 4.64
N LYS A 601 -7.80 37.12 4.33
CA LYS A 601 -6.86 36.00 4.48
C LYS A 601 -6.80 35.50 5.93
N LEU A 602 -6.71 36.39 6.91
CA LEU A 602 -6.67 36.00 8.32
C LEU A 602 -7.93 35.23 8.76
N VAL A 603 -9.10 35.59 8.25
CA VAL A 603 -10.36 34.86 8.52
C VAL A 603 -10.41 33.52 7.79
N ALA A 604 -9.97 33.47 6.53
CA ALA A 604 -9.82 32.23 5.77
C ALA A 604 -8.87 31.25 6.48
N ASP A 605 -7.66 31.70 6.83
CA ASP A 605 -6.64 30.90 7.52
C ASP A 605 -7.19 30.34 8.85
N ARG A 606 -7.84 31.19 9.68
CA ARG A 606 -8.45 30.77 10.96
C ARG A 606 -9.65 29.83 10.81
N PHE A 607 -10.43 29.96 9.75
CA PHE A 607 -11.49 28.99 9.45
C PHE A 607 -10.87 27.64 9.06
N ASN A 608 -9.89 27.67 8.17
CA ASN A 608 -9.24 26.48 7.63
C ASN A 608 -8.37 25.72 8.65
N THR A 609 -8.06 26.27 9.83
CA THR A 609 -7.42 25.51 10.92
C THR A 609 -8.34 24.44 11.55
N ALA A 610 -9.66 24.54 11.38
CA ALA A 610 -10.61 23.60 11.99
C ALA A 610 -10.61 22.21 11.33
N GLY A 611 -10.14 22.11 10.08
CA GLY A 611 -10.25 20.88 9.29
C GLY A 611 -11.67 20.60 8.78
N TYR A 612 -11.87 19.40 8.26
CA TYR A 612 -13.14 18.89 7.75
C TYR A 612 -13.23 17.38 8.01
N LEU A 613 -14.43 16.86 8.29
CA LEU A 613 -14.67 15.45 8.61
C LEU A 613 -15.60 14.79 7.58
N PHE A 614 -15.32 13.53 7.24
CA PHE A 614 -16.21 12.70 6.45
C PHE A 614 -16.30 11.26 7.00
N HIS A 615 -17.44 10.96 7.61
CA HIS A 615 -17.77 9.64 8.16
C HIS A 615 -18.09 8.57 7.10
N GLY A 616 -18.36 8.96 5.85
CA GLY A 616 -18.89 8.08 4.82
C GLY A 616 -17.86 7.27 4.04
N GLN A 617 -18.31 6.65 2.94
CA GLN A 617 -17.55 5.73 2.11
C GLN A 617 -17.35 6.29 0.69
N LEU A 618 -16.12 6.24 0.18
CA LEU A 618 -15.80 6.53 -1.23
C LEU A 618 -15.62 5.22 -2.00
N LYS A 619 -16.37 4.99 -3.08
CA LYS A 619 -16.41 3.67 -3.76
C LYS A 619 -16.32 3.68 -5.28
N GLY A 620 -15.68 2.65 -5.83
CA GLY A 620 -15.71 2.32 -7.25
C GLY A 620 -14.76 3.16 -8.10
N ASN A 621 -15.19 3.57 -9.28
CA ASN A 621 -14.30 4.12 -10.31
C ASN A 621 -14.12 5.64 -10.18
N LEU A 622 -13.58 6.06 -9.04
CA LEU A 622 -13.35 7.45 -8.65
C LEU A 622 -11.85 7.79 -8.62
N ASN A 623 -11.52 9.01 -9.03
CA ASN A 623 -10.43 9.79 -8.45
C ASN A 623 -11.02 10.75 -7.39
N VAL A 624 -10.21 11.16 -6.42
CA VAL A 624 -10.59 12.13 -5.39
C VAL A 624 -9.49 13.16 -5.26
N ASP A 625 -9.83 14.44 -5.38
CA ASP A 625 -8.86 15.55 -5.37
C ASP A 625 -9.21 16.55 -4.25
N ASN A 626 -8.35 16.64 -3.23
CA ASN A 626 -8.40 17.66 -2.18
C ASN A 626 -7.15 18.54 -2.27
N ARG A 627 -7.19 19.59 -3.11
CA ARG A 627 -6.07 20.52 -3.33
C ARG A 627 -6.34 21.82 -2.60
N LEU A 628 -5.83 21.92 -1.38
CA LEU A 628 -6.07 23.03 -0.47
C LEU A 628 -5.19 24.25 -0.85
N PRO A 629 -5.66 25.49 -0.61
CA PRO A 629 -4.81 26.68 -0.72
C PRO A 629 -3.55 26.59 0.16
N GLU A 630 -2.44 27.19 -0.30
CA GLU A 630 -1.22 27.28 0.50
C GLU A 630 -1.47 27.99 1.84
N GLY A 631 -0.92 27.42 2.91
CA GLY A 631 -1.09 27.92 4.28
C GLY A 631 -2.29 27.36 5.04
N VAL A 632 -3.14 26.53 4.43
CA VAL A 632 -4.10 25.70 5.19
C VAL A 632 -3.35 24.65 6.01
N THR A 633 -3.72 24.52 7.30
CA THR A 633 -3.11 23.55 8.23
C THR A 633 -4.10 22.56 8.84
N GLY A 634 -5.41 22.73 8.59
CA GLY A 634 -6.44 21.80 9.06
C GLY A 634 -6.36 20.45 8.35
N ALA A 635 -6.87 19.41 9.01
CA ALA A 635 -6.93 18.07 8.46
C ALA A 635 -8.26 17.82 7.71
N LEU A 636 -8.19 17.18 6.54
CA LEU A 636 -9.28 16.32 6.11
C LEU A 636 -9.19 15.02 6.91
N VAL A 637 -10.24 14.70 7.65
CA VAL A 637 -10.33 13.48 8.45
C VAL A 637 -11.33 12.54 7.80
N MET A 638 -10.92 11.28 7.64
CA MET A 638 -11.79 10.18 7.22
C MET A 638 -11.68 9.06 8.24
N ASP A 639 -12.74 8.89 9.03
CA ASP A 639 -13.02 7.72 9.88
C ASP A 639 -14.10 6.82 9.27
N GLY A 640 -14.49 7.09 8.03
CA GLY A 640 -15.30 6.20 7.20
C GLY A 640 -14.47 5.13 6.49
N ALA A 641 -14.61 4.99 5.16
CA ALA A 641 -13.78 4.05 4.39
C ALA A 641 -13.57 4.50 2.93
N ALA A 642 -12.62 3.88 2.25
CA ALA A 642 -12.43 4.07 0.81
C ALA A 642 -12.10 2.74 0.10
N ASP A 643 -12.68 2.53 -1.07
CA ASP A 643 -12.36 1.43 -1.98
C ASP A 643 -12.54 1.92 -3.43
N ILE A 644 -11.50 2.59 -3.96
CA ILE A 644 -11.52 3.23 -5.28
C ILE A 644 -10.40 2.73 -6.20
N SER A 645 -10.71 2.59 -7.48
CA SER A 645 -9.75 2.13 -8.50
C SER A 645 -8.88 3.24 -9.12
N GLY A 646 -8.96 4.46 -8.56
CA GLY A 646 -8.21 5.63 -8.99
C GLY A 646 -7.28 6.18 -7.90
N THR A 647 -6.87 7.43 -8.10
CA THR A 647 -5.94 8.14 -7.20
C THR A 647 -6.70 9.03 -6.22
N PHE A 648 -6.25 9.04 -4.96
CA PHE A 648 -6.58 10.10 -4.01
C PHE A 648 -5.41 11.11 -4.01
N THR A 649 -5.69 12.39 -4.29
CA THR A 649 -4.70 13.47 -4.30
C THR A 649 -4.94 14.41 -3.13
N GLN A 650 -3.91 14.62 -2.30
CA GLN A 650 -3.88 15.64 -1.25
C GLN A 650 -2.75 16.63 -1.56
N GLU A 651 -3.08 17.92 -1.67
CA GLU A 651 -2.09 19.00 -1.79
C GLU A 651 -2.31 20.04 -0.69
N ASN A 652 -1.26 20.33 0.07
CA ASN A 652 -1.26 21.14 1.31
C ASN A 652 -2.15 20.56 2.44
N GLY A 653 -2.07 21.18 3.62
CA GLY A 653 -2.86 20.80 4.80
C GLY A 653 -2.45 19.48 5.44
N ARG A 654 -3.43 18.82 6.06
CA ARG A 654 -3.30 17.49 6.65
C ARG A 654 -4.34 16.53 6.06
N LEU A 655 -4.01 15.25 6.03
CA LEU A 655 -4.96 14.16 5.73
C LEU A 655 -4.79 13.05 6.78
N THR A 656 -5.87 12.69 7.45
CA THR A 656 -5.87 11.62 8.46
C THR A 656 -6.91 10.57 8.10
N LEU A 657 -6.42 9.36 7.85
CA LEU A 657 -7.24 8.16 7.66
C LEU A 657 -7.17 7.36 8.95
N GLN A 658 -8.31 7.01 9.55
CA GLN A 658 -8.33 6.36 10.87
C GLN A 658 -9.49 5.37 11.00
N GLY A 659 -9.42 4.52 12.02
CA GLY A 659 -10.58 3.81 12.52
C GLY A 659 -11.58 4.76 13.18
N HIS A 660 -12.77 4.23 13.48
CA HIS A 660 -13.86 4.99 14.06
C HIS A 660 -14.15 4.49 15.48
N PRO A 661 -14.11 5.33 16.52
CA PRO A 661 -14.53 4.92 17.86
C PRO A 661 -16.01 4.49 17.85
N VAL A 662 -16.37 3.40 18.55
CA VAL A 662 -17.77 2.95 18.59
C VAL A 662 -18.63 4.01 19.28
N ILE A 663 -19.71 4.43 18.62
CA ILE A 663 -20.66 5.41 19.17
C ILE A 663 -21.40 4.79 20.36
N HIS A 664 -21.40 5.50 21.49
CA HIS A 664 -22.23 5.24 22.66
C HIS A 664 -23.32 6.29 22.86
N ALA A 665 -24.37 5.90 23.57
CA ALA A 665 -25.32 6.83 24.14
C ALA A 665 -24.64 7.69 25.21
N TYR A 666 -25.06 8.94 25.37
CA TYR A 666 -24.45 9.84 26.36
C TYR A 666 -25.54 10.65 27.08
N ASN A 667 -25.14 11.39 28.13
CA ASN A 667 -26.02 12.30 28.85
C ASN A 667 -25.28 13.60 29.22
N THR A 668 -26.03 14.61 29.65
CA THR A 668 -25.42 15.85 30.16
C THR A 668 -24.53 15.59 31.38
N GLN A 669 -23.48 16.40 31.55
CA GLN A 669 -22.59 16.34 32.72
C GLN A 669 -23.36 16.29 34.06
N SER A 670 -24.46 17.04 34.19
CA SER A 670 -25.27 17.05 35.42
C SER A 670 -25.95 15.72 35.74
N VAL A 671 -26.16 14.84 34.75
CA VAL A 671 -26.73 13.50 34.95
C VAL A 671 -25.61 12.51 35.28
N ALA A 672 -24.49 12.59 34.56
CA ALA A 672 -23.29 11.80 34.85
C ALA A 672 -22.77 12.05 36.27
N ASP A 673 -22.62 13.32 36.68
CA ASP A 673 -22.23 13.72 38.05
C ASP A 673 -23.18 13.15 39.12
N LYS A 674 -24.47 13.07 38.78
CA LYS A 674 -25.52 12.60 39.69
C LYS A 674 -25.52 11.08 39.84
N LEU A 675 -25.14 10.32 38.81
CA LEU A 675 -24.90 8.89 38.95
C LEU A 675 -23.54 8.57 39.57
N ALA A 676 -22.51 9.35 39.29
CA ALA A 676 -21.22 9.28 39.98
C ALA A 676 -21.41 9.48 41.50
N ALA A 677 -22.27 10.41 41.92
CA ALA A 677 -22.66 10.61 43.32
C ALA A 677 -23.41 9.41 43.95
N SER A 678 -23.94 8.49 43.14
CA SER A 678 -24.54 7.21 43.58
C SER A 678 -23.59 6.01 43.47
N GLY A 679 -22.33 6.23 43.06
CA GLY A 679 -21.32 5.19 42.85
C GLY A 679 -21.30 4.57 41.45
N ASP A 680 -21.97 5.18 40.47
CA ASP A 680 -22.00 4.72 39.07
C ASP A 680 -21.26 5.71 38.16
N HIS A 681 -20.07 5.32 37.72
CA HIS A 681 -19.22 6.12 36.82
C HIS A 681 -19.32 5.70 35.34
N SER A 682 -20.31 4.86 34.97
CA SER A 682 -20.44 4.34 33.60
C SER A 682 -20.98 5.36 32.59
N VAL A 683 -21.70 6.38 33.05
CA VAL A 683 -22.42 7.33 32.18
C VAL A 683 -21.45 8.21 31.40
N LEU A 684 -21.52 8.13 30.08
CA LEU A 684 -20.72 8.94 29.17
C LEU A 684 -21.31 10.35 28.98
N THR A 685 -20.45 11.32 28.66
CA THR A 685 -20.81 12.74 28.44
C THR A 685 -20.56 13.21 27.01
N GLN A 686 -20.18 12.29 26.13
CA GLN A 686 -19.89 12.46 24.71
C GLN A 686 -20.10 11.11 24.01
N PRO A 687 -20.46 11.09 22.71
CA PRO A 687 -20.75 9.84 21.99
C PRO A 687 -19.53 8.94 21.81
N THR A 688 -18.35 9.53 21.57
CA THR A 688 -17.09 8.82 21.31
C THR A 688 -15.94 9.49 22.06
N SER A 689 -14.82 8.79 22.29
CA SER A 689 -13.65 9.31 23.03
C SER A 689 -12.32 8.65 22.63
N PHE A 690 -11.22 9.39 22.72
CA PHE A 690 -9.88 8.88 22.40
C PHE A 690 -9.43 7.67 23.24
N SER A 691 -9.94 7.55 24.46
CA SER A 691 -9.51 6.55 25.44
C SER A 691 -10.37 5.28 25.49
N GLN A 692 -11.44 5.18 24.69
CA GLN A 692 -12.24 3.95 24.65
C GLN A 692 -11.46 2.81 23.99
N GLU A 693 -11.75 1.57 24.40
CA GLU A 693 -11.09 0.38 23.88
C GLU A 693 -11.73 -0.14 22.58
N ASP A 694 -13.02 0.12 22.36
CA ASP A 694 -13.79 -0.41 21.25
C ASP A 694 -13.86 0.56 20.07
N TRP A 695 -13.17 0.17 19.00
CA TRP A 695 -13.09 0.88 17.74
C TRP A 695 -13.57 -0.02 16.60
N GLU A 696 -14.21 0.58 15.60
CA GLU A 696 -14.58 -0.05 14.36
C GLU A 696 -13.39 0.03 13.39
N ASN A 697 -12.92 -1.13 12.93
CA ASN A 697 -11.85 -1.18 11.94
C ASN A 697 -12.33 -0.64 10.59
N ARG A 698 -11.51 0.22 9.98
CA ARG A 698 -11.77 0.87 8.69
C ARG A 698 -10.72 0.47 7.65
N SER A 699 -11.12 0.48 6.38
CA SER A 699 -10.25 0.10 5.26
C SER A 699 -10.22 1.22 4.22
N PHE A 700 -9.01 1.52 3.75
CA PHE A 700 -8.74 2.54 2.75
C PHE A 700 -7.91 1.90 1.63
N THR A 701 -8.50 1.74 0.46
CA THR A 701 -7.88 1.14 -0.72
C THR A 701 -7.93 2.14 -1.87
N PHE A 702 -6.77 2.47 -2.41
CA PHE A 702 -6.58 3.36 -3.56
C PHE A 702 -5.50 2.76 -4.47
N ASP A 703 -5.58 2.93 -5.79
CA ASP A 703 -4.43 2.63 -6.68
C ASP A 703 -3.18 3.41 -6.23
N ARG A 704 -3.40 4.68 -5.93
CA ARG A 704 -2.36 5.62 -5.50
C ARG A 704 -2.88 6.64 -4.50
N LEU A 705 -2.07 6.96 -3.51
CA LEU A 705 -2.22 8.11 -2.63
C LEU A 705 -1.13 9.12 -2.96
N SER A 706 -1.48 10.20 -3.66
CA SER A 706 -0.57 11.27 -4.05
C SER A 706 -0.60 12.38 -3.01
N LEU A 707 0.56 12.68 -2.43
CA LEU A 707 0.76 13.61 -1.32
C LEU A 707 1.78 14.68 -1.72
N LYS A 708 1.40 15.95 -1.60
CA LYS A 708 2.30 17.08 -1.87
C LYS A 708 2.16 18.18 -0.81
N ASN A 709 3.27 18.60 -0.21
CA ASN A 709 3.30 19.60 0.86
C ASN A 709 2.33 19.30 2.04
N THR A 710 2.05 18.03 2.33
CA THR A 710 0.99 17.62 3.28
C THR A 710 1.55 16.79 4.43
N ASP A 711 0.90 16.87 5.58
CA ASP A 711 1.14 15.96 6.71
C ASP A 711 0.05 14.89 6.76
N PHE A 712 0.42 13.67 6.37
CA PHE A 712 -0.44 12.50 6.29
C PHE A 712 -0.27 11.60 7.53
N GLY A 713 -1.40 11.16 8.10
CA GLY A 713 -1.45 10.21 9.21
C GLY A 713 -2.38 9.03 8.92
N LEU A 714 -1.91 7.82 9.16
CA LEU A 714 -2.73 6.61 9.27
C LEU A 714 -2.89 6.27 10.75
N GLY A 715 -4.05 6.58 11.32
CA GLY A 715 -4.36 6.36 12.73
C GLY A 715 -4.76 4.92 13.08
N ARG A 716 -4.91 4.64 14.37
CA ARG A 716 -5.33 3.32 14.89
C ARG A 716 -6.57 2.75 14.21
N ASN A 717 -6.71 1.43 14.21
CA ASN A 717 -7.86 0.69 13.66
C ASN A 717 -8.12 0.96 12.16
N ALA A 718 -7.10 1.37 11.39
CA ALA A 718 -7.18 1.58 9.95
C ALA A 718 -6.20 0.69 9.16
N THR A 719 -6.68 0.10 8.07
CA THR A 719 -5.85 -0.59 7.07
C THR A 719 -5.77 0.25 5.80
N LEU A 720 -4.54 0.53 5.32
CA LEU A 720 -4.27 1.24 4.07
C LEU A 720 -3.59 0.32 3.06
N ASN A 721 -4.22 0.16 1.89
CA ASN A 721 -3.68 -0.61 0.77
C ASN A 721 -3.48 0.32 -0.43
N THR A 722 -2.25 0.77 -0.68
CA THR A 722 -1.97 1.71 -1.79
C THR A 722 -0.50 1.85 -2.16
N THR A 723 -0.22 2.46 -3.33
CA THR A 723 1.07 3.08 -3.60
C THR A 723 1.06 4.53 -3.11
N ILE A 724 1.82 4.85 -2.07
CA ILE A 724 2.03 6.23 -1.64
C ILE A 724 3.06 6.89 -2.56
N GLN A 725 2.80 8.14 -2.97
CA GLN A 725 3.75 8.99 -3.67
C GLN A 725 3.79 10.36 -2.99
N ALA A 726 4.85 10.62 -2.24
CA ALA A 726 5.03 11.79 -1.40
C ALA A 726 6.14 12.72 -1.92
N ASP A 727 5.79 13.99 -2.13
CA ASP A 727 6.69 15.10 -2.46
C ASP A 727 6.61 16.14 -1.33
N ASN A 728 7.75 16.44 -0.68
CA ASN A 728 7.86 17.36 0.45
C ASN A 728 6.76 17.16 1.52
N SER A 729 6.49 15.90 1.87
CA SER A 729 5.35 15.52 2.73
C SER A 729 5.77 14.59 3.87
N SER A 730 5.12 14.71 5.04
CA SER A 730 5.27 13.73 6.12
C SER A 730 4.21 12.64 6.00
N VAL A 731 4.63 11.40 6.19
CA VAL A 731 3.79 10.18 6.14
C VAL A 731 4.01 9.43 7.44
N THR A 732 3.02 9.45 8.33
CA THR A 732 3.09 8.78 9.63
C THR A 732 2.13 7.59 9.64
N LEU A 733 2.69 6.39 9.60
CA LEU A 733 1.97 5.12 9.69
C LEU A 733 1.98 4.66 11.15
N GLY A 734 0.80 4.44 11.74
CA GLY A 734 0.64 4.40 13.20
C GLY A 734 0.70 5.78 13.82
N ASP A 735 -0.09 6.71 13.32
CA ASP A 735 -0.22 8.05 13.89
C ASP A 735 -1.06 8.00 15.17
N SER A 736 -0.52 8.57 16.24
CA SER A 736 -1.22 8.72 17.51
C SER A 736 -2.24 9.87 17.50
N ARG A 737 -2.09 10.82 16.55
CA ARG A 737 -2.96 11.96 16.32
C ARG A 737 -4.20 11.48 15.59
N VAL A 738 -5.29 11.33 16.33
CA VAL A 738 -6.60 10.94 15.80
C VAL A 738 -7.65 11.91 16.28
N PHE A 739 -8.81 11.86 15.65
CA PHE A 739 -9.90 12.79 15.85
C PHE A 739 -11.17 12.06 16.28
N ILE A 740 -12.07 12.79 16.91
CA ILE A 740 -13.46 12.38 17.19
C ILE A 740 -14.42 13.48 16.78
N ASP A 741 -15.66 13.12 16.49
CA ASP A 741 -16.77 14.07 16.47
C ASP A 741 -17.44 14.17 17.86
N LYS A 742 -17.65 15.38 18.37
CA LYS A 742 -18.44 15.60 19.59
C LYS A 742 -19.94 15.40 19.37
N ASN A 743 -20.41 15.45 18.12
CA ASN A 743 -21.80 15.28 17.70
C ASN A 743 -22.05 13.92 17.01
N ASP A 744 -21.11 12.98 17.11
CA ASP A 744 -21.15 11.69 16.41
C ASP A 744 -22.49 10.96 16.60
N GLY A 745 -23.11 10.56 15.49
CA GLY A 745 -24.45 9.95 15.48
C GLY A 745 -25.60 10.87 15.87
N GLN A 746 -25.49 12.19 15.67
CA GLN A 746 -26.55 13.20 15.92
C GLN A 746 -26.94 14.00 14.66
N GLY A 747 -26.74 13.39 13.47
CA GLY A 747 -27.03 14.00 12.17
C GLY A 747 -25.76 14.51 11.47
N THR A 748 -25.94 15.34 10.44
CA THR A 748 -24.88 15.76 9.51
C THR A 748 -23.91 16.83 10.04
N ALA A 749 -24.11 17.33 11.26
CA ALA A 749 -23.38 18.47 11.82
C ALA A 749 -22.28 18.04 12.81
N PHE A 750 -21.04 17.95 12.34
CA PHE A 750 -19.89 17.56 13.15
C PHE A 750 -19.24 18.73 13.94
N THR A 751 -18.54 18.39 15.01
CA THR A 751 -17.62 19.24 15.79
C THR A 751 -16.34 18.46 16.07
N LEU A 752 -15.32 18.75 15.27
CA LEU A 752 -14.07 18.01 15.17
C LEU A 752 -13.14 18.33 16.38
N GLU A 753 -12.71 17.31 17.13
CA GLU A 753 -11.74 17.42 18.24
C GLU A 753 -10.50 16.55 17.95
N GLU A 754 -9.29 17.13 17.98
CA GLU A 754 -8.02 16.39 17.88
C GLU A 754 -7.57 15.89 19.25
N GLY A 755 -7.04 14.67 19.31
CA GLY A 755 -6.50 14.08 20.52
C GLY A 755 -5.47 12.99 20.26
N THR A 756 -5.21 12.18 21.28
CA THR A 756 -4.19 11.14 21.23
C THR A 756 -4.78 9.79 21.60
N SER A 757 -4.70 8.82 20.68
CA SER A 757 -5.03 7.42 20.96
C SER A 757 -3.97 6.52 20.33
N VAL A 758 -3.37 5.65 21.13
CA VAL A 758 -2.31 4.73 20.68
C VAL A 758 -2.82 3.30 20.79
N ALA A 759 -2.73 2.56 19.69
CA ALA A 759 -3.06 1.14 19.68
C ALA A 759 -1.99 0.32 20.40
N THR A 760 -2.37 -0.35 21.49
CA THR A 760 -1.48 -1.25 22.26
C THR A 760 -1.76 -2.73 22.02
N LYS A 761 -2.90 -3.07 21.41
CA LYS A 761 -3.27 -4.44 21.01
C LYS A 761 -3.07 -4.54 19.50
N ASP A 762 -2.55 -5.66 19.00
CA ASP A 762 -2.25 -5.79 17.55
C ASP A 762 -3.51 -5.69 16.67
N ALA A 763 -4.68 -6.11 17.19
CA ALA A 763 -5.97 -5.96 16.49
C ALA A 763 -6.43 -4.50 16.32
N ASP A 764 -5.83 -3.57 17.06
CA ASP A 764 -6.08 -2.13 17.00
C ASP A 764 -4.97 -1.36 16.25
N LYS A 765 -3.80 -1.97 16.01
CA LYS A 765 -2.70 -1.33 15.28
C LYS A 765 -3.17 -1.05 13.84
N SER A 766 -2.72 0.07 13.27
CA SER A 766 -2.91 0.28 11.83
C SER A 766 -2.06 -0.71 11.02
N VAL A 767 -2.46 -0.91 9.77
CA VAL A 767 -1.78 -1.82 8.84
C VAL A 767 -1.56 -1.10 7.53
N PHE A 768 -0.31 -1.05 7.05
CA PHE A 768 0.02 -0.55 5.73
C PHE A 768 0.52 -1.68 4.82
N ASN A 769 -0.10 -1.81 3.65
CA ASN A 769 0.32 -2.73 2.58
C ASN A 769 0.57 -1.96 1.28
N GLY A 770 1.77 -2.08 0.70
CA GLY A 770 2.03 -1.57 -0.65
C GLY A 770 3.45 -1.08 -0.91
N THR A 771 3.59 0.16 -1.35
CA THR A 771 4.89 0.78 -1.66
C THR A 771 4.85 2.26 -1.31
N VAL A 772 5.93 2.77 -0.70
CA VAL A 772 6.07 4.20 -0.39
C VAL A 772 7.18 4.79 -1.25
N ASN A 773 6.81 5.72 -2.14
CA ASN A 773 7.75 6.54 -2.90
C ASN A 773 7.89 7.90 -2.18
N LEU A 774 9.12 8.25 -1.81
CA LEU A 774 9.46 9.45 -1.06
C LEU A 774 10.43 10.31 -1.87
N ASP A 775 10.02 11.54 -2.20
CA ASP A 775 10.84 12.51 -2.91
C ASP A 775 10.94 13.83 -2.14
N ASN A 776 12.02 14.58 -2.42
CA ASN A 776 12.13 16.01 -2.11
C ASN A 776 11.80 16.36 -0.64
N GLN A 777 12.65 15.95 0.30
CA GLN A 777 12.52 16.20 1.75
C GLN A 777 11.34 15.51 2.44
N SER A 778 10.69 14.53 1.80
CA SER A 778 9.63 13.73 2.44
C SER A 778 10.15 12.90 3.62
N VAL A 779 9.27 12.67 4.61
CA VAL A 779 9.59 11.93 5.84
C VAL A 779 8.58 10.82 6.06
N LEU A 780 9.05 9.58 6.15
CA LEU A 780 8.23 8.42 6.52
C LEU A 780 8.51 8.00 7.97
N ASN A 781 7.47 7.86 8.78
CA ASN A 781 7.53 7.28 10.12
C ASN A 781 6.71 5.99 10.13
N ILE A 782 7.33 4.87 10.49
CA ILE A 782 6.72 3.54 10.55
C ILE A 782 6.61 3.10 12.01
N ASN A 783 5.41 3.21 12.57
CA ASN A 783 5.10 2.92 13.97
C ASN A 783 4.14 1.71 14.13
N ASP A 784 3.69 1.13 13.02
CA ASP A 784 2.60 0.15 12.92
C ASP A 784 2.97 -1.12 12.14
N ILE A 785 1.98 -1.96 11.81
CA ILE A 785 2.23 -3.19 11.05
C ILE A 785 2.45 -2.83 9.59
N PHE A 786 3.69 -2.88 9.13
CA PHE A 786 4.11 -2.41 7.81
C PHE A 786 4.55 -3.56 6.91
N ASN A 787 4.02 -3.61 5.69
CA ASN A 787 4.45 -4.55 4.66
C ASN A 787 4.59 -3.82 3.30
N GLY A 788 5.81 -3.50 2.88
CA GLY A 788 6.00 -2.79 1.62
C GLY A 788 7.43 -2.48 1.22
N GLY A 789 7.62 -2.12 -0.06
CA GLY A 789 8.89 -1.58 -0.56
C GLY A 789 9.00 -0.07 -0.36
N ILE A 790 10.23 0.44 -0.22
CA ILE A 790 10.51 1.87 -0.08
C ILE A 790 11.43 2.33 -1.21
N GLN A 791 10.97 3.32 -1.99
CA GLN A 791 11.76 3.99 -3.02
C GLN A 791 11.94 5.44 -2.59
N ALA A 792 13.13 5.86 -2.20
CA ALA A 792 13.34 7.15 -1.54
C ALA A 792 14.50 7.95 -2.14
N ASN A 793 14.27 9.24 -2.36
CA ASN A 793 15.23 10.21 -2.85
C ASN A 793 15.22 11.46 -1.97
N ASN A 794 16.38 11.89 -1.47
CA ASN A 794 16.54 13.10 -0.64
C ASN A 794 15.49 13.19 0.50
N SER A 795 15.29 12.10 1.23
CA SER A 795 14.17 11.92 2.17
C SER A 795 14.67 11.39 3.52
N THR A 796 13.77 11.01 4.43
CA THR A 796 14.13 10.31 5.69
C THR A 796 13.11 9.24 6.03
N VAL A 797 13.58 8.08 6.50
CA VAL A 797 12.73 6.99 6.99
C VAL A 797 13.07 6.71 8.44
N ASN A 798 12.07 6.78 9.32
CA ASN A 798 12.16 6.43 10.73
C ASN A 798 11.26 5.21 11.00
N ILE A 799 11.74 4.25 11.78
CA ILE A 799 11.00 3.05 12.18
C ILE A 799 11.06 2.94 13.69
N SER A 800 9.90 2.99 14.35
CA SER A 800 9.73 2.59 15.76
C SER A 800 8.85 1.34 15.91
N SER A 801 8.32 0.79 14.81
CA SER A 801 7.51 -0.42 14.78
C SER A 801 8.29 -1.69 15.17
N ASP A 802 7.63 -2.55 15.95
CA ASP A 802 8.06 -3.92 16.27
C ASP A 802 7.77 -4.94 15.15
N SER A 803 7.07 -4.50 14.08
CA SER A 803 6.39 -5.35 13.10
C SER A 803 6.54 -4.82 11.67
N ALA A 804 7.75 -4.37 11.30
CA ALA A 804 8.04 -3.85 9.95
C ALA A 804 8.67 -4.91 9.04
N VAL A 805 8.10 -5.12 7.84
CA VAL A 805 8.68 -5.93 6.77
C VAL A 805 8.91 -5.05 5.54
N LEU A 806 10.18 -4.83 5.23
CA LEU A 806 10.63 -4.05 4.08
C LEU A 806 10.85 -4.99 2.89
N GLY A 807 10.10 -4.80 1.82
CA GLY A 807 10.35 -5.41 0.52
C GLY A 807 11.51 -4.73 -0.21
N ASN A 808 11.65 -4.99 -1.52
CA ASN A 808 12.74 -4.46 -2.32
C ASN A 808 12.80 -2.93 -2.25
N SER A 809 13.90 -2.39 -1.71
CA SER A 809 13.99 -0.98 -1.33
C SER A 809 15.26 -0.31 -1.85
N THR A 810 15.14 0.96 -2.26
CA THR A 810 16.26 1.76 -2.75
C THR A 810 16.20 3.17 -2.17
N LEU A 811 17.25 3.55 -1.45
CA LEU A 811 17.37 4.81 -0.71
C LEU A 811 18.56 5.59 -1.28
N THR A 812 18.28 6.74 -1.90
CA THR A 812 19.28 7.69 -2.42
C THR A 812 19.26 8.96 -1.58
N SER A 813 20.40 9.35 -1.03
CA SER A 813 20.56 10.48 -0.10
C SER A 813 19.49 10.50 0.99
N THR A 814 19.16 9.32 1.52
CA THR A 814 18.07 9.09 2.47
C THR A 814 18.58 8.29 3.67
N ALA A 815 18.44 8.84 4.87
CA ALA A 815 18.78 8.13 6.10
C ALA A 815 17.65 7.17 6.51
N LEU A 816 18.01 5.96 6.92
CA LEU A 816 17.11 5.00 7.58
C LEU A 816 17.46 4.94 9.07
N ASN A 817 16.49 5.22 9.94
CA ASN A 817 16.66 5.23 11.39
C ASN A 817 15.71 4.22 12.05
N LEU A 818 16.24 3.15 12.63
CA LEU A 818 15.51 2.27 13.53
C LEU A 818 15.71 2.78 14.96
N ASN A 819 14.61 3.17 15.61
CA ASN A 819 14.58 3.73 16.95
C ASN A 819 14.28 2.67 18.02
N LYS A 820 14.46 3.02 19.30
CA LYS A 820 14.39 2.08 20.42
C LYS A 820 13.14 1.21 20.41
N GLY A 821 13.33 -0.12 20.41
CA GLY A 821 12.26 -1.12 20.39
C GLY A 821 11.83 -1.57 18.98
N ALA A 822 12.31 -0.90 17.91
CA ALA A 822 11.95 -1.29 16.55
C ALA A 822 12.51 -2.68 16.18
N ASN A 823 11.76 -3.42 15.37
CA ASN A 823 12.17 -4.71 14.81
C ASN A 823 11.72 -4.80 13.35
N ALA A 824 12.69 -4.69 12.44
CA ALA A 824 12.45 -4.72 11.00
C ALA A 824 13.13 -5.91 10.32
N LEU A 825 12.47 -6.47 9.30
CA LEU A 825 13.03 -7.43 8.37
C LEU A 825 13.11 -6.82 6.97
N ALA A 826 14.30 -6.69 6.39
CA ALA A 826 14.45 -6.55 4.94
C ALA A 826 14.35 -7.94 4.31
N SER A 827 13.19 -8.26 3.71
CA SER A 827 12.89 -9.60 3.16
C SER A 827 13.33 -9.78 1.71
N GLN A 828 13.84 -8.73 1.09
CA GLN A 828 14.33 -8.64 -0.28
C GLN A 828 15.54 -7.70 -0.30
N SER A 829 16.09 -7.37 -1.49
CA SER A 829 17.29 -6.52 -1.56
C SER A 829 17.04 -5.11 -1.02
N PHE A 830 18.00 -4.63 -0.23
CA PHE A 830 18.04 -3.29 0.35
C PHE A 830 19.30 -2.56 -0.15
N VAL A 831 19.12 -1.44 -0.84
CA VAL A 831 20.24 -0.67 -1.38
C VAL A 831 20.14 0.80 -0.94
N SER A 832 21.10 1.24 -0.12
CA SER A 832 21.24 2.61 0.33
C SER A 832 22.64 3.16 0.04
N ASP A 833 22.72 4.40 -0.43
CA ASP A 833 23.97 5.18 -0.45
C ASP A 833 24.26 5.86 0.92
N GLY A 834 23.25 5.91 1.80
CA GLY A 834 23.25 6.63 3.06
C GLY A 834 23.46 5.75 4.29
N PRO A 835 23.34 6.33 5.50
CA PRO A 835 23.47 5.60 6.75
C PRO A 835 22.20 4.84 7.11
N VAL A 836 22.37 3.62 7.62
CA VAL A 836 21.36 2.86 8.35
C VAL A 836 21.72 2.89 9.83
N ASN A 837 20.91 3.59 10.63
CA ASN A 837 21.14 3.80 12.06
C ASN A 837 20.21 2.88 12.87
N ILE A 838 20.76 2.09 13.80
CA ILE A 838 20.05 1.07 14.58
C ILE A 838 20.29 1.36 16.07
N SER A 839 19.35 2.04 16.74
CA SER A 839 19.52 2.51 18.12
C SER A 839 18.58 1.76 19.08
N ASP A 840 19.13 0.86 19.91
CA ASP A 840 18.37 -0.08 20.76
C ASP A 840 17.24 -0.80 19.98
N ALA A 841 17.55 -1.25 18.76
CA ALA A 841 16.61 -1.80 17.79
C ALA A 841 17.19 -3.05 17.10
N THR A 842 16.34 -3.83 16.43
CA THR A 842 16.74 -5.00 15.63
C THR A 842 16.49 -4.75 14.14
N LEU A 843 17.53 -4.90 13.32
CA LEU A 843 17.40 -5.08 11.88
C LEU A 843 17.80 -6.51 11.53
N SER A 844 16.94 -7.21 10.80
CA SER A 844 17.22 -8.51 10.20
C SER A 844 17.21 -8.39 8.67
N LEU A 845 18.15 -9.04 7.99
CA LEU A 845 18.31 -9.01 6.53
C LEU A 845 18.15 -10.43 5.97
N ASN A 846 17.34 -10.58 4.94
CA ASN A 846 16.88 -11.83 4.29
C ASN A 846 16.07 -12.80 5.19
N SER A 847 16.50 -13.06 6.42
CA SER A 847 15.80 -13.92 7.39
C SER A 847 15.90 -13.35 8.81
N ARG A 848 14.89 -13.62 9.64
CA ARG A 848 14.95 -13.38 11.10
C ARG A 848 15.84 -14.46 11.76
N PRO A 849 16.53 -14.18 12.88
CA PRO A 849 17.46 -15.12 13.51
C PRO A 849 16.77 -16.29 14.23
N ASP A 850 15.47 -16.18 14.47
CA ASP A 850 14.58 -17.14 15.15
C ASP A 850 13.70 -17.93 14.17
N GLU A 851 13.83 -17.68 12.86
CA GLU A 851 13.07 -18.34 11.79
C GLU A 851 14.01 -19.04 10.80
N VAL A 852 13.68 -20.28 10.40
CA VAL A 852 14.42 -21.03 9.38
C VAL A 852 13.58 -21.11 8.11
N SER A 853 13.92 -20.29 7.12
CA SER A 853 13.26 -20.31 5.80
C SER A 853 13.92 -21.30 4.85
N HIS A 854 13.13 -21.99 4.02
CA HIS A 854 13.60 -22.83 2.92
C HIS A 854 13.23 -22.26 1.54
N THR A 855 12.89 -20.96 1.50
CA THR A 855 12.47 -20.24 0.29
C THR A 855 13.26 -18.94 0.10
N LEU A 856 14.46 -18.85 0.70
CA LEU A 856 15.30 -17.66 0.61
C LEU A 856 15.74 -17.38 -0.83
N LEU A 857 16.02 -16.11 -1.10
CA LEU A 857 16.64 -15.66 -2.34
C LEU A 857 18.02 -15.07 -2.02
N PRO A 858 18.98 -15.08 -2.95
CA PRO A 858 20.19 -14.30 -2.79
C PRO A 858 19.87 -12.82 -2.96
N VAL A 859 20.30 -11.98 -2.02
CA VAL A 859 19.95 -10.55 -1.96
C VAL A 859 21.18 -9.65 -1.80
N TYR A 860 21.04 -8.39 -2.21
CA TYR A 860 22.01 -7.33 -1.93
C TYR A 860 21.57 -6.53 -0.71
N ASP A 861 22.50 -6.27 0.21
CA ASP A 861 22.27 -5.49 1.41
C ASP A 861 23.38 -4.44 1.53
N TYR A 862 23.16 -3.28 0.91
CA TYR A 862 24.16 -2.21 0.79
C TYR A 862 23.74 -0.98 1.58
N ALA A 863 24.68 -0.43 2.36
CA ALA A 863 24.54 0.89 2.99
C ALA A 863 25.88 1.65 2.90
N GLY A 864 25.84 2.99 2.98
CA GLY A 864 27.06 3.77 3.20
C GLY A 864 27.71 3.45 4.55
N SER A 865 26.89 3.18 5.56
CA SER A 865 27.32 2.69 6.88
C SER A 865 26.17 2.06 7.66
N TRP A 866 26.45 0.98 8.39
CA TRP A 866 25.57 0.35 9.37
C TRP A 866 25.98 0.80 10.77
N ASN A 867 25.19 1.65 11.42
CA ASN A 867 25.55 2.31 12.67
C ASN A 867 24.66 1.83 13.81
N LEU A 868 25.17 0.90 14.63
CA LEU A 868 24.48 0.41 15.83
C LEU A 868 24.81 1.28 17.04
N LYS A 869 23.85 1.48 17.93
CA LYS A 869 24.03 2.19 19.21
C LYS A 869 23.17 1.60 20.32
N GLY A 870 23.75 1.43 21.50
CA GLY A 870 23.08 0.89 22.68
C GLY A 870 23.20 -0.63 22.81
N ASP A 871 23.18 -1.11 24.07
CA ASP A 871 23.38 -2.53 24.43
C ASP A 871 22.31 -3.45 23.82
N ASP A 872 21.14 -2.92 23.42
CA ASP A 872 20.05 -3.69 22.80
C ASP A 872 20.06 -3.66 21.26
N ALA A 873 20.99 -2.94 20.61
CA ALA A 873 21.07 -2.89 19.15
C ALA A 873 21.50 -4.24 18.55
N ARG A 874 20.78 -4.72 17.53
CA ARG A 874 21.03 -5.99 16.82
C ARG A 874 21.04 -5.78 15.30
N LEU A 875 22.05 -6.30 14.63
CA LEU A 875 22.08 -6.47 13.17
C LEU A 875 22.25 -7.96 12.86
N ASN A 876 21.20 -8.59 12.34
CA ASN A 876 21.17 -10.00 11.99
C ASN A 876 21.16 -10.15 10.47
N VAL A 877 22.26 -10.60 9.89
CA VAL A 877 22.44 -10.75 8.45
C VAL A 877 22.29 -12.23 8.12
N GLY A 878 21.08 -12.61 7.70
CA GLY A 878 20.73 -13.99 7.37
C GLY A 878 21.53 -14.55 6.19
N PRO A 879 21.49 -15.87 5.94
CA PRO A 879 22.23 -16.48 4.85
C PRO A 879 21.79 -15.94 3.48
N TYR A 880 22.70 -15.98 2.51
CA TYR A 880 22.56 -15.50 1.15
C TYR A 880 22.36 -13.97 1.01
N SER A 881 22.80 -13.19 2.00
CA SER A 881 22.96 -11.74 1.92
C SER A 881 24.39 -11.34 1.51
N MET A 882 24.49 -10.51 0.47
CA MET A 882 25.74 -9.84 0.07
C MET A 882 25.80 -8.45 0.71
N LEU A 883 26.50 -8.37 1.85
CA LEU A 883 26.57 -7.17 2.68
C LEU A 883 27.68 -6.22 2.21
N SER A 884 27.36 -4.94 2.10
CA SER A 884 28.34 -3.88 1.79
C SER A 884 28.18 -2.68 2.72
N GLY A 885 29.30 -2.08 3.12
CA GLY A 885 29.35 -0.91 4.00
C GLY A 885 30.07 -1.20 5.31
N ASN A 886 30.58 -0.14 5.94
CA ASN A 886 31.25 -0.24 7.24
C ASN A 886 30.23 -0.49 8.35
N ILE A 887 30.59 -1.30 9.35
CA ILE A 887 29.77 -1.54 10.54
C ILE A 887 30.41 -0.82 11.72
N ASN A 888 29.68 0.15 12.28
CA ASN A 888 30.06 0.89 13.48
C ASN A 888 29.13 0.48 14.61
N VAL A 889 29.65 0.14 15.78
CA VAL A 889 28.85 -0.18 16.98
C VAL A 889 29.34 0.67 18.14
N GLN A 890 28.45 1.53 18.63
CA GLN A 890 28.59 2.18 19.93
C GLN A 890 27.88 1.31 20.98
N ASP A 891 28.50 1.15 22.16
CA ASP A 891 28.02 0.30 23.27
C ASP A 891 28.03 -1.21 22.91
N LYS A 892 27.40 -2.08 23.71
CA LYS A 892 27.53 -3.54 23.61
C LYS A 892 26.55 -4.19 22.62
N GLY A 893 26.26 -3.53 21.51
CA GLY A 893 25.41 -4.08 20.45
C GLY A 893 25.93 -5.42 19.91
N THR A 894 25.07 -6.14 19.19
CA THR A 894 25.41 -7.46 18.61
C THR A 894 25.23 -7.47 17.10
N VAL A 895 26.22 -8.01 16.41
CA VAL A 895 26.24 -8.17 14.94
C VAL A 895 26.42 -9.65 14.62
N THR A 896 25.50 -10.23 13.85
CA THR A 896 25.50 -11.65 13.48
C THR A 896 25.49 -11.77 11.96
N LEU A 897 26.48 -12.44 11.37
CA LEU A 897 26.51 -12.79 9.95
C LEU A 897 26.42 -14.31 9.79
N GLY A 898 25.46 -14.75 8.99
CA GLY A 898 25.11 -16.15 8.81
C GLY A 898 24.08 -16.65 9.82
N GLY A 899 23.40 -17.73 9.42
CA GLY A 899 22.32 -18.38 10.16
C GLY A 899 21.84 -19.62 9.41
N GLU A 900 20.81 -20.27 9.95
CA GLU A 900 20.10 -21.34 9.25
C GLU A 900 19.16 -20.78 8.18
N GLY A 901 18.81 -21.61 7.19
CA GLY A 901 17.85 -21.27 6.14
C GLY A 901 18.43 -21.43 4.74
N GLU A 902 17.69 -22.09 3.86
CA GLU A 902 18.12 -22.54 2.53
C GLU A 902 17.45 -21.75 1.40
N LEU A 903 18.12 -21.67 0.25
CA LEU A 903 17.56 -21.06 -0.96
C LEU A 903 16.34 -21.83 -1.46
N SER A 904 15.39 -21.09 -2.03
CA SER A 904 14.29 -21.65 -2.82
C SER A 904 14.83 -22.55 -3.94
N PRO A 905 14.18 -23.69 -4.26
CA PRO A 905 14.53 -24.47 -5.46
C PRO A 905 14.27 -23.68 -6.76
N ASP A 906 13.36 -22.71 -6.75
CA ASP A 906 12.88 -21.99 -7.94
C ASP A 906 13.65 -20.67 -8.18
N LEU A 907 14.98 -20.75 -8.29
CA LEU A 907 15.83 -19.58 -8.54
C LEU A 907 15.81 -19.14 -10.02
N THR A 908 15.52 -17.86 -10.25
CA THR A 908 15.69 -17.24 -11.58
C THR A 908 17.15 -17.28 -12.05
N LEU A 909 17.40 -17.15 -13.35
CA LEU A 909 18.77 -17.08 -13.89
C LEU A 909 19.60 -15.95 -13.27
N GLN A 910 18.96 -14.81 -12.96
CA GLN A 910 19.60 -13.66 -12.29
C GLN A 910 20.02 -14.04 -10.87
N ASN A 911 19.16 -14.74 -10.12
CA ASN A 911 19.44 -15.23 -8.78
C ASN A 911 20.58 -16.28 -8.80
N GLN A 912 20.61 -17.17 -9.80
CA GLN A 912 21.69 -18.15 -9.98
C GLN A 912 23.04 -17.46 -10.29
N MET A 913 23.03 -16.39 -11.09
CA MET A 913 24.22 -15.58 -11.35
C MET A 913 24.72 -14.87 -10.09
N LEU A 914 23.82 -14.27 -9.30
CA LEU A 914 24.18 -13.66 -8.02
C LEU A 914 24.69 -14.69 -7.01
N TYR A 915 24.01 -15.83 -6.85
CA TYR A 915 24.46 -16.94 -6.00
C TYR A 915 25.87 -17.43 -6.39
N SER A 916 26.20 -17.45 -7.68
CA SER A 916 27.56 -17.81 -8.14
C SER A 916 28.65 -16.84 -7.64
N LEU A 917 28.31 -15.58 -7.34
CA LEU A 917 29.23 -14.59 -6.77
C LEU A 917 29.50 -14.80 -5.27
N PHE A 918 28.68 -15.59 -4.56
CA PHE A 918 28.94 -15.95 -3.16
C PHE A 918 30.13 -16.91 -2.99
N ASN A 919 30.61 -17.51 -4.08
CA ASN A 919 31.83 -18.32 -4.15
C ASN A 919 31.93 -19.43 -3.06
N GLY A 920 30.78 -20.05 -2.73
CA GLY A 920 30.67 -21.12 -1.73
C GLY A 920 30.44 -20.67 -0.28
N TYR A 921 30.50 -19.37 0.01
CA TYR A 921 30.13 -18.81 1.32
C TYR A 921 28.62 -18.60 1.43
N ARG A 922 28.06 -18.61 2.64
CA ARG A 922 26.65 -18.22 2.85
C ARG A 922 26.51 -16.70 2.91
N ASN A 923 27.55 -15.98 3.33
CA ASN A 923 27.56 -14.52 3.41
C ASN A 923 28.88 -13.95 2.88
N ILE A 924 28.80 -12.82 2.20
CA ILE A 924 29.94 -11.98 1.86
C ILE A 924 29.75 -10.64 2.56
N TRP A 925 30.80 -10.11 3.16
CA TRP A 925 30.85 -8.75 3.68
C TRP A 925 32.09 -8.00 3.21
N SER A 926 31.90 -6.80 2.66
CA SER A 926 32.97 -5.85 2.35
C SER A 926 32.82 -4.58 3.19
N GLY A 927 33.74 -4.35 4.13
CA GLY A 927 33.70 -3.21 5.06
C GLY A 927 34.71 -3.31 6.20
N SER A 928 34.92 -2.20 6.92
CA SER A 928 35.63 -2.20 8.21
C SER A 928 34.67 -2.29 9.40
N LEU A 929 35.15 -2.82 10.53
CA LEU A 929 34.39 -3.00 11.77
C LEU A 929 34.90 -2.06 12.86
N ASN A 930 34.11 -1.11 13.36
CA ASN A 930 34.47 -0.29 14.52
C ASN A 930 33.48 -0.57 15.67
N ALA A 931 33.76 -1.60 16.47
CA ALA A 931 32.80 -2.17 17.40
C ALA A 931 33.44 -2.58 18.76
N PRO A 932 34.19 -1.69 19.43
CA PRO A 932 35.15 -2.04 20.49
C PRO A 932 34.56 -2.74 21.74
N ASP A 933 33.29 -2.53 22.05
CA ASP A 933 32.59 -3.16 23.18
C ASP A 933 31.55 -4.22 22.75
N ALA A 934 31.35 -4.37 21.43
CA ALA A 934 30.29 -5.16 20.83
C ALA A 934 30.57 -6.66 20.81
N THR A 935 29.51 -7.46 20.57
CA THR A 935 29.65 -8.88 20.23
C THR A 935 29.42 -9.09 18.73
N VAL A 936 30.37 -9.70 18.04
CA VAL A 936 30.33 -9.93 16.58
C VAL A 936 30.52 -11.41 16.30
N SER A 937 29.53 -12.04 15.65
CA SER A 937 29.52 -13.46 15.32
C SER A 937 29.44 -13.65 13.80
N MET A 938 30.31 -14.48 13.22
CA MET A 938 30.32 -14.79 11.79
C MET A 938 30.38 -16.31 11.57
N THR A 939 29.51 -16.84 10.72
CA THR A 939 29.51 -18.25 10.30
C THR A 939 29.45 -18.35 8.78
N ASP A 940 30.25 -19.25 8.18
CA ASP A 940 30.31 -19.49 6.73
C ASP A 940 30.45 -18.21 5.89
N THR A 941 31.21 -17.24 6.41
CA THR A 941 31.31 -15.87 5.92
C THR A 941 32.67 -15.60 5.26
N GLN A 942 32.67 -14.82 4.18
CA GLN A 942 33.86 -14.16 3.65
C GLN A 942 33.84 -12.68 4.03
N TRP A 943 34.74 -12.26 4.91
CA TRP A 943 34.92 -10.85 5.28
C TRP A 943 36.15 -10.25 4.60
N SER A 944 35.92 -9.28 3.72
CA SER A 944 36.94 -8.39 3.19
C SER A 944 37.04 -7.14 4.06
N MET A 945 38.08 -7.12 4.91
CA MET A 945 38.28 -6.09 5.93
C MET A 945 39.06 -4.91 5.36
N ASN A 946 38.33 -3.89 4.91
CA ASN A 946 38.87 -2.76 4.13
C ASN A 946 39.60 -1.69 4.97
N GLY A 947 39.80 -1.89 6.27
CA GLY A 947 40.45 -0.93 7.15
C GLY A 947 40.61 -1.43 8.59
N ASN A 948 41.31 -0.65 9.42
CA ASN A 948 41.54 -0.98 10.83
C ASN A 948 40.21 -1.26 11.52
N SER A 949 40.19 -2.31 12.34
CA SER A 949 38.95 -2.83 12.90
C SER A 949 39.08 -3.21 14.37
N THR A 950 38.00 -3.05 15.13
CA THR A 950 37.90 -3.31 16.57
C THR A 950 36.64 -4.11 16.92
N ALA A 951 36.75 -5.04 17.87
CA ALA A 951 35.64 -5.79 18.42
C ALA A 951 35.79 -5.99 19.94
N GLY A 952 34.68 -6.11 20.69
CA GLY A 952 34.74 -6.51 22.10
C GLY A 952 34.87 -8.03 22.23
N ASN A 953 33.89 -8.74 21.70
CA ASN A 953 33.86 -10.20 21.63
C ASN A 953 33.64 -10.62 20.18
N MET A 954 34.60 -11.33 19.59
CA MET A 954 34.50 -11.83 18.22
C MET A 954 34.39 -13.35 18.22
N LYS A 955 33.40 -13.90 17.52
CA LYS A 955 33.20 -15.33 17.32
C LYS A 955 33.21 -15.66 15.83
N LEU A 956 34.12 -16.53 15.40
CA LEU A 956 34.27 -16.93 14.00
C LEU A 956 34.13 -18.45 13.86
N ASN A 957 33.30 -18.90 12.94
CA ASN A 957 33.12 -20.31 12.60
C ASN A 957 33.20 -20.48 11.07
N ARG A 958 34.16 -21.26 10.56
CA ARG A 958 34.39 -21.47 9.12
C ARG A 958 34.40 -20.16 8.30
N THR A 959 34.96 -19.11 8.91
CA THR A 959 34.96 -17.75 8.34
C THR A 959 36.37 -17.37 7.90
N ILE A 960 36.49 -16.67 6.76
CA ILE A 960 37.76 -16.12 6.30
C ILE A 960 37.79 -14.60 6.47
N VAL A 961 38.86 -14.10 7.09
CA VAL A 961 39.11 -12.69 7.34
C VAL A 961 40.29 -12.24 6.48
N GLY A 962 40.00 -11.57 5.38
CA GLY A 962 40.99 -11.00 4.46
C GLY A 962 41.32 -9.56 4.83
N PHE A 963 42.57 -9.28 5.19
CA PHE A 963 43.02 -7.92 5.47
C PHE A 963 43.21 -7.17 4.14
N ASN A 964 42.36 -6.19 3.87
CA ASN A 964 42.23 -5.53 2.56
C ASN A 964 42.31 -3.99 2.61
N GLY A 965 42.68 -3.42 3.76
CA GLY A 965 42.94 -1.98 3.90
C GLY A 965 44.30 -1.55 3.35
N GLY A 966 44.80 -0.40 3.79
CA GLY A 966 46.14 0.08 3.40
C GLY A 966 47.29 -0.88 3.81
N THR A 967 48.44 -0.68 3.17
CA THR A 967 49.74 -1.32 3.50
C THR A 967 50.77 -0.32 4.03
N SER A 968 50.38 0.94 4.20
CA SER A 968 51.21 2.04 4.75
C SER A 968 50.33 3.09 5.44
N PRO A 969 49.87 2.83 6.69
CA PRO A 969 50.15 1.65 7.52
C PRO A 969 49.38 0.40 7.07
N PHE A 970 49.88 -0.77 7.50
CA PHE A 970 49.14 -2.03 7.43
C PHE A 970 47.91 -2.03 8.34
N THR A 971 46.99 -2.95 8.09
CA THR A 971 45.69 -3.03 8.73
C THR A 971 45.75 -3.88 10.02
N THR A 972 45.14 -3.40 11.10
CA THR A 972 45.07 -4.11 12.38
C THR A 972 43.64 -4.49 12.71
N LEU A 973 43.42 -5.75 13.11
CA LEU A 973 42.21 -6.21 13.77
C LEU A 973 42.50 -6.38 15.26
N THR A 974 41.84 -5.59 16.11
CA THR A 974 41.96 -5.68 17.57
C THR A 974 40.68 -6.23 18.17
N THR A 975 40.75 -7.24 19.02
CA THR A 975 39.61 -7.72 19.80
C THR A 975 40.01 -7.95 21.25
N ASP A 976 39.06 -7.82 22.17
CA ASP A 976 39.33 -8.18 23.56
C ASP A 976 39.22 -9.70 23.75
N ASN A 977 38.13 -10.31 23.26
CA ASN A 977 37.92 -11.75 23.28
C ASN A 977 37.76 -12.28 21.84
N LEU A 978 38.40 -13.41 21.53
CA LEU A 978 38.25 -14.13 20.26
C LEU A 978 37.94 -15.60 20.51
N ASP A 979 36.83 -16.09 19.95
CA ASP A 979 36.52 -17.52 19.84
C ASP A 979 36.51 -17.90 18.35
N ALA A 980 37.57 -18.54 17.87
CA ALA A 980 37.75 -18.84 16.44
C ALA A 980 37.86 -20.35 16.20
N VAL A 981 36.94 -20.89 15.39
CA VAL A 981 36.88 -22.32 15.04
C VAL A 981 36.95 -22.47 13.53
N GLN A 982 37.90 -23.29 13.06
CA GLN A 982 38.08 -23.63 11.64
C GLN A 982 38.15 -22.40 10.71
N SER A 983 38.63 -21.26 11.24
CA SER A 983 38.61 -19.97 10.55
C SER A 983 40.00 -19.61 10.02
N ALA A 984 40.07 -18.69 9.05
CA ALA A 984 41.32 -18.32 8.41
C ALA A 984 41.54 -16.80 8.47
N PHE A 985 42.76 -16.40 8.80
CA PHE A 985 43.18 -15.00 8.81
C PHE A 985 44.26 -14.81 7.76
N VAL A 986 44.06 -13.85 6.88
CA VAL A 986 44.91 -13.65 5.70
C VAL A 986 45.58 -12.30 5.76
N MET A 987 46.83 -12.31 6.23
CA MET A 987 47.62 -11.14 6.58
C MET A 987 48.67 -10.88 5.50
N ARG A 988 48.93 -9.61 5.20
CA ARG A 988 49.95 -9.19 4.22
C ARG A 988 51.18 -8.68 4.96
N THR A 989 52.37 -8.92 4.43
CA THR A 989 53.65 -8.48 5.01
C THR A 989 54.59 -7.92 3.96
N ASP A 990 55.31 -6.85 4.25
CA ASP A 990 56.37 -6.33 3.37
C ASP A 990 57.78 -6.80 3.77
N LEU A 991 57.88 -7.86 4.57
CA LEU A 991 59.09 -8.39 5.23
C LEU A 991 59.65 -7.51 6.37
N ASN A 992 59.03 -6.38 6.67
CA ASN A 992 59.41 -5.49 7.78
C ASN A 992 58.22 -5.22 8.71
N LYS A 993 57.02 -5.06 8.13
CA LYS A 993 55.75 -4.93 8.83
C LYS A 993 54.70 -5.80 8.17
N ALA A 994 53.65 -6.10 8.92
CA ALA A 994 52.51 -6.85 8.43
C ALA A 994 51.19 -6.27 8.95
N ASP A 995 50.09 -6.73 8.36
CA ASP A 995 48.80 -6.73 9.03
C ASP A 995 48.88 -7.53 10.34
N LYS A 996 48.12 -7.13 11.38
CA LYS A 996 48.21 -7.74 12.72
C LYS A 996 46.84 -8.05 13.33
N LEU A 997 46.73 -9.23 13.96
CA LEU A 997 45.64 -9.60 14.86
C LEU A 997 46.10 -9.39 16.32
N VAL A 998 45.35 -8.61 17.09
CA VAL A 998 45.65 -8.32 18.50
C VAL A 998 44.45 -8.75 19.35
N ILE A 999 44.71 -9.59 20.35
CA ILE A 999 43.71 -10.17 21.25
C ILE A 999 44.13 -9.82 22.68
N ASN A 1000 43.33 -9.06 23.42
CA ASN A 1000 43.78 -8.47 24.69
C ASN A 1000 43.45 -9.30 25.94
N LYS A 1001 42.31 -9.99 25.98
CA LYS A 1001 41.75 -10.61 27.21
C LYS A 1001 41.61 -12.13 27.13
N SER A 1002 41.08 -12.68 26.04
CA SER A 1002 40.91 -14.13 25.86
C SER A 1002 40.97 -14.57 24.40
N ALA A 1003 41.60 -15.71 24.12
CA ALA A 1003 41.59 -16.33 22.80
C ALA A 1003 41.34 -17.85 22.93
N THR A 1004 40.26 -18.33 22.33
CA THR A 1004 39.74 -19.70 22.39
C THR A 1004 39.34 -20.22 21.01
N GLY A 1005 38.96 -21.51 20.95
CA GLY A 1005 38.61 -22.22 19.72
C GLY A 1005 39.73 -23.14 19.24
N HIS A 1006 39.75 -23.50 17.95
CA HIS A 1006 40.73 -24.44 17.39
C HIS A 1006 40.80 -24.40 15.84
N ASP A 1007 41.88 -25.00 15.31
CA ASP A 1007 42.12 -25.25 13.87
C ASP A 1007 42.22 -24.01 12.97
N ASN A 1008 42.55 -22.84 13.52
CA ASN A 1008 42.65 -21.61 12.72
C ASN A 1008 43.96 -21.53 11.95
N SER A 1009 43.87 -21.10 10.69
CA SER A 1009 45.04 -21.01 9.79
C SER A 1009 45.42 -19.55 9.55
N ILE A 1010 46.71 -19.24 9.75
CA ILE A 1010 47.31 -17.96 9.38
C ILE A 1010 47.92 -18.09 8.00
N TRP A 1011 47.40 -17.31 7.07
CA TRP A 1011 47.89 -17.19 5.69
C TRP A 1011 48.69 -15.88 5.60
N VAL A 1012 49.84 -15.93 4.92
CA VAL A 1012 50.77 -14.80 4.84
C VAL A 1012 51.01 -14.45 3.38
N ASN A 1013 50.44 -13.34 2.95
CA ASN A 1013 50.76 -12.69 1.68
C ASN A 1013 52.08 -11.92 1.81
N PHE A 1014 53.19 -12.52 1.40
CA PHE A 1014 54.48 -11.83 1.35
C PHE A 1014 54.50 -10.83 0.19
N LEU A 1015 54.23 -9.55 0.42
CA LEU A 1015 54.26 -8.49 -0.61
C LEU A 1015 55.65 -8.27 -1.24
N LYS A 1016 56.71 -8.89 -0.68
CA LYS A 1016 58.06 -8.98 -1.24
C LYS A 1016 58.60 -10.39 -1.01
N LYS A 1017 59.45 -10.89 -1.92
CA LYS A 1017 60.10 -12.21 -1.80
C LYS A 1017 61.01 -12.27 -0.56
N PRO A 1018 60.78 -13.17 0.41
CA PRO A 1018 61.72 -13.38 1.50
C PRO A 1018 63.01 -14.03 0.97
N SER A 1019 64.16 -13.50 1.40
CA SER A 1019 65.48 -14.11 1.18
C SER A 1019 65.90 -14.93 2.40
N ASN A 1020 66.78 -15.92 2.19
CA ASN A 1020 67.47 -16.61 3.28
C ASN A 1020 68.50 -15.74 4.02
N LYS A 1021 68.69 -14.49 3.56
CA LYS A 1021 69.45 -13.43 4.25
C LYS A 1021 68.55 -12.50 5.08
N ASP A 1022 67.24 -12.52 4.87
CA ASP A 1022 66.31 -11.68 5.62
C ASP A 1022 65.97 -12.38 6.93
N THR A 1023 66.29 -11.73 8.04
CA THR A 1023 65.81 -12.15 9.36
C THR A 1023 64.39 -11.65 9.55
N LEU A 1024 63.41 -12.53 9.39
CA LEU A 1024 62.02 -12.23 9.73
C LEU A 1024 61.84 -12.28 11.24
N ASP A 1025 61.19 -11.26 11.80
CA ASP A 1025 60.76 -11.21 13.20
C ASP A 1025 59.49 -10.35 13.30
N ILE A 1026 58.39 -10.82 12.71
CA ILE A 1026 57.17 -10.03 12.54
C ILE A 1026 56.00 -10.66 13.31
N PRO A 1027 55.59 -10.09 14.46
CA PRO A 1027 54.43 -10.58 15.20
C PRO A 1027 53.12 -10.37 14.45
N LEU A 1028 52.53 -11.48 13.99
CA LEU A 1028 51.28 -11.51 13.22
C LEU A 1028 50.05 -11.60 14.14
N VAL A 1029 50.13 -12.42 15.18
CA VAL A 1029 49.10 -12.54 16.21
C VAL A 1029 49.71 -12.23 17.57
N SER A 1030 49.00 -11.47 18.40
CA SER A 1030 49.36 -11.19 19.79
C SER A 1030 48.15 -11.52 20.67
N ALA A 1031 48.29 -12.36 21.68
CA ALA A 1031 47.21 -12.87 22.52
C ALA A 1031 47.63 -12.93 24.01
N PRO A 1032 46.70 -13.21 24.95
CA PRO A 1032 47.07 -13.47 26.35
C PRO A 1032 48.07 -14.62 26.50
N GLU A 1033 48.97 -14.55 27.49
CA GLU A 1033 50.05 -15.53 27.66
C GLU A 1033 49.57 -16.99 27.86
N ALA A 1034 48.32 -17.16 28.33
CA ALA A 1034 47.66 -18.43 28.60
C ALA A 1034 47.00 -19.10 27.38
N THR A 1035 46.90 -18.44 26.22
CA THR A 1035 46.30 -19.01 25.01
C THR A 1035 47.05 -20.26 24.53
N ALA A 1036 46.35 -21.25 23.97
CA ALA A 1036 46.99 -22.47 23.47
C ALA A 1036 47.79 -22.23 22.18
N ASP A 1037 49.01 -22.78 22.09
CA ASP A 1037 49.95 -22.55 20.97
C ASP A 1037 49.38 -22.98 19.61
N ASN A 1038 48.55 -24.03 19.62
CA ASN A 1038 47.91 -24.61 18.43
C ASN A 1038 46.60 -23.92 18.03
N LEU A 1039 46.18 -22.85 18.71
CA LEU A 1039 44.99 -22.09 18.32
C LEU A 1039 45.14 -21.50 16.91
N PHE A 1040 46.37 -21.09 16.58
CA PHE A 1040 46.77 -20.61 15.26
C PHE A 1040 47.93 -21.47 14.75
N ARG A 1041 47.84 -21.88 13.48
CA ARG A 1041 48.93 -22.57 12.78
C ARG A 1041 49.22 -21.88 11.44
N ALA A 1042 50.45 -22.00 10.97
CA ALA A 1042 50.80 -21.59 9.61
C ALA A 1042 49.92 -22.35 8.58
N SER A 1043 49.53 -21.66 7.51
CA SER A 1043 48.93 -22.32 6.35
C SER A 1043 49.94 -23.28 5.72
N THR A 1044 49.51 -24.50 5.46
CA THR A 1044 50.29 -25.52 4.74
C THR A 1044 50.10 -25.43 3.23
N ARG A 1045 49.28 -24.49 2.75
CA ARG A 1045 49.04 -24.27 1.32
C ARG A 1045 49.98 -23.20 0.80
N VAL A 1046 50.68 -23.58 -0.26
CA VAL A 1046 51.32 -22.65 -1.20
C VAL A 1046 50.22 -21.84 -1.88
N VAL A 1047 50.52 -20.59 -2.20
CA VAL A 1047 49.56 -19.65 -2.75
C VAL A 1047 50.23 -18.94 -3.94
N GLY A 1048 49.51 -18.73 -5.04
CA GLY A 1048 50.10 -18.21 -6.28
C GLY A 1048 51.14 -19.14 -6.94
N PHE A 1049 52.13 -18.56 -7.62
CA PHE A 1049 53.22 -19.31 -8.26
C PHE A 1049 54.45 -19.51 -7.36
N SER A 1050 54.40 -18.96 -6.15
CA SER A 1050 55.54 -18.86 -5.24
C SER A 1050 55.62 -20.08 -4.36
N ASP A 1051 56.67 -20.87 -4.52
CA ASP A 1051 57.03 -22.02 -3.67
C ASP A 1051 57.37 -21.62 -2.22
N VAL A 1052 56.53 -20.86 -1.48
CA VAL A 1052 56.77 -20.50 -0.08
C VAL A 1052 55.52 -20.65 0.80
N THR A 1053 55.70 -21.23 1.99
CA THR A 1053 54.71 -21.19 3.10
C THR A 1053 55.32 -20.47 4.31
N PRO A 1054 54.53 -19.77 5.13
CA PRO A 1054 55.06 -19.13 6.33
C PRO A 1054 55.52 -20.17 7.36
N ILE A 1055 56.58 -19.85 8.11
CA ILE A 1055 56.91 -20.50 9.38
C ILE A 1055 56.47 -19.54 10.49
N LEU A 1056 55.83 -20.09 11.51
CA LEU A 1056 55.44 -19.33 12.70
C LEU A 1056 56.05 -19.97 13.93
N SER A 1057 56.84 -19.21 14.67
CA SER A 1057 57.24 -19.53 16.03
C SER A 1057 56.28 -18.89 17.04
N VAL A 1058 55.99 -19.62 18.11
CA VAL A 1058 55.22 -19.10 19.25
C VAL A 1058 56.20 -18.63 20.32
N ARG A 1059 56.16 -17.34 20.68
CA ARG A 1059 56.98 -16.78 21.77
C ARG A 1059 56.12 -16.13 22.84
N LYS A 1060 56.74 -15.87 24.00
CA LYS A 1060 56.17 -15.09 25.10
C LYS A 1060 56.99 -13.82 25.26
N GLU A 1061 56.34 -12.66 25.17
CA GLU A 1061 56.99 -11.35 25.21
C GLU A 1061 56.01 -10.32 25.80
N ASP A 1062 56.50 -9.43 26.66
CA ASP A 1062 55.73 -8.36 27.31
C ASP A 1062 54.36 -8.78 27.92
N GLY A 1063 54.30 -9.97 28.52
CA GLY A 1063 53.09 -10.53 29.14
C GLY A 1063 52.05 -11.06 28.15
N LYS A 1064 52.42 -11.20 26.86
CA LYS A 1064 51.60 -11.74 25.79
C LYS A 1064 52.24 -12.98 25.17
N LYS A 1065 51.42 -13.77 24.49
CA LYS A 1065 51.86 -14.83 23.57
C LYS A 1065 51.74 -14.32 22.14
N GLU A 1066 52.81 -14.41 21.38
CA GLU A 1066 52.83 -13.97 19.98
C GLU A 1066 53.13 -15.12 19.02
N TRP A 1067 52.42 -15.14 17.89
CA TRP A 1067 52.76 -15.95 16.72
C TRP A 1067 53.53 -15.05 15.78
N VAL A 1068 54.83 -15.32 15.70
CA VAL A 1068 55.79 -14.49 14.99
C VAL A 1068 56.15 -15.18 13.69
N LEU A 1069 56.02 -14.45 12.58
CA LEU A 1069 56.61 -14.83 11.31
C LEU A 1069 58.13 -14.67 11.44
N ASP A 1070 58.81 -15.79 11.68
CA ASP A 1070 60.25 -15.91 11.88
C ASP A 1070 60.96 -16.57 10.69
N GLY A 1071 60.19 -17.10 9.73
CA GLY A 1071 60.74 -17.73 8.55
C GLY A 1071 59.70 -18.05 7.48
N TYR A 1072 60.17 -18.75 6.47
CA TYR A 1072 59.38 -19.29 5.38
C TYR A 1072 60.00 -20.62 4.95
N GLN A 1073 59.17 -21.56 4.49
CA GLN A 1073 59.63 -22.85 3.97
C GLN A 1073 59.44 -22.88 2.46
N VAL A 1074 60.49 -23.27 1.73
CA VAL A 1074 60.36 -23.48 0.29
C VAL A 1074 59.54 -24.74 0.05
N ALA A 1075 58.37 -24.57 -0.57
CA ALA A 1075 57.48 -25.65 -0.94
C ALA A 1075 57.93 -26.35 -2.23
N ARG A 1076 57.27 -27.45 -2.59
CA ARG A 1076 57.70 -28.30 -3.71
C ARG A 1076 56.95 -27.90 -4.98
N ASN A 1077 57.66 -27.31 -5.94
CA ASN A 1077 57.12 -26.90 -7.24
C ASN A 1077 56.35 -28.04 -7.92
N ASP A 1078 55.03 -27.88 -8.00
CA ASP A 1078 54.06 -28.87 -8.43
C ASP A 1078 53.57 -28.65 -9.87
N GLY A 1079 54.29 -27.83 -10.64
CA GLY A 1079 54.07 -27.64 -12.08
C GLY A 1079 53.20 -26.44 -12.47
N GLN A 1080 52.67 -25.71 -11.48
CA GLN A 1080 51.79 -24.52 -11.63
C GLN A 1080 52.34 -23.51 -12.65
N GLY A 1081 53.63 -23.18 -12.56
CA GLY A 1081 54.28 -22.22 -13.47
C GLY A 1081 54.42 -22.70 -14.91
N LYS A 1082 54.50 -24.02 -15.16
CA LYS A 1082 54.46 -24.56 -16.54
C LYS A 1082 53.06 -24.44 -17.13
N ALA A 1083 52.03 -24.79 -16.36
CA ALA A 1083 50.64 -24.67 -16.82
C ALA A 1083 50.27 -23.23 -17.17
N ALA A 1084 50.69 -22.26 -16.35
CA ALA A 1084 50.52 -20.84 -16.63
C ALA A 1084 51.22 -20.39 -17.92
N ALA A 1085 52.44 -20.90 -18.19
CA ALA A 1085 53.14 -20.62 -19.45
C ALA A 1085 52.38 -21.20 -20.66
N THR A 1086 51.96 -22.47 -20.60
CA THR A 1086 51.22 -23.10 -21.71
C THR A 1086 49.88 -22.41 -21.96
N PHE A 1087 49.14 -22.03 -20.92
CA PHE A 1087 47.92 -21.23 -21.03
C PHE A 1087 48.18 -19.88 -21.73
N MET A 1088 49.24 -19.17 -21.33
CA MET A 1088 49.58 -17.89 -21.94
C MET A 1088 50.02 -18.00 -23.41
N HIS A 1089 50.46 -19.18 -23.87
CA HIS A 1089 50.77 -19.44 -25.27
C HIS A 1089 49.55 -19.71 -26.17
N ILE A 1090 48.34 -19.91 -25.65
CA ILE A 1090 47.14 -20.23 -26.45
C ILE A 1090 46.89 -19.23 -27.58
N SER A 1091 47.09 -17.92 -27.36
CA SER A 1091 46.84 -16.94 -28.44
C SER A 1091 47.84 -17.03 -29.60
N TYR A 1092 49.02 -17.61 -29.37
CA TYR A 1092 49.98 -17.91 -30.44
C TYR A 1092 49.52 -19.15 -31.22
N ASN A 1093 49.02 -20.20 -30.54
CA ASN A 1093 48.43 -21.37 -31.22
C ASN A 1093 47.21 -20.95 -32.07
N ASN A 1094 46.30 -20.13 -31.51
CA ASN A 1094 45.18 -19.51 -32.24
C ASN A 1094 45.62 -18.58 -33.39
N PHE A 1095 46.83 -18.03 -33.32
CA PHE A 1095 47.41 -17.26 -34.43
C PHE A 1095 47.88 -18.19 -35.55
N ILE A 1096 48.55 -19.30 -35.24
CA ILE A 1096 49.00 -20.29 -36.23
C ILE A 1096 47.82 -21.01 -36.91
N THR A 1097 46.72 -21.28 -36.19
CA THR A 1097 45.50 -21.80 -36.82
C THR A 1097 44.88 -20.79 -37.78
N GLU A 1098 44.91 -19.49 -37.48
CA GLU A 1098 44.43 -18.44 -38.40
C GLU A 1098 45.37 -18.20 -39.61
N VAL A 1099 46.70 -18.24 -39.42
CA VAL A 1099 47.72 -18.15 -40.48
C VAL A 1099 47.44 -19.15 -41.60
N ASN A 1100 47.30 -20.44 -41.25
CA ASN A 1100 47.11 -21.53 -42.22
C ASN A 1100 45.76 -21.53 -42.96
N ASN A 1101 44.90 -20.54 -42.67
CA ASN A 1101 43.58 -20.43 -43.25
C ASN A 1101 43.37 -19.24 -44.17
N LEU A 1102 44.23 -18.23 -44.18
CA LEU A 1102 43.94 -17.01 -44.95
C LEU A 1102 44.07 -17.20 -46.47
N ASN A 1103 45.11 -17.90 -46.94
CA ASN A 1103 45.42 -17.94 -48.38
C ASN A 1103 44.79 -19.10 -49.15
N LYS A 1104 44.40 -20.20 -48.48
CA LYS A 1104 43.75 -21.36 -49.13
C LYS A 1104 42.53 -20.99 -49.95
N ARG A 1105 41.87 -19.89 -49.57
CA ARG A 1105 40.73 -19.30 -50.25
C ARG A 1105 41.12 -18.50 -51.51
N MET A 1106 42.24 -17.77 -51.47
CA MET A 1106 42.73 -16.99 -52.62
C MET A 1106 43.14 -17.91 -53.77
N GLY A 1107 43.66 -19.10 -53.44
CA GLY A 1107 43.92 -20.20 -54.38
C GLY A 1107 42.71 -20.64 -55.23
N ASP A 1108 41.49 -20.43 -54.74
CA ASP A 1108 40.26 -20.81 -55.45
C ASP A 1108 39.79 -19.73 -56.45
N LEU A 1109 40.37 -18.52 -56.40
CA LEU A 1109 40.15 -17.44 -57.38
C LEU A 1109 40.87 -17.69 -58.71
N ARG A 1110 41.94 -18.51 -58.70
CA ARG A 1110 42.92 -18.70 -59.79
C ARG A 1110 42.36 -19.27 -61.10
N ASP A 1111 41.06 -19.53 -61.18
CA ASP A 1111 40.35 -20.07 -62.35
C ASP A 1111 38.92 -19.47 -62.55
N ILE A 1112 38.59 -18.29 -61.99
CA ILE A 1112 37.21 -17.72 -61.97
C ILE A 1112 36.89 -16.78 -63.14
N ASN A 1113 35.72 -16.96 -63.78
CA ASN A 1113 35.23 -16.11 -64.88
C ASN A 1113 34.17 -15.06 -64.48
N GLY A 1114 33.54 -15.15 -63.31
CA GLY A 1114 32.46 -14.23 -62.89
C GLY A 1114 32.96 -12.83 -62.49
N GLU A 1115 32.12 -11.80 -62.65
CA GLU A 1115 32.45 -10.43 -62.24
C GLU A 1115 32.46 -10.28 -60.72
N ALA A 1116 31.51 -10.92 -60.04
CA ALA A 1116 31.42 -10.91 -58.58
C ALA A 1116 31.16 -12.32 -58.05
N GLY A 1117 31.23 -12.48 -56.73
CA GLY A 1117 30.76 -13.71 -56.09
C GLY A 1117 30.74 -13.65 -54.58
N THR A 1118 29.89 -14.49 -54.01
CA THR A 1118 29.82 -14.79 -52.58
C THR A 1118 30.27 -16.22 -52.33
N TRP A 1119 30.84 -16.46 -51.16
CA TRP A 1119 31.35 -17.78 -50.80
C TRP A 1119 31.24 -17.99 -49.29
N VAL A 1120 31.17 -19.26 -48.90
CA VAL A 1120 31.16 -19.72 -47.51
C VAL A 1120 32.16 -20.85 -47.40
N ARG A 1121 32.90 -20.90 -46.29
CA ARG A 1121 33.91 -21.91 -46.00
C ARG A 1121 33.76 -22.39 -44.56
N LEU A 1122 33.80 -23.70 -44.38
CA LEU A 1122 33.85 -24.36 -43.09
C LEU A 1122 35.18 -25.11 -42.99
N LEU A 1123 35.90 -24.88 -41.90
CA LEU A 1123 37.09 -25.62 -41.54
C LEU A 1123 36.84 -26.27 -40.17
N ASN A 1124 37.19 -27.54 -40.05
CA ASN A 1124 37.24 -28.25 -38.78
C ASN A 1124 38.60 -28.94 -38.65
N GLY A 1125 39.23 -28.85 -37.49
CA GLY A 1125 40.52 -29.49 -37.26
C GLY A 1125 40.94 -29.51 -35.80
N SER A 1126 42.07 -30.15 -35.54
CA SER A 1126 42.68 -30.30 -34.22
C SER A 1126 44.19 -30.14 -34.29
N GLY A 1127 44.79 -29.86 -33.14
CA GLY A 1127 46.24 -29.83 -33.00
C GLY A 1127 46.72 -30.16 -31.59
N SER A 1128 48.02 -30.46 -31.52
CA SER A 1128 48.70 -30.95 -30.32
C SER A 1128 50.02 -30.19 -30.08
N ALA A 1129 50.40 -30.02 -28.81
CA ALA A 1129 51.67 -29.41 -28.43
C ALA A 1129 52.25 -29.96 -27.12
N ASP A 1130 53.49 -29.55 -26.80
CA ASP A 1130 54.17 -29.86 -25.54
C ASP A 1130 53.29 -29.57 -24.29
N GLY A 1131 53.43 -30.41 -23.26
CA GLY A 1131 52.73 -30.22 -21.98
C GLY A 1131 51.28 -30.68 -21.97
N GLY A 1132 50.92 -31.66 -22.81
CA GLY A 1132 49.57 -32.23 -22.88
C GLY A 1132 48.53 -31.32 -23.54
N PHE A 1133 48.98 -30.25 -24.21
CA PHE A 1133 48.09 -29.32 -24.89
C PHE A 1133 47.42 -29.98 -26.10
N THR A 1134 46.09 -29.86 -26.15
CA THR A 1134 45.28 -30.20 -27.32
C THR A 1134 44.26 -29.11 -27.60
N ASP A 1135 43.99 -28.83 -28.88
CA ASP A 1135 42.88 -27.99 -29.30
C ASP A 1135 42.04 -28.63 -30.42
N HIS A 1136 40.78 -28.21 -30.49
CA HIS A 1136 39.83 -28.53 -31.55
C HIS A 1136 39.13 -27.25 -31.98
N TYR A 1137 39.20 -26.89 -33.25
CA TYR A 1137 38.68 -25.64 -33.78
C TYR A 1137 37.68 -25.88 -34.92
N THR A 1138 36.59 -25.12 -34.90
CA THR A 1138 35.65 -25.00 -36.03
C THR A 1138 35.55 -23.55 -36.45
N LEU A 1139 35.94 -23.27 -37.70
CA LEU A 1139 36.01 -21.94 -38.29
C LEU A 1139 35.01 -21.85 -39.45
N LEU A 1140 34.08 -20.91 -39.34
CA LEU A 1140 33.15 -20.50 -40.39
C LEU A 1140 33.60 -19.16 -40.96
N GLN A 1141 33.85 -19.10 -42.26
CA GLN A 1141 34.17 -17.88 -42.99
C GLN A 1141 33.16 -17.64 -44.10
N MET A 1142 32.84 -16.38 -44.35
CA MET A 1142 31.98 -15.96 -45.45
C MET A 1142 32.42 -14.60 -45.98
N GLY A 1143 32.06 -14.28 -47.23
CA GLY A 1143 32.36 -12.97 -47.79
C GLY A 1143 31.97 -12.81 -49.24
N ALA A 1144 32.41 -11.69 -49.81
CA ALA A 1144 32.14 -11.32 -51.19
C ALA A 1144 33.33 -10.58 -51.80
N ASP A 1145 33.59 -10.84 -53.09
CA ASP A 1145 34.59 -10.14 -53.91
C ASP A 1145 34.01 -9.72 -55.27
N ARG A 1146 34.72 -8.77 -55.89
CA ARG A 1146 34.52 -8.34 -57.27
C ARG A 1146 35.86 -8.32 -58.01
N LYS A 1147 35.84 -8.75 -59.27
CA LYS A 1147 36.93 -8.67 -60.24
C LYS A 1147 36.99 -7.27 -60.87
N HIS A 1148 38.19 -6.73 -61.02
CA HIS A 1148 38.49 -5.52 -61.78
C HIS A 1148 39.57 -5.85 -62.81
N GLU A 1149 39.26 -5.65 -64.09
CA GLU A 1149 40.19 -5.96 -65.19
C GLU A 1149 41.18 -4.81 -65.38
N LEU A 1150 42.45 -5.04 -65.04
CA LEU A 1150 43.54 -4.06 -65.08
C LEU A 1150 44.57 -4.45 -66.14
N GLY A 1151 44.13 -4.47 -67.39
CA GLY A 1151 44.97 -4.72 -68.58
C GLY A 1151 45.45 -6.16 -68.70
N SER A 1152 46.64 -6.46 -68.16
CA SER A 1152 47.23 -7.80 -68.15
C SER A 1152 47.06 -8.55 -66.82
N MET A 1153 46.35 -7.95 -65.87
CA MET A 1153 46.06 -8.49 -64.54
C MET A 1153 44.57 -8.40 -64.24
N ASP A 1154 43.98 -9.48 -63.72
CA ASP A 1154 42.66 -9.47 -63.11
C ASP A 1154 42.84 -9.29 -61.60
N LEU A 1155 42.30 -8.20 -61.05
CA LEU A 1155 42.39 -7.87 -59.63
C LEU A 1155 41.06 -8.18 -58.94
N PHE A 1156 41.02 -9.21 -58.11
CA PHE A 1156 39.89 -9.44 -57.21
C PHE A 1156 40.07 -8.62 -55.93
N THR A 1157 39.04 -7.91 -55.49
CA THR A 1157 39.02 -7.20 -54.20
C THR A 1157 37.77 -7.58 -53.43
N GLY A 1158 37.83 -7.72 -52.10
CA GLY A 1158 36.61 -7.89 -51.34
C GLY A 1158 36.75 -7.91 -49.82
N VAL A 1159 35.63 -8.30 -49.18
CA VAL A 1159 35.42 -8.31 -47.73
C VAL A 1159 35.08 -9.71 -47.22
N MET A 1160 35.37 -9.98 -45.94
CA MET A 1160 35.01 -11.23 -45.28
C MET A 1160 34.63 -11.02 -43.80
N ALA A 1161 33.88 -11.99 -43.27
CA ALA A 1161 33.66 -12.22 -41.84
C ALA A 1161 34.13 -13.63 -41.45
N THR A 1162 34.58 -13.79 -40.21
CA THR A 1162 34.99 -15.07 -39.60
C THR A 1162 34.25 -15.27 -38.27
N TYR A 1163 33.91 -16.51 -37.97
CA TYR A 1163 33.63 -17.01 -36.63
C TYR A 1163 34.47 -18.26 -36.38
N THR A 1164 35.13 -18.37 -35.23
CA THR A 1164 35.92 -19.55 -34.86
C THR A 1164 35.62 -19.94 -33.42
N ASP A 1165 35.16 -21.17 -33.20
CA ASP A 1165 34.98 -21.78 -31.87
C ASP A 1165 36.14 -22.77 -31.65
N THR A 1166 36.97 -22.53 -30.64
CA THR A 1166 38.12 -23.36 -30.29
C THR A 1166 37.97 -23.89 -28.87
N ASP A 1167 37.86 -25.21 -28.72
CA ASP A 1167 38.01 -25.95 -27.47
C ASP A 1167 39.48 -26.26 -27.23
N ALA A 1168 40.04 -25.92 -26.06
CA ALA A 1168 41.45 -26.19 -25.74
C ALA A 1168 41.64 -26.66 -24.29
N SER A 1169 42.55 -27.60 -24.09
CA SER A 1169 42.82 -28.21 -22.78
C SER A 1169 44.29 -28.63 -22.60
N ALA A 1170 44.72 -28.70 -21.35
CA ALA A 1170 45.97 -29.29 -20.87
C ALA A 1170 45.77 -29.81 -19.43
N ASP A 1171 46.79 -30.42 -18.81
CA ASP A 1171 46.70 -31.09 -17.50
C ASP A 1171 46.06 -30.27 -16.37
N LEU A 1172 46.24 -28.94 -16.35
CA LEU A 1172 45.76 -28.03 -15.29
C LEU A 1172 44.81 -26.93 -15.79
N TYR A 1173 44.32 -26.97 -17.04
CA TYR A 1173 43.28 -26.04 -17.49
C TYR A 1173 42.44 -26.60 -18.64
N SER A 1174 41.20 -26.11 -18.75
CA SER A 1174 40.36 -26.33 -19.94
C SER A 1174 39.54 -25.08 -20.26
N GLY A 1175 39.13 -24.90 -21.50
CA GLY A 1175 38.29 -23.75 -21.86
C GLY A 1175 38.02 -23.59 -23.34
N LYS A 1176 37.29 -22.52 -23.65
CA LYS A 1176 36.86 -22.17 -25.00
C LYS A 1176 37.29 -20.77 -25.39
N THR A 1177 37.69 -20.61 -26.65
CA THR A 1177 37.87 -19.31 -27.30
C THR A 1177 36.84 -19.17 -28.44
N LYS A 1178 35.97 -18.16 -28.35
CA LYS A 1178 35.03 -17.77 -29.41
C LYS A 1178 35.52 -16.50 -30.07
N SER A 1179 35.84 -16.60 -31.35
CA SER A 1179 36.53 -15.56 -32.11
C SER A 1179 35.61 -15.00 -33.19
N TRP A 1180 35.45 -13.69 -33.25
CA TRP A 1180 34.68 -12.98 -34.28
C TRP A 1180 35.59 -12.00 -34.98
N GLY A 1181 35.59 -11.95 -36.30
CA GLY A 1181 36.49 -11.04 -37.02
C GLY A 1181 36.05 -10.72 -38.42
N GLY A 1182 36.74 -9.76 -39.03
CA GLY A 1182 36.48 -9.31 -40.38
C GLY A 1182 37.75 -8.79 -41.04
N GLY A 1183 37.75 -8.70 -42.36
CA GLY A 1183 38.94 -8.30 -43.10
C GLY A 1183 38.70 -8.00 -44.57
N PHE A 1184 39.75 -7.46 -45.18
CA PHE A 1184 39.82 -7.10 -46.60
C PHE A 1184 40.95 -7.89 -47.25
N TYR A 1185 40.82 -8.20 -48.54
CA TYR A 1185 41.83 -8.90 -49.31
C TYR A 1185 41.82 -8.44 -50.77
N ALA A 1186 42.96 -8.62 -51.43
CA ALA A 1186 43.10 -8.42 -52.86
C ALA A 1186 44.00 -9.49 -53.49
N SER A 1187 43.56 -10.07 -54.60
CA SER A 1187 44.31 -11.09 -55.37
C SER A 1187 44.54 -10.56 -56.77
N GLY A 1188 45.80 -10.42 -57.17
CA GLY A 1188 46.19 -10.00 -58.52
C GLY A 1188 46.66 -11.19 -59.34
N LEU A 1189 45.88 -11.59 -60.34
CA LEU A 1189 46.18 -12.72 -61.22
C LEU A 1189 46.70 -12.22 -62.56
N PHE A 1190 47.94 -12.55 -62.92
CA PHE A 1190 48.55 -12.14 -64.19
C PHE A 1190 48.40 -13.22 -65.26
N ARG A 1191 48.26 -12.80 -66.53
CA ARG A 1191 48.23 -13.71 -67.69
C ARG A 1191 49.49 -14.58 -67.87
N SER A 1192 50.56 -14.32 -67.14
CA SER A 1192 51.77 -15.16 -67.08
C SER A 1192 51.64 -16.39 -66.18
N GLY A 1193 50.58 -16.49 -65.36
CA GLY A 1193 50.48 -17.46 -64.27
C GLY A 1193 51.10 -16.97 -62.95
N ALA A 1194 51.76 -15.81 -62.95
CA ALA A 1194 52.16 -15.15 -61.71
C ALA A 1194 50.92 -14.64 -60.94
N TYR A 1195 50.99 -14.63 -59.61
CA TYR A 1195 49.99 -13.99 -58.77
C TYR A 1195 50.61 -13.37 -57.52
N PHE A 1196 49.86 -12.43 -56.92
CA PHE A 1196 50.04 -12.04 -55.52
C PHE A 1196 48.69 -12.05 -54.81
N ASP A 1197 48.72 -12.40 -53.54
CA ASP A 1197 47.58 -12.42 -52.64
C ASP A 1197 47.92 -11.60 -51.39
N VAL A 1198 47.12 -10.58 -51.08
CA VAL A 1198 47.28 -9.75 -49.87
C VAL A 1198 46.01 -9.73 -49.05
N ILE A 1199 46.15 -9.76 -47.72
CA ILE A 1199 45.02 -9.83 -46.79
C ILE A 1199 45.30 -9.09 -45.49
N ALA A 1200 44.29 -8.42 -44.96
CA ALA A 1200 44.31 -7.76 -43.65
C ALA A 1200 43.05 -8.15 -42.86
N LYS A 1201 43.22 -8.67 -41.63
CA LYS A 1201 42.13 -9.16 -40.77
C LYS A 1201 42.28 -8.65 -39.35
N TYR A 1202 41.14 -8.31 -38.74
CA TYR A 1202 41.00 -8.07 -37.30
C TYR A 1202 40.14 -9.16 -36.69
N ILE A 1203 40.54 -9.66 -35.52
CA ILE A 1203 39.80 -10.66 -34.75
C ILE A 1203 39.64 -10.20 -33.31
N HIS A 1204 38.44 -10.39 -32.77
CA HIS A 1204 38.08 -10.24 -31.37
C HIS A 1204 37.78 -11.61 -30.77
N ASN A 1205 38.51 -11.97 -29.72
CA ASN A 1205 38.41 -13.26 -29.05
C ASN A 1205 37.74 -13.09 -27.69
N GLU A 1206 36.63 -13.79 -27.44
CA GLU A 1206 36.06 -14.02 -26.12
C GLU A 1206 36.55 -15.37 -25.58
N ASN A 1207 37.24 -15.35 -24.46
CA ASN A 1207 37.96 -16.50 -23.92
C ASN A 1207 37.34 -16.83 -22.56
N LYS A 1208 37.02 -18.11 -22.33
CA LYS A 1208 36.44 -18.63 -21.08
C LYS A 1208 37.20 -19.89 -20.69
N TYR A 1209 38.10 -19.76 -19.71
CA TYR A 1209 38.95 -20.85 -19.24
C TYR A 1209 38.75 -21.11 -17.76
N ASP A 1210 38.75 -22.38 -17.37
CA ASP A 1210 38.83 -22.83 -15.99
C ASP A 1210 40.28 -23.24 -15.71
N LEU A 1211 40.92 -22.51 -14.80
CA LEU A 1211 42.35 -22.62 -14.49
C LEU A 1211 42.51 -23.29 -13.13
N ASN A 1212 42.82 -24.59 -13.14
CA ASN A 1212 43.06 -25.39 -11.95
C ASN A 1212 44.50 -25.23 -11.43
N PHE A 1213 45.08 -24.03 -11.57
CA PHE A 1213 46.40 -23.69 -11.09
C PHE A 1213 46.40 -22.34 -10.35
N ALA A 1214 47.24 -22.22 -9.31
CA ALA A 1214 47.51 -21.02 -8.53
C ALA A 1214 46.25 -20.24 -8.06
N GLY A 1215 45.15 -20.94 -7.77
CA GLY A 1215 43.87 -20.35 -7.36
C GLY A 1215 43.15 -19.51 -8.44
N ALA A 1216 43.58 -19.58 -9.71
CA ALA A 1216 43.12 -18.68 -10.76
C ALA A 1216 41.65 -18.89 -11.18
N GLY A 1217 41.15 -20.12 -11.12
CA GLY A 1217 39.74 -20.46 -11.37
C GLY A 1217 39.22 -20.00 -12.74
N LYS A 1218 37.96 -19.54 -12.78
CA LYS A 1218 37.29 -19.16 -14.03
C LYS A 1218 37.71 -17.78 -14.53
N GLN A 1219 38.51 -17.76 -15.58
CA GLN A 1219 38.97 -16.55 -16.27
C GLN A 1219 38.15 -16.29 -17.53
N ASN A 1220 37.40 -15.19 -17.51
CA ASN A 1220 36.64 -14.66 -18.65
C ASN A 1220 37.33 -13.38 -19.17
N PHE A 1221 37.88 -13.41 -20.38
CA PHE A 1221 38.66 -12.28 -20.90
C PHE A 1221 38.49 -12.07 -22.40
N ARG A 1222 38.66 -10.82 -22.81
CA ARG A 1222 38.61 -10.38 -24.20
C ARG A 1222 40.00 -10.05 -24.70
N SER A 1223 40.29 -10.39 -25.95
CA SER A 1223 41.52 -9.95 -26.62
C SER A 1223 41.31 -9.66 -28.09
N HIS A 1224 42.28 -8.97 -28.67
CA HIS A 1224 42.26 -8.54 -30.07
C HIS A 1224 43.55 -8.98 -30.77
N SER A 1225 43.42 -9.42 -32.03
CA SER A 1225 44.55 -9.71 -32.90
C SER A 1225 44.37 -9.07 -34.29
N LEU A 1226 45.48 -8.58 -34.83
CA LEU A 1226 45.57 -8.09 -36.22
C LEU A 1226 46.48 -9.03 -37.01
N TYR A 1227 46.14 -9.24 -38.28
CA TYR A 1227 46.85 -10.11 -39.22
C TYR A 1227 47.03 -9.34 -40.52
N ALA A 1228 48.23 -9.40 -41.10
CA ALA A 1228 48.54 -8.95 -42.44
C ALA A 1228 49.37 -10.01 -43.16
N GLY A 1229 48.85 -10.58 -44.24
CA GLY A 1229 49.51 -11.63 -45.01
C GLY A 1229 49.79 -11.19 -46.44
N ALA A 1230 50.91 -11.66 -47.00
CA ALA A 1230 51.25 -11.53 -48.41
C ALA A 1230 51.83 -12.85 -48.94
N GLU A 1231 51.21 -13.41 -49.98
CA GLU A 1231 51.69 -14.58 -50.73
C GLU A 1231 51.98 -14.20 -52.18
N VAL A 1232 53.04 -14.78 -52.73
CA VAL A 1232 53.41 -14.69 -54.14
C VAL A 1232 53.69 -16.09 -54.68
N GLY A 1233 53.26 -16.34 -55.90
CA GLY A 1233 53.50 -17.63 -56.56
C GLY A 1233 53.39 -17.54 -58.08
N TYR A 1234 53.68 -18.67 -58.73
CA TYR A 1234 53.71 -18.76 -60.18
C TYR A 1234 53.19 -20.12 -60.66
N ARG A 1235 52.01 -20.15 -61.28
CA ARG A 1235 51.41 -21.36 -61.86
C ARG A 1235 52.08 -21.69 -63.20
N TYR A 1236 53.04 -22.60 -63.18
CA TYR A 1236 53.68 -23.14 -64.37
C TYR A 1236 52.83 -24.28 -64.95
N HIS A 1237 52.21 -24.05 -66.10
CA HIS A 1237 51.46 -25.08 -66.83
C HIS A 1237 52.43 -26.08 -67.49
N LEU A 1238 52.42 -27.32 -67.02
CA LEU A 1238 53.12 -28.45 -67.65
C LEU A 1238 52.37 -28.97 -68.88
N THR A 1239 51.04 -28.91 -68.85
CA THR A 1239 50.12 -29.16 -69.97
C THR A 1239 48.90 -28.26 -69.82
N ASP A 1240 48.02 -28.23 -70.82
CA ASP A 1240 46.70 -27.56 -70.77
C ASP A 1240 45.83 -27.96 -69.56
N THR A 1241 46.16 -29.09 -68.91
CA THR A 1241 45.42 -29.66 -67.77
C THR A 1241 46.26 -29.87 -66.52
N THR A 1242 47.58 -29.64 -66.53
CA THR A 1242 48.47 -30.00 -65.42
C THR A 1242 49.41 -28.83 -65.09
N PHE A 1243 49.56 -28.49 -63.82
CA PHE A 1243 50.40 -27.37 -63.38
C PHE A 1243 51.24 -27.71 -62.14
N VAL A 1244 52.33 -26.95 -61.97
CA VAL A 1244 53.14 -26.88 -60.75
C VAL A 1244 53.26 -25.42 -60.34
N GLU A 1245 53.13 -25.15 -59.05
CA GLU A 1245 52.97 -23.82 -58.49
C GLU A 1245 53.87 -23.67 -57.25
N PRO A 1246 55.13 -23.23 -57.42
CA PRO A 1246 55.94 -22.73 -56.32
C PRO A 1246 55.31 -21.45 -55.73
N GLN A 1247 55.30 -21.36 -54.40
CA GLN A 1247 54.71 -20.24 -53.67
C GLN A 1247 55.48 -19.93 -52.37
N ALA A 1248 55.50 -18.65 -52.00
CA ALA A 1248 56.09 -18.15 -50.76
C ALA A 1248 55.16 -17.12 -50.11
N GLU A 1249 55.04 -17.18 -48.79
CA GLU A 1249 54.19 -16.33 -47.96
C GLU A 1249 54.98 -15.72 -46.81
N LEU A 1250 54.62 -14.48 -46.45
CA LEU A 1250 54.99 -13.84 -45.20
C LEU A 1250 53.71 -13.37 -44.48
N VAL A 1251 53.51 -13.80 -43.24
CA VAL A 1251 52.41 -13.33 -42.37
C VAL A 1251 52.95 -12.60 -41.17
N TRP A 1252 52.51 -11.36 -41.01
CA TRP A 1252 52.69 -10.56 -39.81
C TRP A 1252 51.41 -10.60 -38.97
N GLY A 1253 51.56 -10.84 -37.68
CA GLY A 1253 50.50 -10.66 -36.70
C GLY A 1253 50.84 -9.56 -35.70
N ARG A 1254 49.83 -9.11 -34.97
CA ARG A 1254 49.97 -8.40 -33.69
C ARG A 1254 49.00 -8.99 -32.69
N LEU A 1255 49.54 -9.62 -31.65
CA LEU A 1255 48.80 -10.24 -30.58
C LEU A 1255 48.85 -9.35 -29.35
N GLN A 1256 47.68 -8.93 -28.87
CA GLN A 1256 47.57 -8.12 -27.67
C GLN A 1256 48.17 -8.86 -26.46
N GLY A 1257 49.06 -8.21 -25.73
CA GLY A 1257 49.54 -8.69 -24.43
C GLY A 1257 48.39 -8.78 -23.44
N GLN A 1258 48.41 -9.78 -22.57
CA GLN A 1258 47.35 -10.00 -21.58
C GLN A 1258 47.96 -9.96 -20.19
N THR A 1259 47.25 -9.37 -19.24
CA THR A 1259 47.60 -9.39 -17.82
C THR A 1259 46.36 -9.86 -17.08
N PHE A 1260 46.52 -10.96 -16.36
CA PHE A 1260 45.53 -11.48 -15.44
C PHE A 1260 46.02 -11.16 -14.04
N ASN A 1261 45.16 -10.55 -13.23
CA ASN A 1261 45.38 -10.36 -11.81
C ASN A 1261 44.21 -11.02 -11.11
N TRP A 1262 44.48 -11.88 -10.14
CA TRP A 1262 43.48 -12.40 -9.23
C TRP A 1262 44.07 -12.44 -7.83
N ASN A 1263 43.18 -12.63 -6.87
CA ASN A 1263 43.56 -12.83 -5.50
C ASN A 1263 43.40 -14.31 -5.17
N ASP A 1264 44.51 -15.04 -5.09
CA ASP A 1264 44.51 -16.39 -4.53
C ASP A 1264 44.69 -16.23 -3.03
N SER A 1265 43.64 -16.54 -2.26
CA SER A 1265 43.72 -16.64 -0.81
C SER A 1265 44.43 -15.45 -0.14
N GLY A 1266 44.04 -14.22 -0.51
CA GLY A 1266 44.59 -12.93 -0.07
C GLY A 1266 45.91 -12.49 -0.71
N MET A 1267 46.51 -13.30 -1.59
CA MET A 1267 47.71 -12.95 -2.32
C MET A 1267 47.41 -12.42 -3.72
N ASP A 1268 48.03 -11.30 -4.07
CA ASP A 1268 47.97 -10.77 -5.43
C ASP A 1268 48.85 -11.61 -6.35
N VAL A 1269 48.19 -12.43 -7.16
CA VAL A 1269 48.83 -13.26 -8.18
C VAL A 1269 48.54 -12.64 -9.53
N SER A 1270 49.58 -12.55 -10.37
CA SER A 1270 49.43 -12.03 -11.72
C SER A 1270 50.25 -12.82 -12.73
N MET A 1271 49.67 -13.07 -13.90
CA MET A 1271 50.42 -13.54 -15.06
C MET A 1271 50.25 -12.53 -16.19
N ARG A 1272 51.38 -12.13 -16.78
CA ARG A 1272 51.46 -11.14 -17.84
C ARG A 1272 52.22 -11.72 -19.03
N ARG A 1273 51.60 -11.71 -20.21
CA ARG A 1273 52.26 -11.97 -21.48
C ARG A 1273 52.48 -10.65 -22.19
N ASN A 1274 53.70 -10.42 -22.65
CA ASN A 1274 54.00 -9.23 -23.45
C ASN A 1274 53.19 -9.21 -24.77
N SER A 1275 52.96 -8.02 -25.32
CA SER A 1275 52.43 -7.93 -26.69
C SER A 1275 53.52 -8.39 -27.66
N VAL A 1276 53.17 -9.21 -28.65
CA VAL A 1276 54.11 -9.74 -29.64
C VAL A 1276 53.60 -9.48 -31.06
N ASN A 1277 54.53 -9.22 -31.96
CA ASN A 1277 54.26 -9.07 -33.39
C ASN A 1277 54.86 -10.27 -34.13
N PRO A 1278 54.22 -11.45 -34.11
CA PRO A 1278 54.78 -12.64 -34.74
C PRO A 1278 54.94 -12.42 -36.25
N LEU A 1279 56.07 -12.88 -36.79
CA LEU A 1279 56.34 -12.90 -38.21
C LEU A 1279 56.64 -14.34 -38.63
N VAL A 1280 55.79 -14.90 -39.49
CA VAL A 1280 55.86 -16.29 -39.96
C VAL A 1280 56.15 -16.30 -41.44
N GLY A 1281 57.14 -17.09 -41.87
CA GLY A 1281 57.38 -17.39 -43.28
C GLY A 1281 56.86 -18.78 -43.63
N ARG A 1282 56.29 -18.93 -44.83
CA ARG A 1282 55.93 -20.24 -45.40
C ARG A 1282 56.43 -20.33 -46.84
N THR A 1283 57.01 -21.46 -47.22
CA THR A 1283 57.47 -21.71 -48.60
C THR A 1283 57.10 -23.12 -49.02
N GLY A 1284 56.70 -23.33 -50.27
CA GLY A 1284 56.34 -24.67 -50.73
C GLY A 1284 55.97 -24.76 -52.21
N VAL A 1285 55.49 -25.94 -52.60
CA VAL A 1285 55.11 -26.26 -53.97
C VAL A 1285 53.79 -27.00 -53.98
N VAL A 1286 52.86 -26.56 -54.83
CA VAL A 1286 51.60 -27.25 -55.12
C VAL A 1286 51.66 -27.83 -56.53
N SER A 1287 51.23 -29.07 -56.71
CA SER A 1287 51.01 -29.70 -58.01
C SER A 1287 49.51 -29.91 -58.22
N GLY A 1288 49.00 -29.67 -59.42
CA GLY A 1288 47.56 -29.84 -59.70
C GLY A 1288 47.22 -30.31 -61.10
N LYS A 1289 46.05 -30.93 -61.23
CA LYS A 1289 45.51 -31.44 -62.49
C LYS A 1289 44.00 -31.22 -62.61
N THR A 1290 43.57 -30.65 -63.73
CA THR A 1290 42.18 -30.33 -64.06
C THR A 1290 41.59 -31.37 -65.02
N PHE A 1291 40.39 -31.85 -64.69
CA PHE A 1291 39.56 -32.76 -65.48
C PHE A 1291 38.30 -31.99 -65.87
N SER A 1292 37.97 -31.92 -67.17
CA SER A 1292 36.84 -31.11 -67.66
C SER A 1292 35.81 -31.95 -68.41
N GLY A 1293 34.54 -31.72 -68.12
CA GLY A 1293 33.39 -32.20 -68.90
C GLY A 1293 32.66 -31.06 -69.60
N LYS A 1294 31.47 -31.34 -70.15
CA LYS A 1294 30.68 -30.35 -70.90
C LYS A 1294 30.27 -29.15 -70.02
N ASP A 1295 29.74 -29.42 -68.84
CA ASP A 1295 29.13 -28.42 -67.94
C ASP A 1295 29.77 -28.44 -66.52
N TRP A 1296 30.94 -29.08 -66.38
CA TRP A 1296 31.66 -29.22 -65.11
C TRP A 1296 33.19 -29.25 -65.30
N SER A 1297 33.95 -28.91 -64.26
CA SER A 1297 35.40 -29.15 -64.21
C SER A 1297 35.85 -29.45 -62.78
N LEU A 1298 36.82 -30.34 -62.60
CA LEU A 1298 37.35 -30.78 -61.30
C LEU A 1298 38.88 -30.63 -61.32
N THR A 1299 39.46 -29.84 -60.42
CA THR A 1299 40.90 -29.71 -60.23
C THR A 1299 41.32 -30.44 -58.96
N ALA A 1300 42.17 -31.46 -59.08
CA ALA A 1300 42.84 -32.09 -57.95
C ALA A 1300 44.18 -31.40 -57.66
N ARG A 1301 44.51 -31.14 -56.39
CA ARG A 1301 45.75 -30.50 -55.94
C ARG A 1301 46.43 -31.29 -54.82
N ALA A 1302 47.75 -31.25 -54.76
CA ALA A 1302 48.57 -31.77 -53.66
C ALA A 1302 49.72 -30.81 -53.38
N GLY A 1303 50.01 -30.51 -52.11
CA GLY A 1303 51.01 -29.52 -51.71
C GLY A 1303 51.90 -29.96 -50.56
N LEU A 1304 53.14 -29.45 -50.56
CA LEU A 1304 54.13 -29.63 -49.49
C LEU A 1304 54.76 -28.27 -49.17
N HIS A 1305 54.78 -27.91 -47.89
CA HIS A 1305 55.24 -26.60 -47.41
C HIS A 1305 56.11 -26.73 -46.15
N TYR A 1306 56.99 -25.75 -45.96
CA TYR A 1306 57.74 -25.53 -44.73
C TYR A 1306 57.35 -24.17 -44.15
N GLU A 1307 56.92 -24.13 -42.90
CA GLU A 1307 56.52 -22.93 -42.16
C GLU A 1307 57.45 -22.72 -40.96
N PHE A 1308 57.87 -21.48 -40.72
CA PHE A 1308 58.89 -21.14 -39.73
C PHE A 1308 58.71 -19.73 -39.14
N ASP A 1309 58.97 -19.59 -37.84
CA ASP A 1309 58.97 -18.30 -37.16
C ASP A 1309 60.26 -17.48 -37.43
N LEU A 1310 60.08 -16.25 -37.88
CA LEU A 1310 61.15 -15.25 -37.99
C LEU A 1310 61.40 -14.49 -36.68
N THR A 1311 60.41 -14.41 -35.80
CA THR A 1311 60.45 -13.74 -34.49
C THR A 1311 60.19 -14.73 -33.35
N ASP A 1312 60.78 -14.53 -32.18
CA ASP A 1312 60.39 -15.29 -31.00
C ASP A 1312 58.94 -14.96 -30.56
N SER A 1313 58.28 -15.93 -29.91
CA SER A 1313 57.00 -15.72 -29.24
C SER A 1313 57.13 -14.79 -28.02
N ALA A 1314 56.01 -14.40 -27.41
CA ALA A 1314 56.03 -13.46 -26.29
C ALA A 1314 56.63 -14.06 -25.00
N ASP A 1315 57.43 -13.27 -24.29
CA ASP A 1315 57.80 -13.60 -22.91
C ASP A 1315 56.57 -13.61 -21.99
N VAL A 1316 56.55 -14.58 -21.08
CA VAL A 1316 55.54 -14.72 -20.02
C VAL A 1316 56.19 -14.39 -18.68
N HIS A 1317 55.56 -13.48 -17.95
CA HIS A 1317 55.96 -13.01 -16.62
C HIS A 1317 54.94 -13.50 -15.61
N LEU A 1318 55.37 -14.35 -14.69
CA LEU A 1318 54.55 -14.85 -13.59
C LEU A 1318 54.98 -14.11 -12.34
N LYS A 1319 54.07 -13.40 -11.68
CA LYS A 1319 54.35 -12.64 -10.46
C LYS A 1319 53.39 -13.05 -9.35
N ASP A 1320 53.97 -13.23 -8.18
CA ASP A 1320 53.32 -13.60 -6.94
C ASP A 1320 53.95 -12.83 -5.77
N ALA A 1321 53.68 -13.29 -4.55
CA ALA A 1321 54.31 -12.82 -3.32
C ALA A 1321 55.86 -12.91 -3.34
N ALA A 1322 56.39 -13.96 -3.96
CA ALA A 1322 57.82 -14.16 -4.18
C ALA A 1322 58.40 -13.42 -5.40
N GLY A 1323 57.70 -12.43 -5.97
CA GLY A 1323 58.21 -11.56 -7.04
C GLY A 1323 57.94 -12.07 -8.45
N GLU A 1324 58.61 -11.50 -9.46
CA GLU A 1324 58.37 -11.79 -10.88
C GLU A 1324 59.39 -12.83 -11.41
N HIS A 1325 58.89 -13.89 -12.07
CA HIS A 1325 59.63 -14.94 -12.76
C HIS A 1325 59.32 -14.89 -14.26
N GLN A 1326 60.34 -14.63 -15.07
CA GLN A 1326 60.23 -14.56 -16.53
C GLN A 1326 60.49 -15.93 -17.20
N ILE A 1327 59.65 -16.28 -18.17
CA ILE A 1327 59.79 -17.42 -19.06
C ILE A 1327 59.93 -16.87 -20.49
N ASN A 1328 61.10 -17.09 -21.09
CA ASN A 1328 61.45 -16.52 -22.39
C ASN A 1328 60.71 -17.20 -23.55
N GLY A 1329 60.25 -16.39 -24.50
CA GLY A 1329 59.67 -16.85 -25.76
C GLY A 1329 60.63 -17.68 -26.62
N ARG A 1330 60.07 -18.42 -27.58
CA ARG A 1330 60.81 -19.31 -28.51
C ARG A 1330 60.13 -19.38 -29.88
N LYS A 1331 60.91 -19.60 -30.93
CA LYS A 1331 60.45 -19.92 -32.31
C LYS A 1331 59.95 -21.35 -32.47
N ASP A 1332 59.03 -21.56 -33.39
CA ASP A 1332 58.57 -22.87 -33.90
C ASP A 1332 58.87 -23.03 -35.42
N SER A 1333 58.84 -24.27 -35.92
CA SER A 1333 58.93 -24.58 -37.36
C SER A 1333 58.34 -25.95 -37.67
N ARG A 1334 57.52 -26.07 -38.72
CA ARG A 1334 56.79 -27.30 -39.07
C ARG A 1334 56.83 -27.57 -40.59
N MET A 1335 56.61 -28.82 -40.97
CA MET A 1335 56.35 -29.21 -42.36
C MET A 1335 54.85 -29.50 -42.52
N LEU A 1336 54.18 -28.85 -43.48
CA LEU A 1336 52.76 -29.08 -43.79
C LEU A 1336 52.60 -29.84 -45.11
N TYR A 1337 51.63 -30.74 -45.18
CA TYR A 1337 51.31 -31.51 -46.37
C TYR A 1337 49.79 -31.71 -46.49
N GLY A 1338 49.26 -31.57 -47.70
CA GLY A 1338 47.82 -31.61 -47.94
C GLY A 1338 47.41 -31.97 -49.37
N VAL A 1339 46.14 -32.38 -49.50
CA VAL A 1339 45.50 -32.79 -50.75
C VAL A 1339 44.11 -32.17 -50.85
N GLY A 1340 43.68 -31.78 -52.06
CA GLY A 1340 42.38 -31.14 -52.25
C GLY A 1340 41.77 -31.31 -53.64
N LEU A 1341 40.49 -30.98 -53.74
CA LEU A 1341 39.63 -31.10 -54.92
C LEU A 1341 38.77 -29.83 -55.05
N ASN A 1342 38.80 -29.17 -56.20
CA ASN A 1342 37.96 -28.02 -56.54
C ASN A 1342 37.08 -28.32 -57.75
N ALA A 1343 35.78 -28.42 -57.55
CA ALA A 1343 34.78 -28.71 -58.57
C ALA A 1343 33.97 -27.46 -58.96
N ARG A 1344 33.74 -27.25 -60.26
CA ARG A 1344 32.82 -26.25 -60.83
C ARG A 1344 31.61 -26.97 -61.41
N PHE A 1345 30.41 -26.49 -61.12
CA PHE A 1345 29.13 -27.02 -61.61
C PHE A 1345 28.34 -25.89 -62.27
N GLY A 1346 28.16 -25.96 -63.60
CA GLY A 1346 27.67 -24.83 -64.39
C GLY A 1346 28.61 -23.62 -64.33
N ASP A 1347 28.10 -22.45 -64.69
CA ASP A 1347 28.90 -21.23 -64.77
C ASP A 1347 29.19 -20.59 -63.39
N ASN A 1348 28.22 -20.71 -62.46
CA ASN A 1348 28.20 -19.89 -61.25
C ASN A 1348 28.72 -20.60 -59.99
N THR A 1349 28.54 -21.93 -59.85
CA THR A 1349 28.76 -22.64 -58.58
C THR A 1349 30.10 -23.39 -58.55
N ARG A 1350 30.81 -23.29 -57.42
CA ARG A 1350 32.01 -24.10 -57.11
C ARG A 1350 31.92 -24.73 -55.72
N LEU A 1351 32.51 -25.90 -55.57
CA LEU A 1351 32.69 -26.63 -54.31
C LEU A 1351 34.16 -27.03 -54.18
N GLY A 1352 34.78 -26.77 -53.04
CA GLY A 1352 36.14 -27.19 -52.72
C GLY A 1352 36.19 -28.07 -51.48
N LEU A 1353 37.08 -29.06 -51.46
CA LEU A 1353 37.38 -29.90 -50.29
C LEU A 1353 38.89 -30.14 -50.21
N GLU A 1354 39.49 -29.96 -49.03
CA GLU A 1354 40.93 -30.13 -48.81
C GLU A 1354 41.21 -30.69 -47.42
N VAL A 1355 42.22 -31.55 -47.32
CA VAL A 1355 42.70 -32.17 -46.07
C VAL A 1355 44.19 -31.87 -45.90
N GLU A 1356 44.60 -31.47 -44.70
CA GLU A 1356 45.97 -31.12 -44.38
C GLU A 1356 46.40 -31.69 -43.02
N ARG A 1357 47.70 -31.98 -42.89
CA ARG A 1357 48.38 -32.30 -41.64
C ARG A 1357 49.75 -31.63 -41.58
N SER A 1358 50.35 -31.61 -40.40
CA SER A 1358 51.73 -31.14 -40.22
C SER A 1358 52.58 -32.07 -39.35
N ALA A 1359 53.89 -31.89 -39.40
CA ALA A 1359 54.84 -32.63 -38.57
C ALA A 1359 56.05 -31.76 -38.17
N PHE A 1360 56.74 -32.21 -37.12
CA PHE A 1360 58.01 -31.69 -36.59
C PHE A 1360 57.96 -30.31 -35.87
N GLY A 1361 56.78 -29.71 -35.73
CA GLY A 1361 56.59 -28.50 -34.92
C GLY A 1361 56.43 -28.79 -33.42
N LYS A 1362 56.55 -27.74 -32.61
CA LYS A 1362 56.20 -27.73 -31.17
C LYS A 1362 54.69 -27.70 -30.96
N TYR A 1363 53.99 -27.01 -31.85
CA TYR A 1363 52.59 -27.25 -32.15
C TYR A 1363 52.52 -28.05 -33.46
N ASN A 1364 51.57 -28.97 -33.63
CA ASN A 1364 51.27 -29.60 -34.93
C ASN A 1364 49.76 -29.59 -35.15
N THR A 1365 49.33 -29.29 -36.37
CA THR A 1365 48.01 -29.65 -36.88
C THR A 1365 47.98 -31.16 -37.10
N ASP A 1366 47.18 -31.86 -36.30
CA ASP A 1366 47.05 -33.32 -36.33
C ASP A 1366 46.14 -33.76 -37.49
N ASP A 1367 45.04 -33.05 -37.67
CA ASP A 1367 44.05 -33.21 -38.74
C ASP A 1367 43.35 -31.87 -39.01
N ALA A 1368 43.20 -31.49 -40.29
CA ALA A 1368 42.37 -30.36 -40.70
C ALA A 1368 41.62 -30.66 -42.00
N ILE A 1369 40.31 -30.42 -42.01
CA ILE A 1369 39.41 -30.56 -43.16
C ILE A 1369 38.81 -29.19 -43.50
N ASN A 1370 38.94 -28.79 -44.75
CA ASN A 1370 38.51 -27.52 -45.32
C ASN A 1370 37.46 -27.77 -46.41
N ALA A 1371 36.22 -27.33 -46.21
CA ALA A 1371 35.15 -27.39 -47.21
C ALA A 1371 34.70 -25.97 -47.59
N ASN A 1372 34.57 -25.68 -48.88
CA ASN A 1372 34.09 -24.39 -49.36
C ASN A 1372 33.02 -24.50 -50.45
N ILE A 1373 32.16 -23.49 -50.53
CA ILE A 1373 31.20 -23.26 -51.60
C ILE A 1373 31.32 -21.81 -52.07
N ARG A 1374 31.29 -21.60 -53.39
CA ARG A 1374 31.21 -20.27 -53.99
C ARG A 1374 30.07 -20.21 -55.01
N TYR A 1375 29.37 -19.09 -55.02
CA TYR A 1375 28.45 -18.68 -56.07
C TYR A 1375 28.96 -17.39 -56.72
N SER A 1376 29.13 -17.39 -58.04
CA SER A 1376 29.58 -16.24 -58.83
C SER A 1376 28.39 -15.67 -59.63
N PHE A 1377 28.38 -14.36 -59.86
CA PHE A 1377 27.31 -13.63 -60.55
C PHE A 1377 27.85 -12.41 -61.30
#